data_AF-A0A3A0CLX9-F1
#
_entry.id   AF-A0A3A0CLX9-F1
#
_cell.length_a   1.000
_cell.length_b   1.000
_cell.length_c   1.000
_cell.angle_alpha   90.00
_cell.angle_beta   90.00
_cell.angle_gamma   90.00
#
_symmetry.space_group_name_H-M   'P 1'
#
loop_
_entity.id
_entity.type
_entity.pdbx_description
1 polymer ?
#
loop_
_entity_poly.entity_id
_entity_poly.type
_entity_poly.pdbx_seq_one_letter_code
_entity_poly.pdbx_strand_id
1 'polypeptide(L)'
;MSRPAWIGAAGVFLAALCTMMWGRAGVEGQDQRPANPRSSLELGPAYDLASKQRFERMLGADELRRLVLLRSRYALADADCPVPVSDARTPLYVKFDRPLTRSLAGAMHERGVSCIGYLWPNTSVVRARDAQALESLRVWLRSTPEVLGTLVRLPEDVCSRGVLESSGTRDLQLLFWRDTSAADAEALVAEAGAAVLEASGGQRRLNLDTPLVCVRVGDVGLQVLARSPWLERIELMPRKVADNQTSVSISNAQPAVIGIAPYGLDGTNQIVGVWDNGPARDTHEQFQNAPVPSLINNGTKRVLRVDSQSFQDHGTHVTGTIIGDGTGNATAKGYAPKAYALAHYWSNVDQKRRAAKHTWNHVADNHSYSAFGGGADDWGEYTADCQVNDWTNRDFLMNMVQSAGNYATSSPGGAGPKPYTGGTQTVGSFNAHRNGFIIGAVQDNLDITSFSSRGPCDDGRLVPQFCANGEGLTSCINTGGNQAYASYSGTSMSGPSVCGALTLLSQLWRREHSQRILEPDTARALLALTCADRGNTGPDYIYGFGIVDVKAAADVILADVASGGKQVVRGALRQGEVVEYSLTIPAGAPSLRVACSWLDIYASTTAQVAVVNDLDVELVDPSNQVRYPYAGLLQSGAGAMNHLFTTTGPNRRDNVELCHVSNPAPGLWKVRVRGFSIPANPQVNVPNDVTGFVLASNRPLTSRQHLTFEDSLNTGTPVSIPDNNATGVLRSFNVSDPRVINHVRVYTRVVHDRRGDIEILLESPTGTFVNLKTVNSGDEDDYTDVIGVFPDTRQYDDDVTALHHRHVAGLWKVHVRDRVATNTGTLNYLALEFEVRVNNDPLADAGVGFSVRENVGAQLNASASSDPDGDPITFAWTQISGSPAVALSGANTATPTFTAPSVSADTVLTFQVTVTDRSGDFDTDTVQVTILNNAAPTAAAGSDFAVREGLPVVLDAGASSNAESDPLTYQWTQVSGLSVSLSGAATALAGFTAPAVALDEILVFEVKVTDDRGDYTTDQVQVTVLNNAAPLANAGPDQALLEGSVVQLNAGASSDAESDPLTFSWAQVGGLAVALTGASTATPAFTAMSVTQNEILVFEVTVSDDRGDFTTDTVMITVENNLPPTAQAGPDAAAARGLPVVLDGSASQDPNTGDSLAYQWVQVSGPPVTLSTPSASLAGFVAPAFDATLEFELTVTDSLGLSASDRVRIYITKDGNFPRKKKDEGGCSASASSDALAATLVAFAVAVLALRLRRRTPSWPS
;
A
#
# COMPACT_ATOMS: atom_id res chain seq x y z
N MET A 1 11.31 20.35 37.36
CA MET A 1 10.97 19.16 38.18
C MET A 1 9.53 18.74 37.86
N SER A 2 9.14 17.45 37.79
CA SER A 2 9.93 16.21 37.87
C SER A 2 9.21 15.01 37.21
N ARG A 3 9.89 14.38 36.24
CA ARG A 3 9.85 12.93 35.93
C ARG A 3 10.24 12.08 37.18
N PRO A 4 10.21 10.71 37.15
CA PRO A 4 9.61 9.78 36.21
C PRO A 4 8.65 8.79 36.94
N ALA A 5 8.74 7.45 36.99
CA ALA A 5 9.89 6.52 37.00
C ALA A 5 9.70 5.29 36.08
N TRP A 6 10.82 4.81 35.51
CA TRP A 6 10.97 3.52 34.82
C TRP A 6 11.90 2.59 35.63
N ILE A 7 11.73 1.28 35.43
CA ILE A 7 12.72 0.17 35.41
C ILE A 7 14.04 0.28 36.22
N GLY A 8 14.30 -0.77 37.03
CA GLY A 8 15.61 -1.26 37.52
C GLY A 8 15.38 -2.55 38.35
N ALA A 9 16.00 -3.71 38.13
CA ALA A 9 17.42 -4.10 38.03
C ALA A 9 18.13 -4.19 39.41
N ALA A 10 19.01 -5.16 39.74
CA ALA A 10 19.29 -6.51 39.19
C ALA A 10 20.21 -7.33 40.14
N GLY A 11 20.27 -8.67 39.98
CA GLY A 11 21.36 -9.56 40.46
C GLY A 11 21.29 -10.14 41.90
N VAL A 12 22.09 -11.15 42.30
CA VAL A 12 22.71 -12.29 41.55
C VAL A 12 23.30 -13.36 42.54
N PHE A 13 23.11 -14.66 42.27
CA PHE A 13 23.87 -15.89 42.71
C PHE A 13 24.21 -16.13 44.22
N LEU A 14 23.68 -17.18 44.87
CA LEU A 14 24.17 -18.60 45.02
C LEU A 14 24.97 -18.84 46.34
N ALA A 15 25.02 -20.01 47.02
CA ALA A 15 24.52 -21.38 46.73
C ALA A 15 24.33 -22.27 48.00
N ALA A 16 23.84 -23.50 47.79
CA ALA A 16 23.85 -24.70 48.68
C ALA A 16 22.79 -24.77 49.83
N LEU A 17 22.31 -25.94 50.31
CA LEU A 17 22.64 -27.36 50.04
C LEU A 17 21.41 -28.23 49.66
N CYS A 18 21.68 -29.35 48.95
CA CYS A 18 21.03 -30.70 48.89
C CYS A 18 19.49 -30.87 49.12
N THR A 19 18.73 -31.66 48.34
CA THR A 19 19.00 -33.06 47.88
C THR A 19 18.25 -33.50 46.59
N MET A 20 18.90 -34.32 45.73
CA MET A 20 18.45 -35.56 45.00
C MET A 20 17.06 -35.61 44.29
N MET A 21 16.84 -36.16 43.06
CA MET A 21 17.61 -36.87 42.00
C MET A 21 17.06 -36.40 40.62
N TRP A 22 17.79 -36.19 39.50
CA TRP A 22 18.58 -37.08 38.61
C TRP A 22 17.80 -38.24 37.93
N GLY A 23 17.82 -38.45 36.59
CA GLY A 23 18.36 -37.62 35.48
C GLY A 23 18.55 -38.36 34.12
N ARG A 24 19.04 -37.63 33.09
CA ARG A 24 19.52 -38.03 31.72
C ARG A 24 18.49 -38.27 30.59
N ALA A 25 18.81 -38.19 29.27
CA ALA A 25 19.77 -37.38 28.46
C ALA A 25 19.72 -37.77 26.95
N GLY A 26 19.98 -36.82 26.01
CA GLY A 26 20.75 -37.07 24.76
C GLY A 26 20.04 -37.11 23.39
N VAL A 27 20.81 -36.71 22.35
CA VAL A 27 20.68 -36.96 20.88
C VAL A 27 19.53 -36.22 20.15
N GLU A 28 19.62 -35.48 19.02
CA GLU A 28 20.64 -35.13 17.97
C GLU A 28 20.39 -35.75 16.55
N GLY A 29 20.32 -34.87 15.53
CA GLY A 29 20.48 -35.18 14.08
C GLY A 29 19.28 -35.81 13.31
N GLN A 30 19.21 -35.79 11.97
CA GLN A 30 19.79 -34.86 10.97
C GLN A 30 19.13 -35.10 9.58
N ASP A 31 19.29 -34.19 8.60
CA ASP A 31 19.25 -34.39 7.13
C ASP A 31 18.00 -35.04 6.45
N GLN A 32 17.47 -34.62 5.29
CA GLN A 32 18.02 -33.91 4.11
C GLN A 32 17.00 -32.97 3.42
N ARG A 33 17.49 -32.12 2.50
CA ARG A 33 16.77 -31.71 1.26
C ARG A 33 17.41 -32.43 0.07
N PRO A 34 16.68 -32.78 -1.01
CA PRO A 34 16.71 -31.89 -2.18
C PRO A 34 15.41 -31.89 -3.04
N ALA A 35 15.48 -31.20 -4.19
CA ALA A 35 14.60 -31.30 -5.37
C ALA A 35 13.13 -30.79 -5.27
N ASN A 36 12.93 -29.57 -5.76
CA ASN A 36 11.64 -29.03 -6.20
C ASN A 36 11.36 -29.48 -7.65
N PRO A 37 10.14 -29.95 -7.98
CA PRO A 37 9.48 -29.39 -9.16
C PRO A 37 7.95 -29.20 -9.03
N ARG A 38 7.50 -27.95 -9.17
CA ARG A 38 6.23 -27.46 -9.78
C ARG A 38 5.05 -28.45 -9.89
N SER A 39 3.95 -28.20 -9.17
CA SER A 39 2.63 -27.78 -9.73
C SER A 39 1.43 -27.92 -8.76
N SER A 40 0.33 -27.24 -9.14
CA SER A 40 -1.06 -27.22 -8.64
C SER A 40 -1.60 -28.24 -7.61
N LEU A 41 -2.40 -27.71 -6.66
CA LEU A 41 -3.53 -28.31 -5.92
C LEU A 41 -3.34 -29.71 -5.25
N GLU A 42 -3.18 -29.74 -3.91
CA GLU A 42 -4.26 -30.14 -2.97
C GLU A 42 -3.84 -30.10 -1.47
N LEU A 43 -4.83 -29.84 -0.60
CA LEU A 43 -5.03 -30.26 0.81
C LEU A 43 -3.91 -30.16 1.91
N GLY A 44 -4.20 -29.38 2.98
CA GLY A 44 -3.67 -29.56 4.35
C GLY A 44 -2.93 -28.33 4.95
N PRO A 45 -2.75 -28.21 6.29
CA PRO A 45 -3.19 -29.07 7.41
C PRO A 45 -4.15 -28.36 8.41
N ALA A 46 -4.25 -28.85 9.66
CA ALA A 46 -5.27 -28.47 10.66
C ALA A 46 -5.01 -27.14 11.43
N TYR A 47 -6.07 -26.63 12.08
CA TYR A 47 -6.21 -25.25 12.59
C TYR A 47 -5.94 -25.10 14.11
N ASP A 48 -5.17 -24.09 14.52
CA ASP A 48 -4.87 -23.82 15.94
C ASP A 48 -6.03 -23.15 16.71
N LEU A 49 -6.47 -23.79 17.79
CA LEU A 49 -7.52 -23.32 18.69
C LEU A 49 -7.10 -22.10 19.53
N ALA A 50 -5.81 -21.94 19.86
CA ALA A 50 -5.31 -20.87 20.72
C ALA A 50 -5.13 -19.53 19.98
N SER A 51 -4.80 -19.57 18.68
CA SER A 51 -4.83 -18.41 17.78
C SER A 51 -6.26 -18.02 17.44
N LYS A 52 -7.13 -19.00 17.15
CA LYS A 52 -8.59 -18.82 16.97
C LYS A 52 -9.20 -18.04 18.13
N GLN A 53 -8.97 -18.48 19.38
CA GLN A 53 -9.48 -17.81 20.59
C GLN A 53 -8.80 -16.46 20.90
N ARG A 54 -7.67 -16.11 20.28
CA ARG A 54 -7.07 -14.76 20.42
C ARG A 54 -7.69 -13.79 19.42
N PHE A 55 -7.77 -14.19 18.14
CA PHE A 55 -8.43 -13.44 17.09
C PHE A 55 -9.89 -13.09 17.44
N GLU A 56 -10.67 -14.05 17.93
CA GLU A 56 -12.07 -13.83 18.33
C GLU A 56 -12.25 -12.82 19.48
N ARG A 57 -11.24 -12.65 20.35
CA ARG A 57 -11.27 -11.67 21.46
C ARG A 57 -10.81 -10.27 21.06
N MET A 58 -10.34 -10.09 19.82
CA MET A 58 -9.90 -8.80 19.28
C MET A 58 -10.97 -8.12 18.41
N LEU A 59 -12.03 -8.84 18.02
CA LEU A 59 -13.10 -8.32 17.16
C LEU A 59 -14.14 -7.52 17.95
N GLY A 60 -14.60 -6.41 17.39
CA GLY A 60 -15.73 -5.64 17.93
C GLY A 60 -17.03 -6.43 17.91
N ALA A 61 -18.03 -6.04 18.71
CA ALA A 61 -19.27 -6.82 18.88
C ALA A 61 -20.01 -7.12 17.56
N ASP A 62 -20.07 -6.16 16.62
CA ASP A 62 -20.67 -6.38 15.29
C ASP A 62 -19.75 -7.13 14.31
N GLU A 63 -18.42 -7.09 14.50
CA GLU A 63 -17.48 -7.93 13.76
C GLU A 63 -17.54 -9.39 14.22
N LEU A 64 -17.69 -9.63 15.52
CA LEU A 64 -17.96 -10.95 16.08
C LEU A 64 -19.29 -11.49 15.54
N ARG A 65 -20.32 -10.64 15.42
CA ARG A 65 -21.60 -10.93 14.74
C ARG A 65 -21.41 -11.31 13.28
N ARG A 66 -20.59 -10.56 12.53
CA ARG A 66 -20.22 -10.87 11.13
C ARG A 66 -19.40 -12.16 11.02
N LEU A 67 -18.52 -12.46 11.98
CA LEU A 67 -17.74 -13.70 12.00
C LEU A 67 -18.62 -14.92 12.31
N VAL A 68 -19.62 -14.77 13.20
CA VAL A 68 -20.66 -15.77 13.45
C VAL A 68 -21.49 -16.00 12.17
N LEU A 69 -21.87 -14.94 11.45
CA LEU A 69 -22.57 -15.03 10.15
C LEU A 69 -21.70 -15.64 9.02
N LEU A 70 -20.37 -15.52 9.08
CA LEU A 70 -19.47 -16.24 8.17
C LEU A 70 -19.33 -17.72 8.55
N ARG A 71 -19.35 -18.05 9.84
CA ARG A 71 -19.25 -19.43 10.34
C ARG A 71 -20.55 -20.22 10.24
N SER A 72 -21.71 -19.58 10.22
CA SER A 72 -23.02 -20.23 10.13
C SER A 72 -23.34 -20.86 8.77
N ARG A 73 -22.35 -21.10 7.90
CA ARG A 73 -22.53 -21.73 6.58
C ARG A 73 -22.71 -23.26 6.61
N TYR A 74 -22.43 -23.92 7.74
CA TYR A 74 -22.65 -25.37 7.93
C TYR A 74 -23.10 -25.70 9.37
N ALA A 75 -24.26 -25.18 9.78
CA ALA A 75 -24.71 -25.22 11.18
C ALA A 75 -25.48 -26.49 11.62
N LEU A 76 -25.74 -27.47 10.75
CA LEU A 76 -26.60 -28.63 11.04
C LEU A 76 -25.91 -30.01 10.93
N ALA A 77 -24.68 -30.07 10.42
CA ALA A 77 -23.89 -31.30 10.31
C ALA A 77 -22.81 -31.46 11.40
N ASP A 78 -22.40 -30.36 12.04
CA ASP A 78 -21.48 -30.36 13.18
C ASP A 78 -22.24 -30.76 14.47
N ALA A 79 -21.54 -31.42 15.40
CA ALA A 79 -22.09 -31.87 16.69
C ALA A 79 -22.03 -30.76 17.75
N ASP A 80 -20.95 -29.97 17.75
CA ASP A 80 -20.60 -29.04 18.84
C ASP A 80 -20.93 -27.57 18.51
N CYS A 81 -21.48 -27.29 17.33
CA CYS A 81 -21.81 -25.94 16.89
C CYS A 81 -23.07 -25.40 17.59
N PRO A 82 -23.00 -24.28 18.36
CA PRO A 82 -24.16 -23.75 19.05
C PRO A 82 -25.23 -23.24 18.08
N VAL A 83 -26.42 -23.84 18.16
CA VAL A 83 -27.59 -23.48 17.37
C VAL A 83 -28.03 -22.04 17.70
N PRO A 84 -28.18 -21.15 16.71
CA PRO A 84 -28.86 -19.87 16.90
C PRO A 84 -30.28 -20.10 17.41
N VAL A 85 -30.65 -19.46 18.52
CA VAL A 85 -31.98 -19.63 19.14
C VAL A 85 -33.03 -18.77 18.40
N SER A 86 -33.24 -19.11 17.13
CA SER A 86 -34.24 -18.53 16.23
C SER A 86 -35.47 -19.43 16.12
N ASP A 87 -36.60 -18.87 15.67
CA ASP A 87 -37.85 -19.61 15.42
C ASP A 87 -37.58 -20.87 14.57
N ALA A 88 -38.07 -22.02 15.04
CA ALA A 88 -37.95 -23.29 14.34
C ALA A 88 -38.61 -23.32 12.95
N ARG A 89 -39.50 -22.36 12.67
CA ARG A 89 -40.16 -22.14 11.38
C ARG A 89 -39.33 -21.28 10.41
N THR A 90 -38.12 -20.88 10.78
CA THR A 90 -37.19 -20.21 9.85
C THR A 90 -36.84 -21.16 8.69
N PRO A 91 -36.93 -20.71 7.43
CA PRO A 91 -36.48 -21.47 6.26
C PRO A 91 -35.01 -21.89 6.34
N LEU A 92 -34.70 -23.10 5.88
CA LEU A 92 -33.37 -23.69 5.88
C LEU A 92 -33.09 -24.34 4.52
N TYR A 93 -32.06 -23.98 3.75
CA TYR A 93 -31.64 -24.84 2.64
C TYR A 93 -31.03 -26.15 3.17
N VAL A 94 -31.12 -27.21 2.38
CA VAL A 94 -30.41 -28.48 2.53
C VAL A 94 -29.83 -28.85 1.16
N LYS A 95 -28.52 -29.10 1.10
CA LYS A 95 -27.83 -29.64 -0.06
C LYS A 95 -27.74 -31.16 0.04
N PHE A 96 -27.83 -31.84 -1.09
CA PHE A 96 -27.89 -33.28 -1.27
C PHE A 96 -26.83 -33.76 -2.26
N ASP A 97 -26.57 -35.07 -2.29
CA ASP A 97 -25.69 -35.71 -3.27
C ASP A 97 -26.28 -35.72 -4.69
N ARG A 98 -27.62 -35.76 -4.80
CA ARG A 98 -28.42 -35.87 -6.03
C ARG A 98 -29.64 -34.93 -5.99
N PRO A 99 -30.39 -34.76 -7.09
CA PRO A 99 -31.62 -33.95 -7.08
C PRO A 99 -32.63 -34.47 -6.05
N LEU A 100 -33.33 -33.58 -5.35
CA LEU A 100 -34.33 -33.99 -4.35
C LEU A 100 -35.43 -34.79 -5.04
N THR A 101 -35.66 -36.01 -4.55
CA THR A 101 -36.73 -36.87 -5.06
C THR A 101 -37.97 -36.78 -4.18
N ARG A 102 -39.13 -37.15 -4.74
CA ARG A 102 -40.40 -37.29 -4.00
C ARG A 102 -40.26 -38.18 -2.75
N SER A 103 -39.33 -39.15 -2.77
CA SER A 103 -38.99 -39.97 -1.60
C SER A 103 -38.36 -39.15 -0.46
N LEU A 104 -37.30 -38.39 -0.74
CA LEU A 104 -36.66 -37.54 0.28
C LEU A 104 -37.60 -36.42 0.74
N ALA A 105 -38.35 -35.79 -0.18
CA ALA A 105 -39.34 -34.77 0.16
C ALA A 105 -40.45 -35.32 1.09
N GLY A 106 -40.93 -36.54 0.83
CA GLY A 106 -41.86 -37.26 1.70
C GLY A 106 -41.25 -37.55 3.08
N ALA A 107 -40.03 -38.08 3.13
CA ALA A 107 -39.33 -38.34 4.39
C ALA A 107 -39.14 -37.07 5.24
N MET A 108 -38.82 -35.93 4.62
CA MET A 108 -38.76 -34.65 5.33
C MET A 108 -40.15 -34.26 5.87
N HIS A 109 -41.20 -34.38 5.06
CA HIS A 109 -42.57 -34.02 5.44
C HIS A 109 -43.12 -34.86 6.61
N GLU A 110 -42.86 -36.18 6.61
CA GLU A 110 -43.16 -37.09 7.75
C GLU A 110 -42.55 -36.60 9.07
N ARG A 111 -41.32 -36.06 9.01
CA ARG A 111 -40.58 -35.51 10.16
C ARG A 111 -41.07 -34.11 10.55
N GLY A 112 -42.15 -33.63 9.93
CA GLY A 112 -42.74 -32.32 10.15
C GLY A 112 -42.02 -31.18 9.45
N VAL A 113 -41.24 -31.47 8.40
CA VAL A 113 -40.45 -30.49 7.65
C VAL A 113 -40.83 -30.50 6.17
N SER A 114 -41.54 -29.47 5.72
CA SER A 114 -41.87 -29.36 4.30
C SER A 114 -40.69 -28.79 3.50
N CYS A 115 -40.43 -29.34 2.31
CA CYS A 115 -39.72 -28.60 1.27
C CYS A 115 -40.55 -27.36 0.88
N ILE A 116 -39.88 -26.23 0.65
CA ILE A 116 -40.48 -24.92 0.36
C ILE A 116 -39.68 -24.13 -0.71
N GLY A 117 -38.85 -24.79 -1.52
CA GLY A 117 -38.15 -24.17 -2.65
C GLY A 117 -36.87 -24.90 -3.07
N TYR A 118 -36.20 -24.42 -4.11
CA TYR A 118 -34.90 -24.93 -4.58
C TYR A 118 -34.00 -23.77 -4.99
N LEU A 119 -32.68 -23.91 -4.81
CA LEU A 119 -31.73 -22.80 -5.02
C LEU A 119 -30.68 -23.08 -6.09
N TRP A 120 -30.13 -24.29 -6.13
CA TRP A 120 -29.04 -24.72 -7.03
C TRP A 120 -29.15 -26.24 -7.24
N PRO A 121 -28.36 -26.84 -8.17
CA PRO A 121 -28.30 -28.29 -8.32
C PRO A 121 -28.17 -29.00 -6.96
N ASN A 122 -29.08 -29.95 -6.73
CA ASN A 122 -29.16 -30.76 -5.53
C ASN A 122 -29.34 -29.94 -4.23
N THR A 123 -29.93 -28.73 -4.26
CA THR A 123 -30.04 -27.84 -3.09
C THR A 123 -31.47 -27.28 -2.93
N SER A 124 -32.12 -27.59 -1.80
CA SER A 124 -33.57 -27.36 -1.55
C SER A 124 -33.83 -26.52 -0.30
N VAL A 125 -34.68 -25.49 -0.36
CA VAL A 125 -35.20 -24.78 0.81
C VAL A 125 -36.22 -25.67 1.53
N VAL A 126 -36.15 -25.80 2.85
CA VAL A 126 -37.10 -26.57 3.68
C VAL A 126 -37.45 -25.80 4.96
N ARG A 127 -38.54 -26.16 5.64
CA ARG A 127 -39.00 -25.49 6.87
C ARG A 127 -39.70 -26.46 7.81
N ALA A 128 -39.28 -26.48 9.07
CA ALA A 128 -39.93 -27.26 10.11
C ALA A 128 -41.22 -26.58 10.61
N ARG A 129 -42.21 -27.38 10.99
CA ARG A 129 -43.50 -26.91 11.55
C ARG A 129 -43.37 -26.40 12.99
N ASP A 130 -42.43 -26.97 13.75
CA ASP A 130 -42.16 -26.75 15.17
C ASP A 130 -40.70 -27.14 15.53
N ALA A 131 -40.29 -26.89 16.77
CA ALA A 131 -38.92 -27.17 17.23
C ALA A 131 -38.57 -28.67 17.32
N GLN A 132 -39.56 -29.54 17.56
CA GLN A 132 -39.37 -30.99 17.61
C GLN A 132 -39.16 -31.55 16.21
N ALA A 133 -39.85 -31.01 15.20
CA ALA A 133 -39.64 -31.30 13.79
C ALA A 133 -38.27 -30.81 13.28
N LEU A 134 -37.81 -29.64 13.72
CA LEU A 134 -36.46 -29.15 13.40
C LEU A 134 -35.37 -30.06 13.99
N GLU A 135 -35.55 -30.54 15.22
CA GLU A 135 -34.60 -31.50 15.82
C GLU A 135 -34.71 -32.90 15.19
N SER A 136 -35.92 -33.34 14.81
CA SER A 136 -36.13 -34.58 14.04
C SER A 136 -35.45 -34.54 12.68
N LEU A 137 -35.45 -33.37 12.02
CA LEU A 137 -34.68 -33.11 10.80
C LEU A 137 -33.17 -33.21 11.08
N ARG A 138 -32.64 -32.55 12.11
CA ARG A 138 -31.20 -32.65 12.46
C ARG A 138 -30.73 -34.09 12.63
N VAL A 139 -31.46 -34.88 13.43
CA VAL A 139 -31.12 -36.28 13.68
C VAL A 139 -31.13 -37.09 12.37
N TRP A 140 -32.10 -36.84 11.48
CA TRP A 140 -32.18 -37.50 10.18
C TRP A 140 -31.08 -37.06 9.19
N LEU A 141 -30.78 -35.76 9.09
CA LEU A 141 -29.71 -35.23 8.24
C LEU A 141 -28.33 -35.76 8.69
N ARG A 142 -28.12 -36.00 9.99
CA ARG A 142 -26.90 -36.62 10.54
C ARG A 142 -26.73 -38.10 10.19
N SER A 143 -27.82 -38.81 9.86
CA SER A 143 -27.80 -40.26 9.58
C SER A 143 -28.08 -40.63 8.12
N THR A 144 -28.21 -39.64 7.23
CA THR A 144 -28.60 -39.84 5.83
C THR A 144 -27.40 -39.53 4.93
N PRO A 145 -26.79 -40.52 4.24
CA PRO A 145 -25.55 -40.32 3.45
C PRO A 145 -25.75 -39.46 2.19
N GLU A 146 -26.98 -39.03 1.93
CA GLU A 146 -27.44 -38.34 0.72
C GLU A 146 -27.41 -36.81 0.88
N VAL A 147 -26.83 -36.29 1.98
CA VAL A 147 -26.92 -34.89 2.48
C VAL A 147 -25.55 -34.25 2.66
N LEU A 148 -25.40 -32.95 2.32
CA LEU A 148 -24.11 -32.23 2.23
C LEU A 148 -24.00 -30.85 2.93
N GLY A 149 -25.08 -30.14 3.35
CA GLY A 149 -24.96 -28.81 4.02
C GLY A 149 -26.20 -27.90 4.01
N THR A 150 -26.21 -26.72 4.69
CA THR A 150 -27.45 -25.94 4.98
C THR A 150 -27.32 -24.39 5.18
N LEU A 151 -28.27 -23.53 4.70
CA LEU A 151 -28.36 -22.02 4.90
C LEU A 151 -29.85 -21.48 4.88
N VAL A 152 -30.28 -20.26 4.43
CA VAL A 152 -31.66 -19.63 4.63
C VAL A 152 -32.22 -18.73 3.45
N ARG A 153 -33.58 -18.60 3.19
CA ARG A 153 -34.25 -17.60 2.26
C ARG A 153 -35.74 -17.15 2.55
N LEU A 154 -36.47 -16.52 1.58
CA LEU A 154 -37.56 -15.50 1.75
C LEU A 154 -38.68 -15.48 0.62
N PRO A 155 -39.74 -14.63 0.68
CA PRO A 155 -40.87 -14.65 -0.27
C PRO A 155 -40.63 -14.18 -1.73
N GLU A 156 -39.48 -13.59 -2.04
CA GLU A 156 -39.13 -13.11 -3.39
C GLU A 156 -38.81 -14.27 -4.36
N ASP A 157 -38.87 -15.52 -3.88
CA ASP A 157 -38.30 -16.70 -4.51
C ASP A 157 -39.20 -17.38 -5.56
N VAL A 158 -40.52 -17.10 -5.58
CA VAL A 158 -41.51 -17.77 -6.46
C VAL A 158 -42.26 -16.85 -7.41
N CYS A 159 -42.25 -15.53 -7.19
CA CYS A 159 -42.90 -14.54 -8.06
C CYS A 159 -41.85 -13.76 -8.86
N SER A 160 -42.00 -13.67 -10.18
CA SER A 160 -41.12 -12.79 -10.96
C SER A 160 -41.33 -11.32 -10.56
N ARG A 161 -40.25 -10.53 -10.58
CA ARG A 161 -40.19 -9.19 -9.95
C ARG A 161 -41.34 -8.24 -10.36
N GLY A 162 -41.70 -8.23 -11.66
CA GLY A 162 -42.81 -7.42 -12.18
C GLY A 162 -44.21 -7.82 -11.68
N VAL A 163 -44.39 -9.03 -11.15
CA VAL A 163 -45.65 -9.47 -10.49
C VAL A 163 -45.82 -8.78 -9.14
N LEU A 164 -44.72 -8.47 -8.45
CA LEU A 164 -44.68 -7.81 -7.15
C LEU A 164 -44.69 -6.27 -7.26
N GLU A 165 -44.12 -5.72 -8.34
CA GLU A 165 -44.07 -4.27 -8.61
C GLU A 165 -45.38 -3.72 -9.25
N SER A 166 -46.35 -4.58 -9.56
CA SER A 166 -47.67 -4.22 -10.10
C SER A 166 -48.80 -4.33 -9.04
N SER A 167 -49.97 -3.76 -9.33
CA SER A 167 -51.14 -3.77 -8.42
C SER A 167 -52.47 -3.95 -9.17
N GLY A 168 -53.50 -4.43 -8.48
CA GLY A 168 -54.82 -4.72 -9.03
C GLY A 168 -54.95 -6.10 -9.68
N THR A 169 -56.02 -6.32 -10.44
CA THR A 169 -56.26 -7.59 -11.15
C THR A 169 -55.30 -7.74 -12.33
N ARG A 170 -54.57 -8.86 -12.37
CA ARG A 170 -53.60 -9.18 -13.42
C ARG A 170 -53.70 -10.63 -13.90
N ASP A 171 -53.31 -10.83 -15.16
CA ASP A 171 -53.20 -12.14 -15.79
C ASP A 171 -51.83 -12.73 -15.47
N LEU A 172 -51.82 -13.96 -14.96
CA LEU A 172 -50.65 -14.67 -14.50
C LEU A 172 -50.52 -16.03 -15.19
N GLN A 173 -49.28 -16.45 -15.39
CA GLN A 173 -48.93 -17.80 -15.80
C GLN A 173 -48.40 -18.56 -14.57
N LEU A 174 -49.06 -19.66 -14.23
CA LEU A 174 -48.72 -20.51 -13.10
C LEU A 174 -48.03 -21.78 -13.59
N LEU A 175 -46.77 -21.97 -13.19
CA LEU A 175 -46.06 -23.24 -13.37
C LEU A 175 -46.22 -24.07 -12.10
N PHE A 176 -46.82 -25.24 -12.23
CA PHE A 176 -46.97 -26.24 -11.17
C PHE A 176 -45.83 -27.25 -11.20
N TRP A 177 -45.52 -27.87 -10.06
CA TRP A 177 -44.57 -28.99 -10.04
C TRP A 177 -45.09 -30.15 -10.89
N ARG A 178 -44.19 -30.82 -11.61
CA ARG A 178 -44.49 -31.83 -12.62
C ARG A 178 -45.20 -33.09 -12.12
N ASP A 179 -45.33 -33.27 -10.79
CA ASP A 179 -46.08 -34.36 -10.15
C ASP A 179 -47.26 -33.88 -9.28
N THR A 180 -47.65 -32.61 -9.42
CA THR A 180 -48.91 -32.04 -8.89
C THR A 180 -50.11 -32.71 -9.57
N SER A 181 -51.15 -33.07 -8.82
CA SER A 181 -52.38 -33.59 -9.43
C SER A 181 -53.28 -32.46 -9.91
N ALA A 182 -54.06 -32.71 -10.97
CA ALA A 182 -55.06 -31.76 -11.47
C ALA A 182 -56.02 -31.29 -10.36
N ALA A 183 -56.36 -32.15 -9.41
CA ALA A 183 -57.25 -31.81 -8.29
C ALA A 183 -56.60 -30.84 -7.29
N ASP A 184 -55.30 -30.96 -7.03
CA ASP A 184 -54.56 -30.05 -6.13
C ASP A 184 -54.38 -28.67 -6.79
N ALA A 185 -54.13 -28.65 -8.10
CA ALA A 185 -54.07 -27.42 -8.89
C ALA A 185 -55.44 -26.72 -8.98
N GLU A 186 -56.52 -27.48 -9.22
CA GLU A 186 -57.91 -26.98 -9.22
C GLU A 186 -58.28 -26.37 -7.87
N ALA A 187 -57.93 -27.05 -6.77
CA ALA A 187 -58.17 -26.56 -5.41
C ALA A 187 -57.42 -25.25 -5.13
N LEU A 188 -56.13 -25.16 -5.48
CA LEU A 188 -55.34 -23.94 -5.27
C LEU A 188 -55.87 -22.75 -6.07
N VAL A 189 -56.20 -22.94 -7.35
CA VAL A 189 -56.71 -21.87 -8.22
C VAL A 189 -58.06 -21.36 -7.69
N ALA A 190 -58.90 -22.25 -7.17
CA ALA A 190 -60.15 -21.89 -6.51
C ALA A 190 -59.93 -21.17 -5.17
N GLU A 191 -58.99 -21.60 -4.33
CA GLU A 191 -58.64 -20.96 -3.06
C GLU A 191 -58.12 -19.52 -3.27
N ALA A 192 -57.32 -19.31 -4.31
CA ALA A 192 -56.85 -17.99 -4.72
C ALA A 192 -57.95 -17.08 -5.32
N GLY A 193 -59.16 -17.59 -5.55
CA GLY A 193 -60.23 -16.88 -6.26
C GLY A 193 -59.86 -16.51 -7.70
N ALA A 194 -58.94 -17.27 -8.32
CA ALA A 194 -58.39 -16.97 -9.63
C ALA A 194 -59.22 -17.59 -10.75
N ALA A 195 -59.48 -16.83 -11.82
CA ALA A 195 -60.27 -17.29 -12.96
C ALA A 195 -59.34 -17.88 -14.04
N VAL A 196 -59.49 -19.17 -14.34
CA VAL A 196 -58.73 -19.85 -15.41
C VAL A 196 -59.02 -19.20 -16.77
N LEU A 197 -57.96 -18.90 -17.53
CA LEU A 197 -58.04 -18.21 -18.82
C LEU A 197 -58.02 -19.16 -20.02
N GLU A 198 -57.38 -20.32 -19.91
CA GLU A 198 -57.35 -21.37 -20.94
C GLU A 198 -57.67 -22.74 -20.32
N ALA A 199 -58.58 -23.50 -20.94
CA ALA A 199 -58.95 -24.84 -20.52
C ALA A 199 -59.29 -25.71 -21.73
N SER A 200 -58.72 -26.91 -21.81
CA SER A 200 -58.86 -27.80 -22.96
C SER A 200 -60.05 -28.77 -22.80
N GLY A 201 -60.87 -28.89 -23.86
CA GLY A 201 -61.69 -30.09 -24.07
C GLY A 201 -62.97 -30.25 -23.23
N GLY A 202 -63.73 -29.19 -22.93
CA GLY A 202 -65.16 -29.28 -22.62
C GLY A 202 -65.58 -29.91 -21.27
N GLN A 203 -64.65 -30.45 -20.48
CA GLN A 203 -64.88 -30.81 -19.08
C GLN A 203 -64.15 -29.84 -18.15
N ARG A 204 -64.74 -29.52 -16.99
CA ARG A 204 -64.18 -28.60 -15.99
C ARG A 204 -63.08 -29.27 -15.18
N ARG A 205 -61.94 -29.57 -15.81
CA ARG A 205 -60.70 -30.00 -15.14
C ARG A 205 -59.49 -29.34 -15.77
N LEU A 206 -58.44 -29.13 -14.97
CA LEU A 206 -57.16 -28.65 -15.45
C LEU A 206 -56.37 -29.81 -16.06
N ASN A 207 -55.93 -29.66 -17.31
CA ASN A 207 -54.94 -30.58 -17.88
C ASN A 207 -53.52 -30.09 -17.53
N LEU A 208 -52.72 -30.97 -16.92
CA LEU A 208 -51.32 -30.72 -16.54
C LEU A 208 -50.30 -31.52 -17.37
N ASP A 209 -50.69 -32.09 -18.52
CA ASP A 209 -49.77 -32.72 -19.50
C ASP A 209 -48.58 -31.81 -19.83
N THR A 210 -48.86 -30.51 -19.95
CA THR A 210 -47.92 -29.43 -19.63
C THR A 210 -48.36 -28.83 -18.27
N PRO A 211 -47.51 -28.74 -17.24
CA PRO A 211 -47.92 -28.37 -15.88
C PRO A 211 -48.09 -26.85 -15.71
N LEU A 212 -48.82 -26.23 -16.63
CA LEU A 212 -48.88 -24.79 -16.83
C LEU A 212 -50.35 -24.33 -16.92
N VAL A 213 -50.73 -23.33 -16.13
CA VAL A 213 -52.12 -22.83 -16.09
C VAL A 213 -52.13 -21.30 -16.11
N CYS A 214 -52.83 -20.72 -17.09
CA CYS A 214 -53.04 -19.28 -17.20
C CYS A 214 -54.28 -18.87 -16.38
N VAL A 215 -54.16 -17.86 -15.51
CA VAL A 215 -55.24 -17.40 -14.63
C VAL A 215 -55.29 -15.87 -14.51
N ARG A 216 -56.46 -15.31 -14.21
CA ARG A 216 -56.65 -13.91 -13.81
C ARG A 216 -56.90 -13.82 -12.31
N VAL A 217 -56.15 -12.99 -11.58
CA VAL A 217 -56.22 -12.88 -10.12
C VAL A 217 -55.98 -11.46 -9.61
N GLY A 218 -56.56 -11.09 -8.47
CA GLY A 218 -56.27 -9.83 -7.76
C GLY A 218 -55.21 -9.99 -6.66
N ASP A 219 -54.73 -8.88 -6.08
CA ASP A 219 -53.60 -8.86 -5.12
C ASP A 219 -53.75 -9.83 -3.93
N VAL A 220 -54.98 -10.01 -3.43
CA VAL A 220 -55.27 -10.95 -2.32
C VAL A 220 -55.04 -12.41 -2.75
N GLY A 221 -55.52 -12.78 -3.95
CA GLY A 221 -55.33 -14.12 -4.51
C GLY A 221 -53.89 -14.39 -4.93
N LEU A 222 -53.17 -13.38 -5.40
CA LEU A 222 -51.72 -13.46 -5.62
C LEU A 222 -50.98 -13.83 -4.32
N GLN A 223 -51.37 -13.31 -3.15
CA GLN A 223 -50.77 -13.73 -1.87
C GLN A 223 -51.14 -15.16 -1.44
N VAL A 224 -52.22 -15.75 -1.96
CA VAL A 224 -52.54 -17.18 -1.77
C VAL A 224 -51.62 -18.03 -2.66
N LEU A 225 -51.55 -17.70 -3.96
CA LEU A 225 -50.69 -18.40 -4.92
C LEU A 225 -49.21 -18.34 -4.50
N ALA A 226 -48.69 -17.16 -4.15
CA ALA A 226 -47.30 -16.94 -3.74
C ALA A 226 -46.90 -17.59 -2.39
N ARG A 227 -47.84 -18.25 -1.70
CA ARG A 227 -47.59 -19.03 -0.47
C ARG A 227 -47.82 -20.53 -0.67
N SER A 228 -48.21 -20.95 -1.87
CA SER A 228 -48.51 -22.34 -2.21
C SER A 228 -47.24 -23.17 -2.41
N PRO A 229 -47.15 -24.38 -1.81
CA PRO A 229 -46.05 -25.31 -2.09
C PRO A 229 -46.19 -26.01 -3.45
N TRP A 230 -47.37 -25.94 -4.10
CA TRP A 230 -47.68 -26.65 -5.33
C TRP A 230 -47.18 -25.95 -6.61
N LEU A 231 -46.77 -24.68 -6.49
CA LEU A 231 -46.26 -23.88 -7.60
C LEU A 231 -44.72 -23.88 -7.61
N GLU A 232 -44.18 -24.04 -8.81
CA GLU A 232 -42.76 -23.89 -9.13
C GLU A 232 -42.43 -22.42 -9.44
N ARG A 233 -43.33 -21.71 -10.15
CA ARG A 233 -43.13 -20.30 -10.52
C ARG A 233 -44.46 -19.58 -10.80
N ILE A 234 -44.50 -18.29 -10.47
CA ILE A 234 -45.61 -17.37 -10.75
C ILE A 234 -45.07 -16.20 -11.56
N GLU A 235 -45.64 -16.00 -12.74
CA GLU A 235 -45.22 -14.95 -13.68
C GLU A 235 -46.40 -14.13 -14.14
N LEU A 236 -46.17 -12.92 -14.64
CA LEU A 236 -47.17 -12.25 -15.49
C LEU A 236 -47.41 -13.16 -16.70
N MET A 237 -48.69 -13.36 -17.06
CA MET A 237 -49.01 -14.05 -18.30
C MET A 237 -48.41 -13.24 -19.45
N PRO A 238 -47.61 -13.84 -20.37
CA PRO A 238 -47.08 -13.13 -21.50
C PRO A 238 -48.25 -12.55 -22.30
N ARG A 239 -48.28 -11.23 -22.44
CA ARG A 239 -49.44 -10.49 -22.96
C ARG A 239 -49.54 -10.69 -24.47
N LYS A 240 -50.12 -11.82 -24.88
CA LYS A 240 -50.08 -12.35 -26.25
C LYS A 240 -50.93 -11.59 -27.27
N VAL A 241 -50.59 -10.33 -27.47
CA VAL A 241 -50.86 -9.53 -28.67
C VAL A 241 -49.58 -8.76 -28.97
N ALA A 242 -48.60 -9.46 -29.54
CA ALA A 242 -47.43 -8.81 -30.10
C ALA A 242 -47.86 -8.03 -31.35
N ASP A 243 -47.39 -6.79 -31.45
CA ASP A 243 -47.72 -5.88 -32.53
C ASP A 243 -46.53 -4.95 -32.84
N ASN A 244 -46.57 -4.30 -34.01
CA ASN A 244 -45.49 -3.39 -34.38
C ASN A 244 -45.33 -2.27 -33.32
N GLN A 245 -46.41 -1.81 -32.68
CA GLN A 245 -46.33 -0.85 -31.56
C GLN A 245 -45.57 -1.39 -30.34
N THR A 246 -45.67 -2.67 -30.02
CA THR A 246 -44.98 -3.31 -28.90
C THR A 246 -43.48 -3.46 -29.18
N SER A 247 -43.09 -3.84 -30.41
CA SER A 247 -41.69 -3.75 -30.85
C SER A 247 -41.15 -2.31 -30.75
N VAL A 248 -41.88 -1.37 -31.34
CA VAL A 248 -41.58 0.08 -31.29
C VAL A 248 -41.44 0.59 -29.84
N SER A 249 -42.23 0.07 -28.90
CA SER A 249 -42.16 0.45 -27.49
C SER A 249 -40.94 -0.15 -26.78
N ILE A 250 -40.61 -1.41 -27.08
CA ILE A 250 -39.42 -2.11 -26.55
C ILE A 250 -38.12 -1.40 -26.93
N SER A 251 -38.02 -0.91 -28.17
CA SER A 251 -36.88 -0.10 -28.62
C SER A 251 -36.97 1.39 -28.26
N ASN A 252 -37.88 1.78 -27.37
CA ASN A 252 -38.17 3.17 -26.99
C ASN A 252 -38.46 4.14 -28.17
N ALA A 253 -38.78 3.60 -29.34
CA ALA A 253 -39.06 4.32 -30.59
C ALA A 253 -40.52 4.80 -30.72
N GLN A 254 -41.31 4.69 -29.65
CA GLN A 254 -42.71 5.09 -29.62
C GLN A 254 -42.90 6.60 -29.89
N PRO A 255 -43.91 7.02 -30.69
CA PRO A 255 -44.13 8.43 -31.01
C PRO A 255 -44.38 9.35 -29.81
N ALA A 256 -44.79 8.81 -28.66
CA ALA A 256 -44.93 9.57 -27.40
C ALA A 256 -43.57 9.89 -26.73
N VAL A 257 -42.48 9.26 -27.16
CA VAL A 257 -41.11 9.46 -26.67
C VAL A 257 -40.27 10.16 -27.73
N ILE A 258 -40.11 9.57 -28.92
CA ILE A 258 -39.25 10.15 -29.98
C ILE A 258 -40.01 11.05 -30.96
N GLY A 259 -41.34 10.97 -31.04
CA GLY A 259 -42.13 11.81 -31.95
C GLY A 259 -42.36 13.23 -31.46
N ILE A 260 -41.89 13.55 -30.25
CA ILE A 260 -41.98 14.87 -29.60
C ILE A 260 -40.60 15.51 -29.45
N ALA A 261 -40.56 16.81 -29.15
CA ALA A 261 -39.32 17.52 -28.86
C ALA A 261 -38.59 16.91 -27.63
N PRO A 262 -37.25 16.81 -27.64
CA PRO A 262 -36.33 17.39 -28.64
C PRO A 262 -36.14 16.57 -29.92
N TYR A 263 -36.59 15.32 -29.97
CA TYR A 263 -36.26 14.40 -31.07
C TYR A 263 -37.11 14.63 -32.33
N GLY A 264 -38.44 14.65 -32.24
CA GLY A 264 -39.35 14.94 -33.36
C GLY A 264 -39.23 13.99 -34.56
N LEU A 265 -39.06 12.68 -34.30
CA LEU A 265 -38.74 11.66 -35.29
C LEU A 265 -39.96 10.81 -35.67
N ASP A 266 -40.09 10.52 -36.97
CA ASP A 266 -41.21 9.79 -37.57
C ASP A 266 -40.93 9.20 -38.97
N GLY A 267 -39.69 9.30 -39.46
CA GLY A 267 -39.29 8.90 -40.81
C GLY A 267 -39.44 9.96 -41.89
N THR A 268 -39.88 11.19 -41.58
CA THR A 268 -40.07 12.26 -42.58
C THR A 268 -38.81 12.44 -43.45
N ASN A 269 -39.02 12.46 -44.77
CA ASN A 269 -38.01 12.59 -45.82
C ASN A 269 -36.92 11.50 -45.83
N GLN A 270 -37.11 10.38 -45.13
CA GLN A 270 -36.19 9.24 -45.21
C GLN A 270 -36.72 8.17 -46.18
N ILE A 271 -35.78 7.50 -46.85
CA ILE A 271 -36.04 6.41 -47.80
C ILE A 271 -35.30 5.18 -47.27
N VAL A 272 -35.98 4.03 -47.24
CA VAL A 272 -35.44 2.73 -46.81
C VAL A 272 -35.45 1.74 -47.97
N GLY A 273 -34.47 0.85 -48.03
CA GLY A 273 -34.47 -0.29 -48.97
C GLY A 273 -35.01 -1.57 -48.33
N VAL A 274 -35.75 -2.39 -49.07
CA VAL A 274 -36.23 -3.69 -48.60
C VAL A 274 -36.02 -4.73 -49.70
N TRP A 275 -35.11 -5.67 -49.46
CA TRP A 275 -34.91 -6.84 -50.32
C TRP A 275 -35.55 -8.06 -49.66
N ASP A 276 -36.44 -8.72 -50.40
CA ASP A 276 -37.21 -9.86 -49.89
C ASP A 276 -37.55 -10.85 -51.03
N ASN A 277 -38.28 -11.93 -50.72
CA ASN A 277 -38.73 -12.93 -51.69
C ASN A 277 -39.81 -12.43 -52.68
N GLY A 278 -40.23 -11.17 -52.53
CA GLY A 278 -41.03 -10.41 -53.48
C GLY A 278 -41.39 -9.04 -52.92
N PRO A 279 -41.77 -8.06 -53.77
CA PRO A 279 -42.10 -6.72 -53.33
C PRO A 279 -43.32 -6.69 -52.40
N ALA A 280 -43.36 -5.71 -51.50
CA ALA A 280 -44.53 -5.42 -50.68
C ALA A 280 -45.75 -5.04 -51.54
N ARG A 281 -46.96 -5.34 -51.05
CA ARG A 281 -48.23 -4.88 -51.64
C ARG A 281 -48.30 -3.34 -51.58
N ASP A 282 -47.83 -2.69 -52.64
CA ASP A 282 -47.76 -1.23 -52.76
C ASP A 282 -49.12 -0.52 -52.80
N THR A 283 -50.23 -1.28 -52.86
CA THR A 283 -51.62 -0.82 -52.77
C THR A 283 -52.25 -0.97 -51.38
N HIS A 284 -51.51 -1.49 -50.38
CA HIS A 284 -52.03 -1.65 -49.02
C HIS A 284 -52.29 -0.29 -48.36
N GLU A 285 -53.38 -0.17 -47.59
CA GLU A 285 -53.89 1.10 -47.06
C GLU A 285 -52.86 1.86 -46.21
N GLN A 286 -52.02 1.14 -45.46
CA GLN A 286 -50.91 1.70 -44.68
C GLN A 286 -49.78 2.35 -45.49
N PHE A 287 -49.88 2.37 -46.83
CA PHE A 287 -48.89 2.98 -47.72
C PHE A 287 -49.48 4.07 -48.64
N GLN A 288 -50.78 4.42 -48.55
CA GLN A 288 -51.45 5.28 -49.56
C GLN A 288 -51.60 6.77 -49.17
N ASN A 289 -51.18 7.16 -47.95
CA ASN A 289 -51.67 8.38 -47.30
C ASN A 289 -50.64 9.51 -47.14
N ALA A 290 -49.76 9.73 -48.13
CA ALA A 290 -48.84 10.88 -48.12
C ALA A 290 -48.68 11.56 -49.50
N PRO A 291 -48.47 12.89 -49.55
CA PRO A 291 -47.94 13.56 -50.73
C PRO A 291 -46.49 13.11 -50.93
N VAL A 292 -46.19 12.60 -52.12
CA VAL A 292 -44.92 11.92 -52.39
C VAL A 292 -43.93 12.88 -53.09
N PRO A 293 -42.63 12.90 -52.73
CA PRO A 293 -41.62 13.67 -53.44
C PRO A 293 -41.53 13.27 -54.92
N SER A 294 -41.18 14.23 -55.78
CA SER A 294 -41.11 14.05 -57.25
C SER A 294 -40.18 12.92 -57.73
N LEU A 295 -39.25 12.48 -56.87
CA LEU A 295 -38.36 11.33 -57.09
C LEU A 295 -39.12 9.99 -57.16
N ILE A 296 -40.28 9.87 -56.50
CA ILE A 296 -41.00 8.60 -56.33
C ILE A 296 -42.31 8.59 -57.13
N ASN A 297 -42.17 8.64 -58.46
CA ASN A 297 -43.21 8.40 -59.47
C ASN A 297 -44.62 8.97 -59.17
N ASN A 298 -44.70 10.31 -59.12
CA ASN A 298 -45.89 11.17 -59.23
C ASN A 298 -47.26 10.52 -58.87
N GLY A 299 -47.44 10.19 -57.57
CA GLY A 299 -48.64 9.54 -57.05
C GLY A 299 -48.77 9.70 -55.53
N THR A 300 -49.53 8.81 -54.88
CA THR A 300 -49.79 8.84 -53.41
C THR A 300 -49.19 7.65 -52.64
N LYS A 301 -48.41 6.78 -53.30
CA LYS A 301 -47.83 5.58 -52.70
C LYS A 301 -46.51 5.86 -51.99
N ARG A 302 -46.36 5.38 -50.76
CA ARG A 302 -45.08 5.40 -50.02
C ARG A 302 -44.15 4.22 -50.29
N VAL A 303 -44.61 3.21 -51.01
CA VAL A 303 -43.79 2.08 -51.49
C VAL A 303 -43.60 2.22 -53.00
N LEU A 304 -42.35 2.30 -53.47
CA LEU A 304 -42.05 1.97 -54.87
C LEU A 304 -41.72 0.49 -54.96
N ARG A 305 -42.52 -0.25 -55.72
CA ARG A 305 -42.13 -1.56 -56.26
C ARG A 305 -41.15 -1.34 -57.42
N VAL A 306 -39.91 -1.75 -57.24
CA VAL A 306 -38.86 -1.61 -58.27
C VAL A 306 -38.84 -2.80 -59.23
N ASP A 307 -39.08 -4.01 -58.72
CA ASP A 307 -39.06 -5.25 -59.51
C ASP A 307 -40.46 -5.80 -59.85
N SER A 308 -40.56 -6.58 -60.92
CA SER A 308 -41.84 -6.98 -61.54
C SER A 308 -42.48 -8.27 -61.01
N GLN A 309 -41.90 -8.94 -60.01
CA GLN A 309 -42.47 -10.14 -59.39
C GLN A 309 -43.79 -9.84 -58.64
N SER A 310 -44.60 -10.88 -58.43
CA SER A 310 -45.81 -10.83 -57.61
C SER A 310 -45.53 -10.34 -56.19
N PHE A 311 -46.49 -9.62 -55.62
CA PHE A 311 -46.44 -9.21 -54.22
C PHE A 311 -46.39 -10.42 -53.28
N GLN A 312 -45.65 -10.31 -52.17
CA GLN A 312 -45.48 -11.38 -51.19
C GLN A 312 -45.90 -10.94 -49.78
N ASP A 313 -46.40 -11.89 -48.99
CA ASP A 313 -46.81 -11.63 -47.61
C ASP A 313 -45.63 -11.21 -46.73
N HIS A 314 -44.51 -11.93 -46.85
CA HIS A 314 -43.30 -11.68 -46.06
C HIS A 314 -42.73 -10.28 -46.30
N GLY A 315 -42.39 -9.93 -47.56
CA GLY A 315 -41.93 -8.59 -47.92
C GLY A 315 -42.94 -7.46 -47.60
N THR A 316 -44.25 -7.73 -47.64
CA THR A 316 -45.27 -6.76 -47.19
C THR A 316 -45.20 -6.54 -45.68
N HIS A 317 -45.14 -7.62 -44.90
CA HIS A 317 -45.06 -7.59 -43.45
C HIS A 317 -43.82 -6.86 -42.95
N VAL A 318 -42.66 -7.20 -43.53
CA VAL A 318 -41.37 -6.55 -43.31
C VAL A 318 -41.47 -5.05 -43.58
N THR A 319 -42.00 -4.65 -44.75
CA THR A 319 -42.14 -3.23 -45.12
C THR A 319 -43.10 -2.48 -44.20
N GLY A 320 -44.19 -3.11 -43.77
CA GLY A 320 -45.13 -2.55 -42.79
C GLY A 320 -44.51 -2.31 -41.41
N THR A 321 -43.64 -3.22 -40.95
CA THR A 321 -42.92 -3.08 -39.67
C THR A 321 -41.97 -1.88 -39.70
N ILE A 322 -41.37 -1.56 -40.85
CA ILE A 322 -40.55 -0.35 -41.00
C ILE A 322 -41.43 0.91 -41.15
N ILE A 323 -42.32 0.97 -42.15
CA ILE A 323 -42.95 2.24 -42.59
C ILE A 323 -44.48 2.33 -42.48
N GLY A 324 -45.18 1.31 -41.97
CA GLY A 324 -46.65 1.33 -41.89
C GLY A 324 -47.17 2.51 -41.04
N ASP A 325 -48.05 3.35 -41.57
CA ASP A 325 -48.49 4.57 -40.85
C ASP A 325 -49.49 4.33 -39.72
N GLY A 326 -50.13 3.15 -39.70
CA GLY A 326 -51.19 2.78 -38.76
C GLY A 326 -52.61 3.03 -39.28
N THR A 327 -52.78 3.41 -40.55
CA THR A 327 -54.10 3.42 -41.22
C THR A 327 -54.75 2.04 -41.14
N GLY A 328 -56.06 1.97 -40.90
CA GLY A 328 -56.85 0.74 -40.86
C GLY A 328 -56.63 -0.08 -39.58
N ASN A 329 -55.37 -0.39 -39.25
CA ASN A 329 -54.97 -0.95 -37.97
C ASN A 329 -53.79 -0.18 -37.35
N ALA A 330 -54.05 0.44 -36.20
CA ALA A 330 -53.05 1.17 -35.44
C ALA A 330 -51.96 0.26 -34.84
N THR A 331 -52.28 -0.98 -34.45
CA THR A 331 -51.31 -1.89 -33.81
C THR A 331 -50.18 -2.28 -34.77
N ALA A 332 -50.51 -2.36 -36.06
CA ALA A 332 -49.57 -2.61 -37.15
C ALA A 332 -48.76 -1.38 -37.59
N LYS A 333 -48.77 -0.28 -36.84
CA LYS A 333 -47.96 0.91 -37.13
C LYS A 333 -46.46 0.65 -36.93
N GLY A 334 -45.66 0.86 -37.97
CA GLY A 334 -44.21 0.69 -37.96
C GLY A 334 -43.44 1.84 -37.31
N TYR A 335 -42.12 1.67 -37.24
CA TYR A 335 -41.17 2.60 -36.61
C TYR A 335 -41.13 3.99 -37.28
N ALA A 336 -41.06 4.02 -38.61
CA ALA A 336 -40.84 5.22 -39.43
C ALA A 336 -42.08 5.51 -40.30
N PRO A 337 -43.23 5.86 -39.69
CA PRO A 337 -44.55 5.92 -40.36
C PRO A 337 -44.68 6.98 -41.48
N LYS A 338 -43.70 7.88 -41.65
CA LYS A 338 -43.64 8.85 -42.77
C LYS A 338 -42.48 8.63 -43.74
N ALA A 339 -41.69 7.56 -43.57
CA ALA A 339 -40.66 7.19 -44.52
C ALA A 339 -41.25 6.54 -45.79
N TYR A 340 -40.41 6.42 -46.81
CA TYR A 340 -40.71 5.77 -48.09
C TYR A 340 -39.87 4.50 -48.25
N ALA A 341 -40.37 3.48 -48.94
CA ALA A 341 -39.66 2.21 -49.11
C ALA A 341 -39.46 1.82 -50.59
N LEU A 342 -38.26 1.33 -50.90
CA LEU A 342 -37.93 0.63 -52.15
C LEU A 342 -38.12 -0.86 -51.94
N ALA A 343 -39.16 -1.43 -52.56
CA ALA A 343 -39.46 -2.85 -52.48
C ALA A 343 -38.82 -3.60 -53.66
N HIS A 344 -37.82 -4.43 -53.34
CA HIS A 344 -37.02 -5.21 -54.27
C HIS A 344 -37.20 -6.72 -54.09
N TYR A 345 -37.03 -7.45 -55.18
CA TYR A 345 -36.82 -8.90 -55.15
C TYR A 345 -35.33 -9.20 -54.94
N TRP A 346 -35.03 -10.19 -54.09
CA TRP A 346 -33.71 -10.68 -53.65
C TRP A 346 -32.78 -11.28 -54.74
N SER A 347 -32.80 -10.77 -55.98
CA SER A 347 -31.85 -11.10 -57.05
C SER A 347 -30.85 -9.96 -57.28
N ASN A 348 -29.60 -10.28 -57.62
CA ASN A 348 -28.52 -9.31 -57.88
C ASN A 348 -28.42 -8.23 -56.76
N VAL A 349 -28.48 -8.69 -55.51
CA VAL A 349 -28.72 -7.82 -54.34
C VAL A 349 -27.73 -6.66 -54.26
N ASP A 350 -26.43 -6.93 -54.32
CA ASP A 350 -25.38 -5.90 -54.31
C ASP A 350 -25.59 -4.82 -55.41
N GLN A 351 -25.67 -5.24 -56.67
CA GLN A 351 -25.85 -4.34 -57.81
C GLN A 351 -27.10 -3.45 -57.64
N LYS A 352 -28.21 -4.03 -57.14
CA LYS A 352 -29.43 -3.27 -56.84
C LYS A 352 -29.27 -2.33 -55.65
N ARG A 353 -28.58 -2.75 -54.56
CA ARG A 353 -28.30 -1.91 -53.39
C ARG A 353 -27.50 -0.68 -53.79
N ARG A 354 -26.44 -0.84 -54.59
CA ARG A 354 -25.63 0.25 -55.14
C ARG A 354 -26.43 1.19 -56.04
N ALA A 355 -27.21 0.65 -56.99
CA ALA A 355 -28.07 1.45 -57.86
C ALA A 355 -29.17 2.22 -57.09
N ALA A 356 -29.76 1.60 -56.07
CA ALA A 356 -30.70 2.26 -55.16
C ALA A 356 -30.03 3.40 -54.37
N LYS A 357 -28.83 3.16 -53.82
CA LYS A 357 -28.07 4.19 -53.09
C LYS A 357 -27.75 5.40 -53.97
N HIS A 358 -27.29 5.15 -55.20
CA HIS A 358 -27.01 6.18 -56.21
C HIS A 358 -28.25 7.05 -56.52
N THR A 359 -29.33 6.44 -57.01
CA THR A 359 -30.51 7.19 -57.48
C THR A 359 -31.40 7.74 -56.34
N TRP A 360 -31.37 7.14 -55.14
CA TRP A 360 -32.32 7.45 -54.06
C TRP A 360 -31.68 7.88 -52.73
N ASN A 361 -30.40 7.58 -52.49
CA ASN A 361 -29.68 7.83 -51.23
C ASN A 361 -30.46 7.39 -49.97
N HIS A 362 -30.96 6.16 -50.02
CA HIS A 362 -31.63 5.53 -48.88
C HIS A 362 -30.67 5.39 -47.68
N VAL A 363 -31.25 5.46 -46.47
CA VAL A 363 -30.47 5.58 -45.22
C VAL A 363 -30.06 4.25 -44.62
N ALA A 364 -30.93 3.26 -44.75
CA ALA A 364 -30.74 1.89 -44.29
C ALA A 364 -31.48 0.94 -45.24
N ASP A 365 -31.07 -0.32 -45.24
CA ASP A 365 -31.71 -1.36 -46.03
C ASP A 365 -31.90 -2.65 -45.22
N ASN A 366 -32.99 -3.35 -45.50
CA ASN A 366 -33.43 -4.53 -44.76
C ASN A 366 -33.32 -5.82 -45.60
N HIS A 367 -32.72 -6.83 -45.00
CA HIS A 367 -32.47 -8.15 -45.58
C HIS A 367 -32.99 -9.24 -44.62
N SER A 368 -34.28 -9.53 -44.70
CA SER A 368 -35.02 -10.44 -43.80
C SER A 368 -34.93 -11.93 -44.19
N TYR A 369 -33.79 -12.35 -44.75
CA TYR A 369 -33.54 -13.69 -45.30
C TYR A 369 -32.09 -14.14 -45.05
N SER A 370 -31.77 -15.40 -45.28
CA SER A 370 -30.39 -15.88 -45.36
C SER A 370 -30.27 -17.00 -46.40
N ALA A 371 -29.10 -17.09 -47.05
CA ALA A 371 -28.78 -18.24 -47.90
C ALA A 371 -28.40 -19.47 -47.05
N PHE A 372 -28.73 -20.66 -47.53
CA PHE A 372 -28.38 -21.94 -46.91
C PHE A 372 -28.24 -23.01 -48.00
N GLY A 373 -27.13 -23.75 -48.03
CA GLY A 373 -26.80 -24.74 -49.06
C GLY A 373 -27.22 -26.17 -48.72
N GLY A 374 -27.41 -26.48 -47.43
CA GLY A 374 -27.66 -27.83 -46.91
C GLY A 374 -26.40 -28.52 -46.35
N GLY A 375 -25.28 -27.79 -46.21
CA GLY A 375 -23.99 -28.33 -45.79
C GLY A 375 -23.77 -28.34 -44.28
N ALA A 376 -22.73 -29.05 -43.84
CA ALA A 376 -22.22 -28.98 -42.47
C ALA A 376 -21.38 -27.70 -42.23
N ASP A 377 -20.89 -27.08 -43.31
CA ASP A 377 -20.00 -25.92 -43.29
C ASP A 377 -20.77 -24.58 -43.33
N ASP A 378 -22.08 -24.60 -43.63
CA ASP A 378 -23.01 -23.46 -43.80
C ASP A 378 -23.25 -22.58 -42.55
N TRP A 379 -22.45 -22.74 -41.50
CA TRP A 379 -22.59 -22.06 -40.21
C TRP A 379 -21.36 -21.20 -39.91
N GLY A 380 -21.54 -19.90 -39.68
CA GLY A 380 -20.50 -18.98 -39.17
C GLY A 380 -19.28 -18.70 -40.05
N GLU A 381 -19.15 -19.28 -41.24
CA GLU A 381 -18.04 -19.02 -42.17
C GLU A 381 -18.15 -17.61 -42.80
N TYR A 382 -17.01 -16.98 -43.13
CA TYR A 382 -16.97 -15.72 -43.86
C TYR A 382 -17.00 -15.93 -45.39
N THR A 383 -18.19 -15.89 -45.99
CA THR A 383 -18.38 -16.20 -47.41
C THR A 383 -18.03 -15.06 -48.37
N ALA A 384 -18.03 -15.34 -49.67
CA ALA A 384 -17.91 -14.32 -50.72
C ALA A 384 -19.05 -13.29 -50.67
N ASP A 385 -20.27 -13.68 -50.27
CA ASP A 385 -21.36 -12.73 -50.02
C ASP A 385 -21.03 -11.79 -48.85
N CYS A 386 -20.38 -12.29 -47.80
CA CYS A 386 -19.92 -11.45 -46.69
C CYS A 386 -18.82 -10.47 -47.15
N GLN A 387 -17.92 -10.91 -48.04
CA GLN A 387 -16.89 -10.07 -48.65
C GLN A 387 -17.51 -8.91 -49.47
N VAL A 388 -18.50 -9.21 -50.32
CA VAL A 388 -19.22 -8.20 -51.12
C VAL A 388 -20.07 -7.27 -50.25
N ASN A 389 -20.75 -7.80 -49.23
CA ASN A 389 -21.53 -6.98 -48.31
C ASN A 389 -20.63 -6.05 -47.48
N ASP A 390 -19.48 -6.52 -46.99
CA ASP A 390 -18.51 -5.68 -46.28
C ASP A 390 -17.96 -4.56 -47.15
N TRP A 391 -17.66 -4.88 -48.41
CA TRP A 391 -17.20 -3.92 -49.40
C TRP A 391 -18.26 -2.85 -49.69
N THR A 392 -19.49 -3.24 -50.05
CA THR A 392 -20.54 -2.27 -50.41
C THR A 392 -21.02 -1.46 -49.19
N ASN A 393 -21.10 -2.05 -48.00
CA ASN A 393 -21.45 -1.30 -46.79
C ASN A 393 -20.39 -0.24 -46.45
N ARG A 394 -19.11 -0.54 -46.70
CA ARG A 394 -17.98 0.38 -46.61
C ARG A 394 -18.04 1.44 -47.73
N ASP A 395 -17.89 1.06 -49.00
CA ASP A 395 -17.72 1.98 -50.15
C ASP A 395 -18.95 2.86 -50.44
N PHE A 396 -20.15 2.45 -50.04
CA PHE A 396 -21.39 3.22 -50.25
C PHE A 396 -22.04 3.75 -48.97
N LEU A 397 -21.40 3.57 -47.80
CA LEU A 397 -21.90 3.97 -46.49
C LEU A 397 -23.36 3.51 -46.29
N MET A 398 -23.55 2.19 -46.29
CA MET A 398 -24.88 1.55 -46.30
C MET A 398 -25.17 0.82 -45.00
N ASN A 399 -26.21 1.26 -44.28
CA ASN A 399 -26.68 0.62 -43.06
C ASN A 399 -27.49 -0.65 -43.38
N MET A 400 -26.77 -1.74 -43.69
CA MET A 400 -27.35 -3.04 -44.01
C MET A 400 -27.84 -3.74 -42.74
N VAL A 401 -29.15 -3.95 -42.64
CA VAL A 401 -29.77 -4.66 -41.52
C VAL A 401 -30.16 -6.06 -41.97
N GLN A 402 -29.41 -7.03 -41.47
CA GLN A 402 -29.42 -8.44 -41.87
C GLN A 402 -30.02 -9.29 -40.75
N SER A 403 -30.98 -10.15 -41.06
CA SER A 403 -31.58 -11.02 -40.04
C SER A 403 -30.62 -12.17 -39.66
N ALA A 404 -30.44 -12.46 -38.36
CA ALA A 404 -29.44 -13.44 -37.90
C ALA A 404 -29.74 -14.90 -38.28
N GLY A 405 -31.01 -15.26 -38.49
CA GLY A 405 -31.48 -16.60 -38.83
C GLY A 405 -32.44 -17.19 -37.79
N ASN A 406 -33.17 -18.23 -38.19
CA ASN A 406 -34.20 -18.90 -37.37
C ASN A 406 -33.81 -20.34 -37.01
N TYR A 407 -32.51 -20.56 -36.74
CA TYR A 407 -31.90 -21.89 -36.74
C TYR A 407 -31.52 -22.44 -35.36
N ALA A 408 -31.75 -21.71 -34.26
CA ALA A 408 -31.37 -22.18 -32.92
C ALA A 408 -32.08 -23.48 -32.47
N THR A 409 -33.24 -23.80 -33.04
CA THR A 409 -33.98 -25.05 -32.80
C THR A 409 -34.40 -25.76 -34.10
N SER A 410 -33.73 -25.50 -35.22
CA SER A 410 -34.05 -26.14 -36.52
C SER A 410 -32.79 -26.63 -37.26
N SER A 411 -32.97 -27.54 -38.20
CA SER A 411 -31.87 -28.18 -38.95
C SER A 411 -32.25 -28.28 -40.43
N PRO A 412 -32.06 -27.19 -41.21
CA PRO A 412 -32.46 -27.17 -42.62
C PRO A 412 -31.63 -28.17 -43.44
N GLY A 413 -32.24 -28.77 -44.48
CA GLY A 413 -31.55 -29.71 -45.37
C GLY A 413 -31.21 -31.09 -44.77
N GLY A 414 -31.36 -31.29 -43.45
CA GLY A 414 -31.04 -32.55 -42.76
C GLY A 414 -29.60 -32.63 -42.25
N ALA A 415 -28.75 -31.66 -42.56
CA ALA A 415 -27.56 -31.37 -41.78
C ALA A 415 -27.98 -30.66 -40.48
N GLY A 416 -27.46 -31.12 -39.34
CA GLY A 416 -27.61 -30.40 -38.08
C GLY A 416 -26.68 -29.17 -38.03
N PRO A 417 -26.99 -28.13 -37.24
CA PRO A 417 -26.02 -27.07 -36.94
C PRO A 417 -24.75 -27.64 -36.30
N LYS A 418 -23.59 -27.03 -36.59
CA LYS A 418 -22.25 -27.51 -36.15
C LYS A 418 -22.29 -27.91 -34.65
N PRO A 419 -22.19 -29.22 -34.31
CA PRO A 419 -22.50 -29.70 -32.98
C PRO A 419 -21.31 -29.52 -32.03
N TYR A 420 -21.30 -28.41 -31.29
CA TYR A 420 -20.33 -28.16 -30.23
C TYR A 420 -20.88 -28.59 -28.85
N THR A 421 -20.00 -29.11 -28.00
CA THR A 421 -20.36 -29.56 -26.66
C THR A 421 -20.78 -28.36 -25.80
N GLY A 422 -22.05 -28.27 -25.41
CA GLY A 422 -22.58 -27.17 -24.61
C GLY A 422 -23.32 -26.06 -25.38
N GLY A 423 -23.52 -26.21 -26.69
CA GLY A 423 -24.40 -25.34 -27.49
C GLY A 423 -24.09 -25.39 -28.98
N THR A 424 -25.05 -25.00 -29.83
CA THR A 424 -24.91 -25.04 -31.30
C THR A 424 -24.81 -23.65 -31.90
N GLN A 425 -23.69 -23.39 -32.57
CA GLN A 425 -23.49 -22.26 -33.48
C GLN A 425 -24.52 -22.34 -34.59
N THR A 426 -25.33 -21.29 -34.76
CA THR A 426 -26.56 -21.32 -35.57
C THR A 426 -26.78 -20.07 -36.44
N VAL A 427 -25.85 -19.11 -36.40
CA VAL A 427 -25.71 -18.09 -37.44
C VAL A 427 -25.29 -18.76 -38.75
N GLY A 428 -26.04 -18.52 -39.83
CA GLY A 428 -25.69 -19.04 -41.16
C GLY A 428 -24.52 -18.24 -41.77
N SER A 429 -23.68 -18.86 -42.60
CA SER A 429 -22.47 -18.22 -43.15
C SER A 429 -22.73 -16.97 -44.02
N PHE A 430 -23.95 -16.78 -44.53
CA PHE A 430 -24.35 -15.52 -45.20
C PHE A 430 -24.46 -14.33 -44.22
N ASN A 431 -24.66 -14.61 -42.93
CA ASN A 431 -24.90 -13.63 -41.86
C ASN A 431 -23.62 -13.37 -41.04
N ALA A 432 -22.45 -13.41 -41.68
CA ALA A 432 -21.14 -13.30 -41.03
C ALA A 432 -20.33 -12.06 -41.47
N HIS A 433 -20.95 -11.08 -42.14
CA HIS A 433 -20.31 -9.82 -42.53
C HIS A 433 -20.00 -8.92 -41.31
N ARG A 434 -18.98 -8.06 -41.42
CA ARG A 434 -18.50 -7.15 -40.36
C ARG A 434 -19.13 -5.76 -40.40
N ASN A 435 -19.28 -5.16 -41.57
CA ASN A 435 -19.63 -3.74 -41.74
C ASN A 435 -21.14 -3.45 -41.78
N GLY A 436 -21.97 -4.39 -41.32
CA GLY A 436 -23.43 -4.27 -41.25
C GLY A 436 -23.97 -4.65 -39.86
N PHE A 437 -25.28 -4.83 -39.77
CA PHE A 437 -26.00 -5.06 -38.50
C PHE A 437 -26.71 -6.42 -38.56
N ILE A 438 -26.20 -7.44 -37.87
CA ILE A 438 -26.81 -8.79 -37.81
C ILE A 438 -27.70 -8.88 -36.57
N ILE A 439 -29.01 -9.08 -36.78
CA ILE A 439 -30.04 -8.85 -35.77
C ILE A 439 -30.69 -10.15 -35.27
N GLY A 440 -30.56 -10.40 -33.96
CA GLY A 440 -31.28 -11.45 -33.24
C GLY A 440 -32.72 -11.06 -32.88
N ALA A 441 -33.53 -12.02 -32.47
CA ALA A 441 -34.93 -11.81 -32.09
C ALA A 441 -35.17 -12.11 -30.60
N VAL A 442 -35.78 -11.15 -29.90
CA VAL A 442 -36.38 -11.34 -28.57
C VAL A 442 -37.91 -11.39 -28.63
N GLN A 443 -38.51 -11.87 -27.56
CA GLN A 443 -39.95 -11.85 -27.27
C GLN A 443 -40.34 -10.51 -26.60
N ASP A 444 -41.64 -10.29 -26.39
CA ASP A 444 -42.16 -9.09 -25.70
C ASP A 444 -41.62 -8.90 -24.26
N ASN A 445 -41.19 -9.98 -23.60
CA ASN A 445 -40.61 -9.94 -22.25
C ASN A 445 -39.08 -9.69 -22.24
N LEU A 446 -38.47 -9.48 -23.42
CA LEU A 446 -37.04 -9.32 -23.67
C LEU A 446 -36.16 -10.58 -23.54
N ASP A 447 -36.75 -11.77 -23.34
CA ASP A 447 -36.02 -13.03 -23.48
C ASP A 447 -35.77 -13.34 -24.96
N ILE A 448 -34.62 -13.89 -25.30
CA ILE A 448 -34.31 -14.40 -26.65
C ILE A 448 -35.38 -15.41 -27.09
N THR A 449 -35.78 -15.38 -28.37
CA THR A 449 -36.70 -16.39 -28.89
C THR A 449 -36.00 -17.74 -29.00
N SER A 450 -36.80 -18.82 -29.00
CA SER A 450 -36.30 -20.18 -29.20
C SER A 450 -35.63 -20.36 -30.56
N PHE A 451 -36.12 -19.68 -31.59
CA PHE A 451 -35.63 -19.80 -32.97
C PHE A 451 -34.42 -18.91 -33.29
N SER A 452 -34.20 -17.78 -32.59
CA SER A 452 -33.17 -16.81 -32.96
C SER A 452 -31.77 -17.43 -33.00
N SER A 453 -31.17 -17.45 -34.19
CA SER A 453 -29.79 -17.88 -34.45
C SER A 453 -28.77 -17.12 -33.63
N ARG A 454 -27.66 -17.80 -33.34
CA ARG A 454 -26.65 -17.40 -32.34
C ARG A 454 -25.23 -17.68 -32.84
N GLY A 455 -24.29 -16.85 -32.41
CA GLY A 455 -22.88 -16.95 -32.79
C GLY A 455 -22.09 -17.99 -31.98
N PRO A 456 -20.75 -17.85 -31.91
CA PRO A 456 -19.92 -16.88 -32.65
C PRO A 456 -19.92 -17.15 -34.18
N CYS A 457 -19.25 -16.29 -34.95
CA CYS A 457 -18.70 -16.73 -36.26
C CYS A 457 -17.58 -17.77 -36.04
N ASP A 458 -17.15 -18.50 -37.08
CA ASP A 458 -16.09 -19.52 -36.96
C ASP A 458 -14.78 -18.94 -36.41
N ASP A 459 -14.47 -17.69 -36.74
CA ASP A 459 -13.31 -16.95 -36.24
C ASP A 459 -13.45 -16.41 -34.80
N GLY A 460 -14.63 -16.52 -34.17
CA GLY A 460 -14.89 -16.09 -32.80
C GLY A 460 -15.70 -14.80 -32.64
N ARG A 461 -16.02 -14.09 -33.75
CA ARG A 461 -16.74 -12.80 -33.73
C ARG A 461 -18.13 -12.83 -33.12
N LEU A 462 -18.50 -11.71 -32.53
CA LEU A 462 -19.81 -11.40 -31.95
C LEU A 462 -20.88 -11.26 -33.05
N VAL A 463 -21.75 -12.27 -33.11
CA VAL A 463 -23.01 -12.28 -33.87
C VAL A 463 -24.10 -12.97 -33.04
N PRO A 464 -25.38 -12.52 -33.09
CA PRO A 464 -25.81 -11.22 -33.61
C PRO A 464 -25.11 -10.05 -32.89
N GLN A 465 -24.95 -8.89 -33.53
CA GLN A 465 -24.42 -7.72 -32.82
C GLN A 465 -25.49 -7.07 -31.94
N PHE A 466 -26.77 -7.15 -32.33
CA PHE A 466 -27.86 -6.48 -31.63
C PHE A 466 -29.14 -7.32 -31.68
N CYS A 467 -30.07 -7.05 -30.75
CA CYS A 467 -31.40 -7.66 -30.75
C CYS A 467 -32.52 -6.63 -30.81
N ALA A 468 -33.66 -7.04 -31.37
CA ALA A 468 -34.94 -6.34 -31.28
C ALA A 468 -36.09 -7.37 -31.19
N ASN A 469 -37.31 -6.91 -30.91
CA ASN A 469 -38.47 -7.82 -30.86
C ASN A 469 -38.71 -8.43 -32.26
N GLY A 470 -38.86 -9.76 -32.30
CA GLY A 470 -39.11 -10.53 -33.51
C GLY A 470 -40.13 -11.64 -33.34
N GLU A 471 -40.89 -11.69 -32.23
CA GLU A 471 -41.95 -12.69 -32.05
C GLU A 471 -43.35 -12.07 -32.19
N GLY A 472 -44.17 -12.65 -33.06
CA GLY A 472 -45.60 -12.35 -33.16
C GLY A 472 -45.96 -10.94 -33.64
N LEU A 473 -45.01 -10.13 -34.10
CA LEU A 473 -45.28 -8.76 -34.59
C LEU A 473 -46.42 -8.78 -35.60
N THR A 474 -47.47 -8.03 -35.32
CA THR A 474 -48.62 -7.84 -36.20
C THR A 474 -48.35 -6.72 -37.20
N SER A 475 -48.34 -7.03 -38.50
CA SER A 475 -48.10 -6.09 -39.60
C SER A 475 -49.04 -6.34 -40.79
N CYS A 476 -48.97 -5.52 -41.83
CA CYS A 476 -49.76 -5.68 -43.06
C CYS A 476 -49.26 -6.83 -43.94
N ILE A 477 -50.16 -7.50 -44.67
CA ILE A 477 -49.82 -8.59 -45.60
C ILE A 477 -50.48 -8.43 -46.96
N ASN A 478 -50.13 -9.29 -47.92
CA ASN A 478 -50.62 -9.26 -49.29
C ASN A 478 -51.89 -10.11 -49.47
N THR A 479 -51.94 -11.29 -48.87
CA THR A 479 -53.05 -12.25 -48.88
C THR A 479 -54.23 -11.68 -48.09
N GLY A 480 -55.40 -11.58 -48.73
CA GLY A 480 -56.57 -10.89 -48.19
C GLY A 480 -56.78 -9.47 -48.72
N GLY A 481 -55.80 -8.87 -49.40
CA GLY A 481 -55.95 -7.61 -50.13
C GLY A 481 -55.35 -6.38 -49.43
N ASN A 482 -55.94 -5.21 -49.66
CA ASN A 482 -55.35 -3.91 -49.27
C ASN A 482 -55.55 -3.54 -47.78
N GLN A 483 -56.25 -4.37 -47.00
CA GLN A 483 -56.59 -4.13 -45.59
C GLN A 483 -56.29 -5.38 -44.73
N ALA A 484 -55.37 -6.22 -45.20
CA ALA A 484 -55.05 -7.50 -44.58
C ALA A 484 -53.87 -7.39 -43.61
N TYR A 485 -53.97 -8.05 -42.47
CA TYR A 485 -52.98 -8.04 -41.40
C TYR A 485 -52.76 -9.46 -40.86
N ALA A 486 -51.54 -9.77 -40.46
CA ALA A 486 -51.20 -11.02 -39.76
C ALA A 486 -50.06 -10.78 -38.77
N SER A 487 -49.84 -11.75 -37.90
CA SER A 487 -48.82 -11.75 -36.85
C SER A 487 -47.73 -12.78 -37.19
N TYR A 488 -46.51 -12.35 -37.47
CA TYR A 488 -45.39 -13.23 -37.84
C TYR A 488 -44.26 -13.22 -36.80
N SER A 489 -43.52 -14.33 -36.73
CA SER A 489 -42.36 -14.52 -35.85
C SER A 489 -41.13 -14.93 -36.65
N GLY A 490 -39.98 -14.32 -36.36
CA GLY A 490 -38.69 -14.62 -36.98
C GLY A 490 -37.68 -13.48 -36.75
N THR A 491 -36.39 -13.74 -36.94
CA THR A 491 -35.39 -12.65 -37.08
C THR A 491 -35.71 -11.74 -38.27
N SER A 492 -36.49 -12.24 -39.21
CA SER A 492 -37.11 -11.50 -40.31
C SER A 492 -38.06 -10.37 -39.85
N MET A 493 -38.50 -10.37 -38.58
CA MET A 493 -39.32 -9.33 -37.96
C MET A 493 -38.52 -8.41 -37.00
N SER A 494 -37.41 -8.89 -36.42
CA SER A 494 -36.49 -8.03 -35.65
C SER A 494 -35.56 -7.21 -36.54
N GLY A 495 -35.15 -7.73 -37.69
CA GLY A 495 -34.46 -6.98 -38.75
C GLY A 495 -35.14 -5.66 -39.13
N PRO A 496 -36.41 -5.65 -39.58
CA PRO A 496 -37.11 -4.42 -39.96
C PRO A 496 -37.36 -3.49 -38.76
N SER A 497 -37.44 -4.04 -37.55
CA SER A 497 -37.50 -3.23 -36.32
C SER A 497 -36.21 -2.39 -36.16
N VAL A 498 -35.03 -2.96 -36.37
CA VAL A 498 -33.76 -2.21 -36.33
C VAL A 498 -33.54 -1.35 -37.59
N CYS A 499 -34.03 -1.77 -38.76
CA CYS A 499 -34.00 -0.92 -39.96
C CYS A 499 -34.86 0.34 -39.78
N GLY A 500 -36.00 0.21 -39.10
CA GLY A 500 -36.83 1.33 -38.64
C GLY A 500 -36.11 2.24 -37.64
N ALA A 501 -35.45 1.66 -36.63
CA ALA A 501 -34.60 2.39 -35.69
C ALA A 501 -33.52 3.22 -36.39
N LEU A 502 -32.74 2.61 -37.30
CA LEU A 502 -31.69 3.32 -38.05
C LEU A 502 -32.26 4.38 -39.01
N THR A 503 -33.48 4.18 -39.53
CA THR A 503 -34.18 5.19 -40.34
C THR A 503 -34.52 6.44 -39.51
N LEU A 504 -34.96 6.26 -38.26
CA LEU A 504 -35.25 7.36 -37.33
C LEU A 504 -33.97 8.06 -36.84
N LEU A 505 -32.93 7.30 -36.49
CA LEU A 505 -31.63 7.87 -36.11
C LEU A 505 -30.97 8.63 -37.27
N SER A 506 -31.15 8.16 -38.52
CA SER A 506 -30.70 8.89 -39.71
C SER A 506 -31.47 10.18 -39.95
N GLN A 507 -32.76 10.26 -39.61
CA GLN A 507 -33.53 11.52 -39.63
C GLN A 507 -32.95 12.52 -38.63
N LEU A 508 -32.60 12.07 -37.42
CA LEU A 508 -31.99 12.93 -36.39
C LEU A 508 -30.58 13.37 -36.80
N TRP A 509 -29.73 12.42 -37.18
CA TRP A 509 -28.34 12.69 -37.61
C TRP A 509 -28.31 13.70 -38.76
N ARG A 510 -29.12 13.50 -39.81
CA ARG A 510 -29.25 14.47 -40.92
C ARG A 510 -29.75 15.83 -40.46
N ARG A 511 -30.61 15.93 -39.44
CA ARG A 511 -31.08 17.22 -38.92
C ARG A 511 -29.97 17.98 -38.20
N GLU A 512 -29.28 17.31 -37.29
CA GLU A 512 -28.26 17.94 -36.44
C GLU A 512 -26.91 18.14 -37.15
N HIS A 513 -26.55 17.23 -38.05
CA HIS A 513 -25.28 17.23 -38.78
C HIS A 513 -25.49 17.61 -40.25
N SER A 514 -26.34 18.61 -40.52
CA SER A 514 -26.47 19.27 -41.82
C SER A 514 -26.58 18.36 -43.05
N GLN A 515 -27.46 17.36 -42.97
CA GLN A 515 -27.71 16.35 -44.02
C GLN A 515 -26.55 15.37 -44.31
N ARG A 516 -25.49 15.34 -43.49
CA ARG A 516 -24.53 14.22 -43.48
C ARG A 516 -25.27 12.88 -43.34
N ILE A 517 -24.73 11.85 -43.98
CA ILE A 517 -25.24 10.48 -43.86
C ILE A 517 -24.81 9.93 -42.50
N LEU A 518 -25.68 9.15 -41.85
CA LEU A 518 -25.29 8.38 -40.66
C LEU A 518 -24.53 7.15 -41.13
N GLU A 519 -23.21 7.12 -40.93
CA GLU A 519 -22.34 6.07 -41.47
C GLU A 519 -22.43 4.76 -40.64
N PRO A 520 -22.14 3.57 -41.23
CA PRO A 520 -22.38 2.30 -40.52
C PRO A 520 -21.41 2.02 -39.36
N ASP A 521 -20.26 2.68 -39.29
CA ASP A 521 -19.41 2.67 -38.09
C ASP A 521 -19.96 3.62 -37.02
N THR A 522 -20.33 4.85 -37.38
CA THR A 522 -21.03 5.81 -36.50
C THR A 522 -22.27 5.20 -35.85
N ALA A 523 -23.13 4.55 -36.64
CA ALA A 523 -24.34 3.90 -36.15
C ALA A 523 -24.06 2.63 -35.30
N ARG A 524 -23.05 1.82 -35.64
CA ARG A 524 -22.67 0.67 -34.79
C ARG A 524 -22.08 1.11 -33.47
N ALA A 525 -21.24 2.15 -33.45
CA ALA A 525 -20.69 2.72 -32.21
C ALA A 525 -21.80 3.28 -31.31
N LEU A 526 -22.74 4.05 -31.89
CA LEU A 526 -23.92 4.56 -31.17
C LEU A 526 -24.75 3.42 -30.56
N LEU A 527 -25.12 2.39 -31.35
CA LEU A 527 -25.91 1.28 -30.82
C LEU A 527 -25.15 0.46 -29.76
N ALA A 528 -23.86 0.14 -29.98
CA ALA A 528 -23.07 -0.61 -29.00
C ALA A 528 -22.89 0.13 -27.67
N LEU A 529 -22.82 1.47 -27.71
CA LEU A 529 -22.78 2.32 -26.53
C LEU A 529 -24.10 2.27 -25.72
N THR A 530 -25.24 2.27 -26.41
CA THR A 530 -26.57 2.60 -25.83
C THR A 530 -27.55 1.43 -25.72
N CYS A 531 -27.25 0.26 -26.26
CA CYS A 531 -28.13 -0.91 -26.13
C CYS A 531 -28.39 -1.30 -24.67
N ALA A 532 -29.58 -1.85 -24.43
CA ALA A 532 -29.98 -2.39 -23.14
C ALA A 532 -29.42 -3.81 -22.98
N ASP A 533 -28.37 -3.91 -22.16
CA ASP A 533 -27.63 -5.13 -21.82
C ASP A 533 -28.58 -6.26 -21.33
N ARG A 534 -28.38 -7.48 -21.86
CA ARG A 534 -29.23 -8.67 -21.62
C ARG A 534 -28.43 -9.96 -21.80
N GLY A 535 -28.84 -11.00 -21.07
CA GLY A 535 -28.14 -12.28 -21.02
C GLY A 535 -27.11 -12.26 -19.91
N ASN A 536 -25.84 -12.30 -20.29
CA ASN A 536 -24.72 -12.10 -19.37
C ASN A 536 -24.53 -10.59 -19.05
N THR A 537 -23.46 -10.22 -18.36
CA THR A 537 -23.11 -8.80 -18.12
C THR A 537 -22.11 -8.34 -19.17
N GLY A 538 -22.50 -7.38 -20.00
CA GLY A 538 -21.79 -7.08 -21.23
C GLY A 538 -22.07 -8.10 -22.34
N PRO A 539 -21.45 -7.92 -23.52
CA PRO A 539 -21.87 -8.62 -24.73
C PRO A 539 -21.80 -10.14 -24.64
N ASP A 540 -22.74 -10.83 -25.31
CA ASP A 540 -22.69 -12.28 -25.49
C ASP A 540 -23.22 -12.74 -26.85
N TYR A 541 -22.93 -13.99 -27.22
CA TYR A 541 -23.29 -14.58 -28.51
C TYR A 541 -24.79 -14.91 -28.68
N ILE A 542 -25.63 -14.50 -27.73
CA ILE A 542 -27.09 -14.68 -27.75
C ILE A 542 -27.78 -13.34 -28.00
N TYR A 543 -27.43 -12.30 -27.25
CA TYR A 543 -28.05 -10.97 -27.31
C TYR A 543 -27.22 -9.91 -28.05
N GLY A 544 -25.95 -10.19 -28.35
CA GLY A 544 -25.03 -9.19 -28.89
C GLY A 544 -24.62 -8.17 -27.83
N PHE A 545 -24.55 -6.89 -28.21
CA PHE A 545 -24.49 -5.74 -27.29
C PHE A 545 -25.81 -5.47 -26.55
N GLY A 546 -26.87 -6.25 -26.80
CA GLY A 546 -28.17 -6.14 -26.14
C GLY A 546 -29.29 -5.62 -27.06
N ILE A 547 -30.36 -5.10 -26.44
CA ILE A 547 -31.56 -4.65 -27.15
C ILE A 547 -31.39 -3.22 -27.65
N VAL A 548 -31.71 -2.96 -28.93
CA VAL A 548 -31.62 -1.63 -29.55
C VAL A 548 -32.57 -0.64 -28.87
N ASP A 549 -32.02 0.43 -28.29
CA ASP A 549 -32.74 1.57 -27.73
C ASP A 549 -32.53 2.82 -28.60
N VAL A 550 -33.58 3.25 -29.29
CA VAL A 550 -33.58 4.41 -30.20
C VAL A 550 -33.52 5.73 -29.44
N LYS A 551 -34.13 5.80 -28.26
CA LYS A 551 -34.12 7.03 -27.45
C LYS A 551 -32.71 7.27 -26.88
N ALA A 552 -32.08 6.23 -26.35
CA ALA A 552 -30.73 6.35 -25.78
C ALA A 552 -29.68 6.70 -26.86
N ALA A 553 -29.78 6.11 -28.06
CA ALA A 553 -28.95 6.52 -29.21
C ALA A 553 -29.23 7.98 -29.64
N ALA A 554 -30.49 8.40 -29.65
CA ALA A 554 -30.88 9.77 -29.96
C ALA A 554 -30.44 10.80 -28.89
N ASP A 555 -30.42 10.40 -27.61
CA ASP A 555 -29.88 11.21 -26.51
C ASP A 555 -28.38 11.48 -26.72
N VAL A 556 -27.59 10.48 -27.15
CA VAL A 556 -26.16 10.68 -27.44
C VAL A 556 -25.95 11.59 -28.65
N ILE A 557 -26.75 11.47 -29.72
CA ILE A 557 -26.67 12.40 -30.87
C ILE A 557 -26.96 13.85 -30.43
N LEU A 558 -27.97 14.07 -29.59
CA LEU A 558 -28.26 15.42 -29.08
C LEU A 558 -27.23 15.94 -28.07
N ALA A 559 -26.66 15.05 -27.24
CA ALA A 559 -25.63 15.39 -26.28
C ALA A 559 -24.26 15.65 -26.95
N ASP A 560 -23.99 15.01 -28.09
CA ASP A 560 -22.85 15.33 -28.94
C ASP A 560 -22.91 16.77 -29.45
N VAL A 561 -24.03 17.15 -30.09
CA VAL A 561 -24.32 18.51 -30.56
C VAL A 561 -24.19 19.52 -29.42
N ALA A 562 -24.80 19.24 -28.28
CA ALA A 562 -24.74 20.10 -27.09
C ALA A 562 -23.31 20.21 -26.48
N SER A 563 -22.42 19.26 -26.79
CA SER A 563 -21.01 19.28 -26.39
C SER A 563 -20.06 19.88 -27.44
N GLY A 564 -20.56 20.15 -28.65
CA GLY A 564 -19.79 20.66 -29.78
C GLY A 564 -18.98 19.57 -30.50
N GLY A 565 -19.56 18.39 -30.75
CA GLY A 565 -18.90 17.30 -31.48
C GLY A 565 -17.86 16.56 -30.64
N LYS A 566 -18.23 16.16 -29.41
CA LYS A 566 -17.32 15.55 -28.43
C LYS A 566 -17.79 14.22 -27.83
N GLN A 567 -18.99 13.74 -28.14
CA GLN A 567 -19.44 12.39 -27.79
C GLN A 567 -19.35 11.41 -28.96
N VAL A 568 -19.38 11.89 -30.22
CA VAL A 568 -19.23 11.07 -31.43
C VAL A 568 -18.07 11.64 -32.25
N VAL A 569 -16.87 11.11 -32.03
CA VAL A 569 -15.63 11.63 -32.62
C VAL A 569 -15.05 10.63 -33.62
N ARG A 570 -14.86 11.07 -34.87
CA ARG A 570 -14.13 10.32 -35.89
C ARG A 570 -12.62 10.58 -35.78
N GLY A 571 -11.81 9.54 -35.98
CA GLY A 571 -10.36 9.60 -36.04
C GLY A 571 -9.80 8.69 -37.13
N ALA A 572 -8.49 8.77 -37.38
CA ALA A 572 -7.74 7.84 -38.21
C ALA A 572 -6.34 7.65 -37.62
N LEU A 573 -5.70 6.51 -37.91
CA LEU A 573 -4.36 6.16 -37.42
C LEU A 573 -3.68 5.08 -38.29
N ARG A 574 -2.35 4.99 -38.22
CA ARG A 574 -1.52 4.02 -38.94
C ARG A 574 -1.15 2.77 -38.13
N GLN A 575 -0.59 1.79 -38.82
CA GLN A 575 0.11 0.64 -38.23
C GLN A 575 1.08 1.07 -37.10
N GLY A 576 0.81 0.64 -35.88
CA GLY A 576 1.59 0.92 -34.68
C GLY A 576 1.34 2.28 -34.02
N GLU A 577 0.56 3.16 -34.65
CA GLU A 577 0.22 4.47 -34.09
C GLU A 577 -0.72 4.33 -32.87
N VAL A 578 -0.67 5.32 -31.97
CA VAL A 578 -1.56 5.44 -30.82
C VAL A 578 -2.14 6.85 -30.78
N VAL A 579 -3.45 6.94 -30.75
CA VAL A 579 -4.20 8.19 -30.70
C VAL A 579 -4.88 8.27 -29.34
N GLU A 580 -4.47 9.25 -28.51
CA GLU A 580 -5.12 9.51 -27.22
C GLU A 580 -6.20 10.60 -27.31
N TYR A 581 -7.21 10.46 -26.47
CA TYR A 581 -8.30 11.40 -26.20
C TYR A 581 -8.45 11.49 -24.67
N SER A 582 -8.85 12.64 -24.13
CA SER A 582 -9.07 12.80 -22.69
C SER A 582 -10.54 13.08 -22.38
N LEU A 583 -11.03 12.68 -21.20
CA LEU A 583 -12.36 13.00 -20.69
C LEU A 583 -12.34 13.11 -19.15
N THR A 584 -13.22 13.93 -18.59
CA THR A 584 -13.29 14.12 -17.12
C THR A 584 -14.50 13.38 -16.52
N ILE A 585 -14.23 12.55 -15.51
CA ILE A 585 -15.27 11.86 -14.74
C ILE A 585 -15.60 12.65 -13.47
N PRO A 586 -16.86 13.07 -13.27
CA PRO A 586 -17.31 13.70 -12.03
C PRO A 586 -17.49 12.68 -10.90
N ALA A 587 -17.35 13.12 -9.66
CA ALA A 587 -17.57 12.29 -8.48
C ALA A 587 -18.99 11.69 -8.46
N GLY A 588 -19.08 10.38 -8.21
CA GLY A 588 -20.36 9.65 -8.20
C GLY A 588 -20.94 9.32 -9.58
N ALA A 589 -20.17 9.45 -10.67
CA ALA A 589 -20.59 8.94 -11.97
C ALA A 589 -20.89 7.42 -11.91
N PRO A 590 -22.08 6.95 -12.34
CA PRO A 590 -22.44 5.53 -12.22
C PRO A 590 -21.75 4.65 -13.27
N SER A 591 -21.42 5.20 -14.44
CA SER A 591 -20.69 4.51 -15.49
C SER A 591 -19.93 5.46 -16.43
N LEU A 592 -18.83 4.94 -16.95
CA LEU A 592 -18.16 5.40 -18.17
C LEU A 592 -18.32 4.30 -19.22
N ARG A 593 -18.78 4.66 -20.42
CA ARG A 593 -18.84 3.77 -21.58
C ARG A 593 -18.25 4.47 -22.80
N VAL A 594 -17.41 3.77 -23.54
CA VAL A 594 -16.88 4.21 -24.82
C VAL A 594 -16.92 3.02 -25.79
N ALA A 595 -17.58 3.19 -26.93
CA ALA A 595 -17.61 2.24 -28.02
C ALA A 595 -16.72 2.74 -29.18
N CYS A 596 -15.85 1.88 -29.70
CA CYS A 596 -15.08 2.11 -30.92
C CYS A 596 -15.69 1.28 -32.05
N SER A 597 -15.75 1.82 -33.27
CA SER A 597 -16.17 1.08 -34.47
C SER A 597 -15.44 1.59 -35.71
N TRP A 598 -15.11 0.68 -36.62
CA TRP A 598 -14.45 1.01 -37.89
C TRP A 598 -15.04 0.22 -39.06
N LEU A 599 -15.05 0.83 -40.25
CA LEU A 599 -15.40 0.14 -41.50
C LEU A 599 -14.19 -0.64 -41.98
N ASP A 600 -14.12 -1.92 -41.62
CA ASP A 600 -12.96 -2.76 -41.92
C ASP A 600 -12.86 -3.07 -43.41
N ILE A 601 -11.66 -3.32 -43.92
CA ILE A 601 -11.51 -3.78 -45.31
C ILE A 601 -11.92 -5.25 -45.42
N TYR A 602 -12.55 -5.62 -46.54
CA TYR A 602 -13.07 -6.97 -46.74
C TYR A 602 -11.94 -8.02 -46.69
N ALA A 603 -12.21 -9.21 -46.14
CA ALA A 603 -11.18 -10.23 -45.94
C ALA A 603 -11.05 -11.19 -47.13
N SER A 604 -10.04 -12.07 -47.11
CA SER A 604 -10.11 -13.30 -47.89
C SER A 604 -11.17 -14.22 -47.27
N THR A 605 -11.94 -14.92 -48.10
CA THR A 605 -12.86 -15.99 -47.64
C THR A 605 -12.12 -17.17 -47.00
N THR A 606 -10.80 -17.29 -47.24
CA THR A 606 -9.92 -18.29 -46.63
C THR A 606 -9.17 -17.80 -45.39
N ALA A 607 -9.48 -16.61 -44.87
CA ALA A 607 -8.81 -16.05 -43.70
C ALA A 607 -9.26 -16.73 -42.40
N GLN A 608 -8.30 -17.09 -41.52
CA GLN A 608 -8.61 -17.70 -40.21
C GLN A 608 -9.21 -16.71 -39.20
N VAL A 609 -9.02 -15.42 -39.43
CA VAL A 609 -9.64 -14.30 -38.73
C VAL A 609 -10.14 -13.34 -39.79
N ALA A 610 -11.40 -12.92 -39.72
CA ALA A 610 -11.99 -12.09 -40.76
C ALA A 610 -11.70 -10.59 -40.56
N VAL A 611 -11.47 -10.11 -39.33
CA VAL A 611 -10.96 -8.73 -39.15
C VAL A 611 -9.56 -8.61 -39.78
N VAL A 612 -9.39 -7.58 -40.61
CA VAL A 612 -8.12 -7.28 -41.31
C VAL A 612 -7.37 -6.13 -40.63
N ASN A 613 -8.08 -5.04 -40.33
CA ASN A 613 -7.58 -3.95 -39.50
C ASN A 613 -7.92 -4.20 -38.04
N ASP A 614 -6.94 -4.55 -37.22
CA ASP A 614 -7.05 -4.83 -35.79
C ASP A 614 -6.72 -3.55 -34.99
N LEU A 615 -7.71 -3.01 -34.26
CA LEU A 615 -7.59 -1.82 -33.42
C LEU A 615 -7.84 -2.17 -31.95
N ASP A 616 -7.06 -1.59 -31.04
CA ASP A 616 -7.32 -1.64 -29.60
C ASP A 616 -7.91 -0.32 -29.10
N VAL A 617 -9.10 -0.31 -28.51
CA VAL A 617 -9.57 0.78 -27.64
C VAL A 617 -9.22 0.49 -26.17
N GLU A 618 -8.46 1.38 -25.54
CA GLU A 618 -8.08 1.28 -24.13
C GLU A 618 -8.68 2.46 -23.34
N LEU A 619 -9.23 2.22 -22.14
CA LEU A 619 -9.46 3.30 -21.18
C LEU A 619 -8.33 3.33 -20.15
N VAL A 620 -7.84 4.52 -19.82
CA VAL A 620 -6.81 4.74 -18.80
C VAL A 620 -7.43 5.54 -17.67
N ASP A 621 -7.38 4.99 -16.45
CA ASP A 621 -7.91 5.67 -15.26
C ASP A 621 -6.88 6.64 -14.63
N PRO A 622 -7.30 7.51 -13.67
CA PRO A 622 -6.42 8.49 -13.04
C PRO A 622 -5.23 7.88 -12.26
N SER A 623 -5.17 6.56 -12.08
CA SER A 623 -4.02 5.84 -11.50
C SER A 623 -3.13 5.18 -12.57
N ASN A 624 -3.30 5.58 -13.84
CA ASN A 624 -2.65 5.03 -15.03
C ASN A 624 -2.92 3.54 -15.29
N GLN A 625 -3.97 2.94 -14.71
CA GLN A 625 -4.34 1.56 -15.04
C GLN A 625 -5.20 1.51 -16.32
N VAL A 626 -4.85 0.57 -17.20
CA VAL A 626 -5.63 0.25 -18.40
C VAL A 626 -6.84 -0.61 -18.04
N ARG A 627 -7.99 -0.27 -18.65
CA ARG A 627 -9.21 -1.07 -18.71
C ARG A 627 -9.45 -1.41 -20.17
N TYR A 628 -9.54 -2.71 -20.46
CA TYR A 628 -9.73 -3.25 -21.80
C TYR A 628 -11.22 -3.34 -22.17
N PRO A 629 -11.54 -3.44 -23.47
CA PRO A 629 -12.91 -3.62 -23.93
C PRO A 629 -13.39 -5.03 -23.66
N TYR A 630 -14.68 -5.28 -23.89
CA TYR A 630 -15.21 -6.64 -23.88
C TYR A 630 -14.63 -7.46 -25.03
N ALA A 631 -13.79 -8.44 -24.69
CA ALA A 631 -13.16 -9.39 -25.59
C ALA A 631 -13.80 -10.78 -25.47
N GLY A 632 -14.18 -11.35 -26.62
CA GLY A 632 -14.79 -12.67 -26.75
C GLY A 632 -13.78 -13.81 -26.90
N LEU A 633 -14.19 -14.87 -27.60
CA LEU A 633 -13.34 -16.00 -27.96
C LEU A 633 -12.36 -15.66 -29.08
N LEU A 634 -11.18 -16.28 -29.04
CA LEU A 634 -10.21 -16.24 -30.15
C LEU A 634 -10.57 -17.22 -31.29
N GLN A 635 -11.48 -18.17 -31.10
CA GLN A 635 -11.99 -19.08 -32.13
C GLN A 635 -13.31 -19.74 -31.66
N SER A 636 -14.20 -20.12 -32.59
CA SER A 636 -15.36 -20.97 -32.27
C SER A 636 -14.94 -22.34 -31.72
N GLY A 637 -15.73 -22.92 -30.81
CA GLY A 637 -15.37 -24.17 -30.14
C GLY A 637 -16.38 -24.69 -29.12
N ALA A 638 -16.05 -25.83 -28.49
CA ALA A 638 -16.87 -26.42 -27.43
C ALA A 638 -17.07 -25.45 -26.26
N GLY A 639 -18.32 -25.28 -25.83
CA GLY A 639 -18.72 -24.38 -24.75
C GLY A 639 -18.93 -22.91 -25.14
N ALA A 640 -18.67 -22.52 -26.40
CA ALA A 640 -18.64 -21.11 -26.84
C ALA A 640 -19.89 -20.30 -26.45
N MET A 641 -21.07 -20.91 -26.51
CA MET A 641 -22.36 -20.30 -26.14
C MET A 641 -22.45 -19.78 -24.70
N ASN A 642 -21.60 -20.28 -23.79
CA ASN A 642 -21.56 -19.88 -22.38
C ASN A 642 -20.26 -19.13 -22.03
N HIS A 643 -19.49 -18.68 -23.03
CA HIS A 643 -18.27 -17.92 -22.80
C HIS A 643 -18.60 -16.46 -22.43
N LEU A 644 -18.27 -16.08 -21.19
CA LEU A 644 -18.38 -14.69 -20.73
C LEU A 644 -17.33 -13.84 -21.45
N PHE A 645 -17.74 -12.72 -22.06
CA PHE A 645 -16.79 -11.72 -22.55
C PHE A 645 -15.99 -11.15 -21.38
N THR A 646 -14.69 -10.94 -21.58
CA THR A 646 -13.75 -10.52 -20.54
C THR A 646 -13.21 -9.13 -20.82
N THR A 647 -12.80 -8.39 -19.78
CA THR A 647 -12.12 -7.09 -19.91
C THR A 647 -10.67 -7.18 -19.42
N THR A 648 -10.03 -8.33 -19.64
CA THR A 648 -8.67 -8.66 -19.16
C THR A 648 -7.58 -8.50 -20.23
N GLY A 649 -7.96 -8.19 -21.47
CA GLY A 649 -7.08 -7.96 -22.61
C GLY A 649 -7.90 -7.43 -23.79
N PRO A 650 -7.24 -6.94 -24.86
CA PRO A 650 -7.89 -6.37 -26.03
C PRO A 650 -8.80 -7.38 -26.76
N ASN A 651 -9.82 -6.89 -27.48
CA ASN A 651 -10.48 -7.73 -28.47
C ASN A 651 -9.51 -7.95 -29.65
N ARG A 652 -9.72 -9.01 -30.41
CA ARG A 652 -8.88 -9.40 -31.56
C ARG A 652 -9.71 -9.91 -32.73
N ARG A 653 -11.03 -9.70 -32.70
CA ARG A 653 -12.01 -10.33 -33.59
C ARG A 653 -13.06 -9.35 -34.08
N ASP A 654 -13.58 -8.49 -33.22
CA ASP A 654 -14.72 -7.63 -33.56
C ASP A 654 -14.27 -6.24 -34.02
N ASN A 655 -14.83 -5.71 -35.13
CA ASN A 655 -14.64 -4.31 -35.55
C ASN A 655 -15.67 -3.34 -34.92
N VAL A 656 -16.14 -3.73 -33.74
CA VAL A 656 -16.90 -2.93 -32.77
C VAL A 656 -16.42 -3.35 -31.39
N GLU A 657 -15.76 -2.47 -30.67
CA GLU A 657 -15.28 -2.72 -29.30
C GLU A 657 -16.05 -1.84 -28.31
N LEU A 658 -16.37 -2.36 -27.12
CA LEU A 658 -17.02 -1.61 -26.05
C LEU A 658 -16.20 -1.69 -24.77
N CYS A 659 -15.69 -0.54 -24.32
CA CYS A 659 -15.18 -0.35 -22.97
C CYS A 659 -16.29 0.12 -22.03
N HIS A 660 -16.42 -0.52 -20.86
CA HIS A 660 -17.39 -0.17 -19.83
C HIS A 660 -16.77 -0.26 -18.44
N VAL A 661 -16.84 0.83 -17.68
CA VAL A 661 -16.45 0.88 -16.28
C VAL A 661 -17.65 1.31 -15.45
N SER A 662 -18.06 0.45 -14.52
CA SER A 662 -19.08 0.76 -13.51
C SER A 662 -18.44 1.48 -12.32
N ASN A 663 -19.07 2.56 -11.85
CA ASN A 663 -18.56 3.45 -10.79
C ASN A 663 -17.09 3.92 -11.00
N PRO A 664 -16.74 4.50 -12.16
CA PRO A 664 -15.39 4.98 -12.44
C PRO A 664 -14.91 6.02 -11.40
N ALA A 665 -13.62 5.96 -11.06
CA ALA A 665 -12.98 6.95 -10.21
C ALA A 665 -13.09 8.37 -10.80
N PRO A 666 -13.33 9.41 -9.98
CA PRO A 666 -13.33 10.79 -10.46
C PRO A 666 -11.95 11.26 -10.89
N GLY A 667 -11.91 12.21 -11.83
CA GLY A 667 -10.67 12.79 -12.35
C GLY A 667 -10.56 12.65 -13.88
N LEU A 668 -9.35 12.89 -14.39
CA LEU A 668 -9.04 12.79 -15.81
C LEU A 668 -8.82 11.32 -16.21
N TRP A 669 -9.59 10.86 -17.20
CA TRP A 669 -9.41 9.59 -17.87
C TRP A 669 -8.90 9.82 -19.29
N LYS A 670 -8.13 8.86 -19.83
CA LYS A 670 -7.80 8.83 -21.26
C LYS A 670 -8.54 7.68 -21.96
N VAL A 671 -8.87 7.90 -23.23
CA VAL A 671 -9.21 6.85 -24.21
C VAL A 671 -8.02 6.77 -25.16
N ARG A 672 -7.45 5.59 -25.38
CA ARG A 672 -6.51 5.35 -26.48
C ARG A 672 -7.19 4.56 -27.58
N VAL A 673 -6.81 4.81 -28.83
CA VAL A 673 -7.01 3.87 -29.93
C VAL A 673 -5.64 3.56 -30.54
N ARG A 674 -5.30 2.28 -30.68
CA ARG A 674 -4.01 1.80 -31.21
C ARG A 674 -4.22 1.01 -32.50
N GLY A 675 -3.42 1.29 -33.52
CA GLY A 675 -3.40 0.55 -34.78
C GLY A 675 -2.59 -0.74 -34.63
N PHE A 676 -3.11 -1.75 -33.94
CA PHE A 676 -2.34 -2.96 -33.61
C PHE A 676 -1.85 -3.70 -34.86
N SER A 677 -2.75 -3.95 -35.82
CA SER A 677 -2.40 -4.50 -37.14
C SER A 677 -3.24 -3.82 -38.21
N ILE A 678 -2.62 -2.92 -38.99
CA ILE A 678 -3.24 -2.27 -40.15
C ILE A 678 -2.35 -2.59 -41.35
N PRO A 679 -2.57 -3.73 -42.03
CA PRO A 679 -1.69 -4.19 -43.09
C PRO A 679 -1.85 -3.32 -44.35
N ALA A 680 -0.73 -2.82 -44.88
CA ALA A 680 -0.72 -2.07 -46.13
C ALA A 680 -1.37 -2.88 -47.27
N ASN A 681 -2.37 -2.30 -47.92
CA ASN A 681 -3.24 -3.01 -48.86
C ASN A 681 -2.49 -3.46 -50.14
N PRO A 682 -2.34 -4.78 -50.40
CA PRO A 682 -1.58 -5.27 -51.57
C PRO A 682 -2.31 -5.12 -52.91
N GLN A 683 -3.58 -4.70 -52.92
CA GLN A 683 -4.38 -4.53 -54.14
C GLN A 683 -4.26 -3.14 -54.77
N VAL A 684 -3.61 -2.17 -54.10
CA VAL A 684 -3.43 -0.80 -54.58
C VAL A 684 -1.94 -0.50 -54.66
N ASN A 685 -1.49 0.14 -55.74
CA ASN A 685 -0.08 0.55 -55.91
C ASN A 685 0.31 1.78 -55.04
N VAL A 686 -0.43 2.02 -53.96
CA VAL A 686 -0.23 3.11 -52.99
C VAL A 686 -0.26 2.46 -51.61
N PRO A 687 0.78 2.63 -50.76
CA PRO A 687 0.83 2.04 -49.43
C PRO A 687 -0.09 2.81 -48.47
N ASN A 688 -1.40 2.57 -48.55
CA ASN A 688 -2.33 3.04 -47.53
C ASN A 688 -2.29 2.06 -46.34
N ASP A 689 -1.63 2.50 -45.28
CA ASP A 689 -1.48 1.83 -43.97
C ASP A 689 -2.30 2.53 -42.86
N VAL A 690 -3.27 3.37 -43.26
CA VAL A 690 -4.15 4.15 -42.39
C VAL A 690 -5.51 3.45 -42.27
N THR A 691 -6.09 3.41 -41.07
CA THR A 691 -7.50 3.03 -40.88
C THR A 691 -8.26 4.03 -40.01
N GLY A 692 -9.58 4.11 -40.23
CA GLY A 692 -10.46 5.16 -39.73
C GLY A 692 -11.53 4.59 -38.81
N PHE A 693 -11.81 5.29 -37.72
CA PHE A 693 -12.66 4.82 -36.62
C PHE A 693 -13.56 5.92 -36.07
N VAL A 694 -14.64 5.52 -35.41
CA VAL A 694 -15.53 6.39 -34.63
C VAL A 694 -15.52 5.93 -33.18
N LEU A 695 -15.28 6.88 -32.27
CA LEU A 695 -15.55 6.73 -30.84
C LEU A 695 -16.91 7.34 -30.51
N ALA A 696 -17.82 6.54 -29.98
CA ALA A 696 -19.04 7.01 -29.31
C ALA A 696 -18.86 6.88 -27.79
N SER A 697 -19.07 7.96 -27.03
CA SER A 697 -18.81 8.03 -25.59
C SER A 697 -20.01 8.59 -24.82
N ASN A 698 -20.33 8.01 -23.65
CA ASN A 698 -21.37 8.57 -22.76
C ASN A 698 -20.92 9.82 -21.97
N ARG A 699 -19.72 10.34 -22.27
CA ARG A 699 -19.11 11.55 -21.70
C ARG A 699 -18.35 12.33 -22.79
N PRO A 700 -18.36 13.68 -22.77
CA PRO A 700 -17.57 14.46 -23.72
C PRO A 700 -16.07 14.15 -23.64
N LEU A 701 -15.48 13.83 -24.79
CA LEU A 701 -14.05 13.75 -25.05
C LEU A 701 -13.51 15.19 -25.15
N THR A 702 -12.88 15.69 -24.09
CA THR A 702 -12.58 17.11 -23.90
C THR A 702 -11.41 17.60 -24.75
N SER A 703 -10.43 16.75 -25.05
CA SER A 703 -9.16 17.11 -25.72
C SER A 703 -9.25 17.41 -27.22
N ARG A 704 -10.46 17.41 -27.81
CA ARG A 704 -10.67 17.79 -29.21
C ARG A 704 -11.75 18.85 -29.38
N GLN A 705 -11.62 19.61 -30.46
CA GLN A 705 -12.62 20.52 -30.98
C GLN A 705 -12.65 20.38 -32.50
N HIS A 706 -13.85 20.26 -33.06
CA HIS A 706 -14.06 20.12 -34.50
C HIS A 706 -14.62 21.44 -35.05
N LEU A 707 -13.99 21.96 -36.10
CA LEU A 707 -14.37 23.16 -36.82
C LEU A 707 -14.92 22.77 -38.18
N THR A 708 -16.24 22.56 -38.25
CA THR A 708 -16.93 22.29 -39.52
C THR A 708 -17.21 23.58 -40.27
N PHE A 709 -16.78 23.63 -41.53
CA PHE A 709 -17.11 24.67 -42.50
C PHE A 709 -17.91 24.02 -43.63
N GLU A 710 -19.14 24.49 -43.83
CA GLU A 710 -20.06 23.88 -44.79
C GLU A 710 -20.18 24.69 -46.07
N ASP A 711 -20.36 23.99 -47.19
CA ASP A 711 -20.56 24.62 -48.47
C ASP A 711 -22.04 24.97 -48.70
N SER A 712 -22.29 26.11 -49.35
CA SER A 712 -23.64 26.60 -49.65
C SER A 712 -24.47 25.67 -50.56
N LEU A 713 -23.85 24.72 -51.26
CA LEU A 713 -24.57 23.71 -52.05
C LEU A 713 -25.35 22.71 -51.18
N ASN A 714 -24.97 22.53 -49.90
CA ASN A 714 -25.58 21.53 -48.99
C ASN A 714 -27.08 21.76 -48.72
N THR A 715 -27.56 22.98 -48.95
CA THR A 715 -28.98 23.36 -48.84
C THR A 715 -29.57 23.85 -50.18
N GLY A 716 -28.83 23.68 -51.27
CA GLY A 716 -29.15 24.20 -52.60
C GLY A 716 -29.26 23.13 -53.68
N THR A 717 -29.09 23.55 -54.94
CA THR A 717 -29.10 22.65 -56.10
C THR A 717 -27.74 21.96 -56.27
N PRO A 718 -27.71 20.65 -56.57
CA PRO A 718 -26.57 19.95 -57.17
C PRO A 718 -25.75 20.78 -58.17
N VAL A 719 -24.42 20.74 -58.03
CA VAL A 719 -23.49 21.47 -58.90
C VAL A 719 -22.90 20.51 -59.92
N SER A 720 -23.22 20.69 -61.20
CA SER A 720 -22.66 19.88 -62.30
C SER A 720 -21.14 19.94 -62.34
N ILE A 721 -20.51 18.77 -62.42
CA ILE A 721 -19.07 18.62 -62.63
C ILE A 721 -18.82 18.69 -64.15
N PRO A 722 -17.92 19.57 -64.64
CA PRO A 722 -17.64 19.64 -66.07
C PRO A 722 -16.82 18.42 -66.54
N ASP A 723 -17.38 17.68 -67.50
CA ASP A 723 -16.76 16.54 -68.21
C ASP A 723 -15.33 16.87 -68.70
N ASN A 724 -14.39 15.93 -68.47
CA ASN A 724 -12.98 15.99 -68.87
C ASN A 724 -12.31 17.36 -68.62
N ASN A 725 -12.43 17.90 -67.41
CA ASN A 725 -12.03 19.25 -67.10
C ASN A 725 -10.96 19.31 -66.01
N ALA A 726 -9.74 19.67 -66.39
CA ALA A 726 -8.59 19.83 -65.49
C ALA A 726 -8.75 20.93 -64.41
N THR A 727 -9.79 21.76 -64.47
CA THR A 727 -10.19 22.68 -63.39
C THR A 727 -11.24 22.04 -62.48
N GLY A 728 -12.28 21.45 -63.09
CA GLY A 728 -13.44 20.88 -62.41
C GLY A 728 -14.28 21.91 -61.66
N VAL A 729 -14.93 21.46 -60.59
CA VAL A 729 -15.64 22.31 -59.62
C VAL A 729 -14.67 22.72 -58.51
N LEU A 730 -14.55 24.04 -58.29
CA LEU A 730 -13.77 24.62 -57.20
C LEU A 730 -14.72 25.15 -56.12
N ARG A 731 -14.64 24.59 -54.92
CA ARG A 731 -15.29 25.11 -53.70
C ARG A 731 -14.25 25.71 -52.77
N SER A 732 -14.60 26.68 -51.94
CA SER A 732 -13.63 27.42 -51.13
C SER A 732 -14.17 27.80 -49.76
N PHE A 733 -13.34 27.62 -48.74
CA PHE A 733 -13.66 27.79 -47.33
C PHE A 733 -12.68 28.78 -46.71
N ASN A 734 -13.18 29.90 -46.21
CA ASN A 734 -12.36 30.93 -45.56
C ASN A 734 -12.36 30.72 -44.05
N VAL A 735 -11.24 30.25 -43.50
CA VAL A 735 -11.10 29.93 -42.08
C VAL A 735 -10.32 31.03 -41.37
N SER A 736 -10.84 31.51 -40.24
CA SER A 736 -10.18 32.54 -39.40
C SER A 736 -9.54 31.98 -38.12
N ASP A 737 -9.64 30.67 -37.87
CA ASP A 737 -9.14 30.06 -36.63
C ASP A 737 -7.61 29.90 -36.64
N PRO A 738 -6.88 30.46 -35.65
CA PRO A 738 -5.43 30.47 -35.65
C PRO A 738 -4.79 29.17 -35.16
N ARG A 739 -5.55 28.18 -34.68
CA ARG A 739 -5.01 26.94 -34.11
C ARG A 739 -4.36 26.04 -35.16
N VAL A 740 -3.69 24.99 -34.72
CA VAL A 740 -3.03 24.01 -35.59
C VAL A 740 -3.94 22.80 -35.88
N ILE A 741 -3.85 22.32 -37.12
CA ILE A 741 -4.49 21.10 -37.59
C ILE A 741 -3.87 19.89 -36.88
N ASN A 742 -4.70 19.16 -36.15
CA ASN A 742 -4.40 17.81 -35.69
C ASN A 742 -4.83 16.77 -36.74
N HIS A 743 -5.97 17.03 -37.40
CA HIS A 743 -6.49 16.27 -38.53
C HIS A 743 -7.43 17.16 -39.37
N VAL A 744 -7.56 16.91 -40.67
CA VAL A 744 -8.56 17.57 -41.55
C VAL A 744 -9.42 16.52 -42.24
N ARG A 745 -10.70 16.82 -42.49
CA ARG A 745 -11.66 15.91 -43.14
C ARG A 745 -12.47 16.63 -44.21
N VAL A 746 -12.58 16.04 -45.40
CA VAL A 746 -13.50 16.49 -46.46
C VAL A 746 -14.64 15.51 -46.58
N TYR A 747 -15.81 15.91 -46.07
CA TYR A 747 -17.06 15.20 -46.29
C TYR A 747 -17.58 15.58 -47.68
N THR A 748 -17.89 14.60 -48.52
CA THR A 748 -18.33 14.85 -49.90
C THR A 748 -19.36 13.82 -50.36
N ARG A 749 -20.26 14.25 -51.25
CA ARG A 749 -21.10 13.37 -52.05
C ARG A 749 -21.09 13.82 -53.50
N VAL A 750 -20.40 13.07 -54.35
CA VAL A 750 -20.51 13.16 -55.81
C VAL A 750 -21.42 12.04 -56.31
N VAL A 751 -22.32 12.37 -57.23
CA VAL A 751 -23.10 11.43 -58.03
C VAL A 751 -22.56 11.53 -59.46
N HIS A 752 -21.91 10.48 -59.96
CA HIS A 752 -21.32 10.38 -61.30
C HIS A 752 -21.92 9.17 -62.04
N ASP A 753 -21.64 9.02 -63.34
CA ASP A 753 -21.87 7.73 -64.01
C ASP A 753 -20.73 6.73 -63.73
N ARG A 754 -19.53 7.23 -63.38
CA ARG A 754 -18.29 6.47 -63.13
C ARG A 754 -17.40 7.12 -62.05
N ARG A 755 -17.07 6.40 -60.98
CA ARG A 755 -16.20 6.90 -59.90
C ARG A 755 -14.72 6.95 -60.28
N GLY A 756 -14.27 6.12 -61.23
CA GLY A 756 -12.86 6.04 -61.64
C GLY A 756 -12.31 7.38 -62.12
N ASP A 757 -13.17 8.15 -62.79
CA ASP A 757 -12.88 9.40 -63.51
C ASP A 757 -12.77 10.62 -62.58
N ILE A 758 -13.35 10.54 -61.38
CA ILE A 758 -13.40 11.63 -60.39
C ILE A 758 -12.09 11.74 -59.60
N GLU A 759 -11.44 12.90 -59.72
CA GLU A 759 -10.33 13.33 -58.89
C GLU A 759 -10.84 14.30 -57.79
N ILE A 760 -10.40 14.13 -56.55
CA ILE A 760 -10.72 15.06 -55.44
C ILE A 760 -9.41 15.51 -54.80
N LEU A 761 -9.17 16.82 -54.70
CA LEU A 761 -7.97 17.37 -54.04
C LEU A 761 -8.32 18.46 -53.04
N LEU A 762 -7.58 18.50 -51.94
CA LEU A 762 -7.59 19.56 -50.95
C LEU A 762 -6.39 20.50 -51.17
N GLU A 763 -6.66 21.77 -51.41
CA GLU A 763 -5.67 22.84 -51.52
C GLU A 763 -5.66 23.66 -50.22
N SER A 764 -4.50 23.72 -49.58
CA SER A 764 -4.26 24.53 -48.38
C SER A 764 -3.96 26.01 -48.68
N PRO A 765 -4.09 26.91 -47.70
CA PRO A 765 -3.76 28.33 -47.86
C PRO A 765 -2.31 28.60 -48.28
N THR A 766 -1.40 27.65 -48.02
CA THR A 766 0.01 27.71 -48.43
C THR A 766 0.28 27.11 -49.82
N GLY A 767 -0.76 26.69 -50.55
CA GLY A 767 -0.64 26.08 -51.88
C GLY A 767 -0.16 24.62 -51.88
N THR A 768 -0.06 23.98 -50.71
CA THR A 768 0.15 22.53 -50.62
C THR A 768 -1.15 21.83 -51.03
N PHE A 769 -1.06 20.99 -52.06
CA PHE A 769 -2.12 20.09 -52.47
C PHE A 769 -1.94 18.74 -51.78
N VAL A 770 -3.04 18.20 -51.26
CA VAL A 770 -3.19 16.79 -50.90
C VAL A 770 -4.21 16.19 -51.85
N ASN A 771 -3.88 15.06 -52.45
CA ASN A 771 -4.88 14.26 -53.15
C ASN A 771 -5.78 13.61 -52.10
N LEU A 772 -7.07 13.49 -52.38
CA LEU A 772 -8.05 12.77 -51.57
C LEU A 772 -8.70 11.64 -52.37
N LYS A 773 -8.71 11.75 -53.69
CA LYS A 773 -9.05 10.63 -54.57
C LYS A 773 -8.33 10.79 -55.90
N THR A 774 -7.49 9.82 -56.24
CA THR A 774 -6.86 9.69 -57.56
C THR A 774 -7.86 9.26 -58.64
N VAL A 775 -7.49 9.59 -59.89
CA VAL A 775 -8.09 8.99 -61.09
C VAL A 775 -7.53 7.59 -61.28
N ASN A 776 -8.40 6.59 -61.43
CA ASN A 776 -7.99 5.24 -61.80
C ASN A 776 -8.20 5.07 -63.31
N SER A 777 -7.12 5.19 -64.11
CA SER A 777 -7.20 5.14 -65.58
C SER A 777 -7.37 3.72 -66.16
N GLY A 778 -8.19 2.89 -65.51
CA GLY A 778 -8.58 1.55 -65.93
C GLY A 778 -10.11 1.49 -66.03
N ASP A 779 -10.62 1.11 -67.21
CA ASP A 779 -11.97 1.41 -67.70
C ASP A 779 -13.11 0.53 -67.13
N GLU A 780 -12.95 0.03 -65.90
CA GLU A 780 -13.81 -0.99 -65.27
C GLU A 780 -14.31 -0.64 -63.84
N ASP A 781 -14.15 0.62 -63.39
CA ASP A 781 -14.61 1.06 -62.06
C ASP A 781 -16.12 1.42 -62.07
N ASP A 782 -16.94 0.36 -62.32
CA ASP A 782 -18.40 0.25 -62.53
C ASP A 782 -19.32 0.73 -61.36
N TYR A 783 -18.96 1.83 -60.73
CA TYR A 783 -19.50 2.34 -59.47
C TYR A 783 -19.75 3.84 -59.61
N THR A 784 -20.97 4.30 -59.35
CA THR A 784 -21.44 5.63 -59.78
C THR A 784 -21.16 6.78 -58.80
N ASP A 785 -21.43 6.59 -57.51
CA ASP A 785 -21.26 7.64 -56.48
C ASP A 785 -19.85 7.62 -55.85
N VAL A 786 -19.35 8.80 -55.49
CA VAL A 786 -18.28 8.99 -54.49
C VAL A 786 -18.89 9.67 -53.27
N ILE A 787 -19.36 8.86 -52.32
CA ILE A 787 -19.87 9.31 -51.02
C ILE A 787 -18.80 9.02 -49.97
N GLY A 788 -18.26 10.00 -49.27
CA GLY A 788 -17.10 9.78 -48.38
C GLY A 788 -16.71 10.92 -47.44
N VAL A 789 -15.71 10.64 -46.59
CA VAL A 789 -15.16 11.49 -45.53
C VAL A 789 -13.63 11.35 -45.52
N PHE A 790 -12.92 12.17 -46.30
CA PHE A 790 -11.50 11.99 -46.63
C PHE A 790 -10.54 12.68 -45.65
N PRO A 791 -9.49 12.02 -45.09
CA PRO A 791 -9.01 10.67 -45.36
C PRO A 791 -10.02 9.61 -44.93
N ASP A 792 -10.32 8.73 -45.88
CA ASP A 792 -11.45 7.84 -45.90
C ASP A 792 -10.96 6.43 -46.17
N THR A 793 -11.06 5.56 -45.17
CA THR A 793 -10.19 4.38 -45.09
C THR A 793 -10.76 3.18 -45.84
N ARG A 794 -11.10 3.48 -47.09
CA ARG A 794 -11.84 2.70 -48.08
C ARG A 794 -11.05 2.58 -49.39
N GLN A 795 -9.72 2.74 -49.29
CA GLN A 795 -8.69 2.46 -50.31
C GLN A 795 -8.43 3.60 -51.31
N TYR A 796 -8.24 4.83 -50.83
CA TYR A 796 -7.81 5.99 -51.64
C TYR A 796 -6.39 6.47 -51.32
N ASP A 797 -5.85 7.36 -52.16
CA ASP A 797 -4.62 8.12 -51.94
C ASP A 797 -5.02 9.46 -51.32
N ASP A 798 -5.21 9.47 -49.99
CA ASP A 798 -5.88 10.53 -49.24
C ASP A 798 -5.14 11.04 -48.01
N ASP A 799 -3.83 10.83 -47.97
CA ASP A 799 -2.94 11.14 -46.85
C ASP A 799 -2.82 12.65 -46.57
N VAL A 800 -3.64 13.13 -45.63
CA VAL A 800 -3.62 14.52 -45.14
C VAL A 800 -2.48 14.83 -44.14
N THR A 801 -1.59 13.89 -43.81
CA THR A 801 -0.53 14.15 -42.81
C THR A 801 0.43 15.27 -43.22
N ALA A 802 0.58 15.55 -44.53
CA ALA A 802 1.31 16.72 -45.04
C ALA A 802 0.76 18.09 -44.56
N LEU A 803 -0.49 18.11 -44.08
CA LEU A 803 -1.20 19.28 -43.54
C LEU A 803 -1.22 19.33 -42.00
N HIS A 804 -0.76 18.29 -41.32
CA HIS A 804 -0.71 18.27 -39.85
C HIS A 804 0.29 19.31 -39.32
N HIS A 805 0.02 19.84 -38.12
CA HIS A 805 0.81 20.90 -37.48
C HIS A 805 0.91 22.23 -38.29
N ARG A 806 0.08 22.41 -39.32
CA ARG A 806 -0.14 23.70 -40.01
C ARG A 806 -1.27 24.47 -39.33
N HIS A 807 -1.26 25.79 -39.40
CA HIS A 807 -2.39 26.60 -38.93
C HIS A 807 -3.62 26.40 -39.82
N VAL A 808 -4.83 26.45 -39.24
CA VAL A 808 -6.07 26.38 -40.03
C VAL A 808 -6.34 27.70 -40.78
N ALA A 809 -5.91 28.84 -40.23
CA ALA A 809 -6.22 30.17 -40.76
C ALA A 809 -5.82 30.34 -42.24
N GLY A 810 -6.79 30.71 -43.08
CA GLY A 810 -6.60 31.04 -44.49
C GLY A 810 -7.71 30.50 -45.41
N LEU A 811 -7.48 30.63 -46.72
CA LEU A 811 -8.39 30.18 -47.76
C LEU A 811 -8.06 28.74 -48.19
N TRP A 812 -8.86 27.79 -47.72
CA TRP A 812 -8.84 26.40 -48.16
C TRP A 812 -9.71 26.22 -49.41
N LYS A 813 -9.37 25.27 -50.27
CA LYS A 813 -10.18 24.95 -51.44
C LYS A 813 -10.28 23.44 -51.66
N VAL A 814 -11.44 22.97 -52.09
CA VAL A 814 -11.62 21.59 -52.56
C VAL A 814 -11.88 21.64 -54.06
N HIS A 815 -11.10 20.87 -54.79
CA HIS A 815 -11.23 20.67 -56.23
C HIS A 815 -11.89 19.31 -56.44
N VAL A 816 -13.00 19.26 -57.18
CA VAL A 816 -13.67 18.02 -57.61
C VAL A 816 -13.71 18.02 -59.12
N ARG A 817 -12.98 17.10 -59.76
CA ARG A 817 -12.73 17.14 -61.21
C ARG A 817 -13.10 15.82 -61.86
N ASP A 818 -13.80 15.89 -62.98
CA ASP A 818 -13.83 14.79 -63.94
C ASP A 818 -12.59 14.90 -64.85
N ARG A 819 -11.93 13.77 -65.11
CA ARG A 819 -10.67 13.68 -65.85
C ARG A 819 -10.74 12.73 -67.06
N VAL A 820 -11.90 12.16 -67.39
CA VAL A 820 -12.05 11.19 -68.49
C VAL A 820 -13.29 11.50 -69.32
N ALA A 821 -13.09 11.84 -70.60
CA ALA A 821 -14.20 12.17 -71.48
C ALA A 821 -15.15 10.98 -71.71
N THR A 822 -16.43 11.13 -71.37
CA THR A 822 -17.60 10.43 -71.97
C THR A 822 -18.89 10.60 -71.15
N ASN A 823 -18.82 11.02 -69.90
CA ASN A 823 -19.94 10.92 -68.95
C ASN A 823 -20.11 12.17 -68.08
N THR A 824 -20.97 12.14 -67.07
CA THR A 824 -21.31 13.34 -66.29
C THR A 824 -21.54 13.07 -64.81
N GLY A 825 -21.52 14.14 -64.01
CA GLY A 825 -22.06 14.05 -62.65
C GLY A 825 -22.22 15.39 -61.94
N THR A 826 -22.46 15.30 -60.64
CA THR A 826 -22.87 16.40 -59.76
C THR A 826 -22.27 16.28 -58.37
N LEU A 827 -21.83 17.41 -57.81
CA LEU A 827 -21.46 17.55 -56.41
C LEU A 827 -22.70 17.97 -55.59
N ASN A 828 -23.08 17.13 -54.64
CA ASN A 828 -24.39 17.15 -53.96
C ASN A 828 -24.30 17.35 -52.44
N TYR A 829 -23.12 17.15 -51.85
CA TYR A 829 -22.78 17.61 -50.50
C TYR A 829 -21.28 17.89 -50.45
N LEU A 830 -20.86 18.92 -49.72
CA LEU A 830 -19.46 19.18 -49.38
C LEU A 830 -19.34 19.91 -48.03
N ALA A 831 -18.50 19.40 -47.13
CA ALA A 831 -18.06 20.14 -45.95
C ALA A 831 -16.58 19.85 -45.65
N LEU A 832 -15.90 20.86 -45.12
CA LEU A 832 -14.51 20.79 -44.68
C LEU A 832 -14.45 20.93 -43.16
N GLU A 833 -14.03 19.88 -42.47
CA GLU A 833 -13.92 19.84 -41.02
C GLU A 833 -12.45 19.81 -40.61
N PHE A 834 -12.07 20.65 -39.65
CA PHE A 834 -10.76 20.55 -39.01
C PHE A 834 -10.92 20.07 -37.58
N GLU A 835 -10.20 19.02 -37.25
CA GLU A 835 -9.90 18.70 -35.88
C GLU A 835 -8.66 19.51 -35.48
N VAL A 836 -8.85 20.45 -34.56
CA VAL A 836 -7.76 21.29 -34.05
C VAL A 836 -7.27 20.76 -32.71
N ARG A 837 -5.96 20.93 -32.46
CA ARG A 837 -5.45 20.76 -31.10
C ARG A 837 -6.19 21.72 -30.17
N VAL A 838 -6.71 21.18 -29.08
CA VAL A 838 -7.02 21.95 -27.88
C VAL A 838 -5.73 21.94 -27.07
N ASN A 839 -5.11 23.09 -26.90
CA ASN A 839 -4.02 23.23 -25.93
C ASN A 839 -4.65 23.21 -24.53
N ASN A 840 -4.13 22.40 -23.62
CA ASN A 840 -4.51 22.40 -22.22
C ASN A 840 -3.32 22.93 -21.41
N ASP A 841 -3.57 23.87 -20.51
CA ASP A 841 -2.55 24.47 -19.64
C ASP A 841 -1.64 23.37 -19.03
N PRO A 842 -0.30 23.54 -19.03
CA PRO A 842 0.62 22.56 -18.46
C PRO A 842 0.38 22.40 -16.96
N LEU A 843 0.77 21.28 -16.35
CA LEU A 843 0.71 21.10 -14.90
C LEU A 843 2.07 21.39 -14.26
N ALA A 844 2.11 22.32 -13.32
CA ALA A 844 3.27 22.60 -12.49
C ALA A 844 3.30 21.73 -11.22
N ASP A 845 4.48 21.19 -10.90
CA ASP A 845 4.82 20.55 -9.63
C ASP A 845 6.19 21.12 -9.21
N ALA A 846 6.26 21.84 -8.10
CA ALA A 846 7.49 22.46 -7.58
C ALA A 846 8.30 21.52 -6.66
N GLY A 847 7.80 20.31 -6.41
CA GLY A 847 8.34 19.33 -5.48
C GLY A 847 7.97 19.61 -4.02
N VAL A 848 8.21 18.63 -3.15
CA VAL A 848 7.98 18.77 -1.71
C VAL A 848 9.00 19.70 -1.05
N GLY A 849 8.54 20.51 -0.10
CA GLY A 849 9.40 21.39 0.69
C GLY A 849 10.42 20.62 1.53
N PHE A 850 11.60 21.24 1.74
CA PHE A 850 12.73 20.62 2.44
C PHE A 850 13.50 21.63 3.30
N SER A 851 14.52 21.16 4.02
CA SER A 851 15.38 21.99 4.86
C SER A 851 16.85 21.81 4.47
N VAL A 852 17.64 22.87 4.56
CA VAL A 852 19.07 22.90 4.24
C VAL A 852 19.77 23.83 5.22
N ARG A 853 20.97 23.48 5.71
CA ARG A 853 21.76 24.40 6.55
C ARG A 853 22.29 25.57 5.73
N GLU A 854 22.44 26.73 6.35
CA GLU A 854 23.06 27.90 5.73
C GLU A 854 24.43 27.61 5.10
N ASN A 855 24.75 28.36 4.04
CA ASN A 855 25.98 28.28 3.25
C ASN A 855 26.18 26.95 2.46
N VAL A 856 25.24 25.99 2.54
CA VAL A 856 25.27 24.72 1.79
C VAL A 856 24.52 24.85 0.45
N GLY A 857 24.94 24.09 -0.57
CA GLY A 857 24.24 24.01 -1.85
C GLY A 857 22.89 23.28 -1.77
N ALA A 858 21.86 23.85 -2.39
CA ALA A 858 20.50 23.34 -2.48
C ALA A 858 20.04 23.22 -3.94
N GLN A 859 19.09 22.32 -4.20
CA GLN A 859 18.48 22.10 -5.51
C GLN A 859 16.95 22.06 -5.36
N LEU A 860 16.23 22.82 -6.20
CA LEU A 860 14.78 22.67 -6.35
C LEU A 860 14.51 21.60 -7.42
N ASN A 861 13.32 20.98 -7.43
CA ASN A 861 13.01 19.96 -8.42
C ASN A 861 11.56 19.99 -8.90
N ALA A 862 11.36 20.46 -10.13
CA ALA A 862 10.11 20.40 -10.88
C ALA A 862 10.12 19.33 -11.99
N SER A 863 10.89 18.25 -11.85
CA SER A 863 10.93 17.15 -12.83
C SER A 863 9.62 16.33 -12.93
N ALA A 864 8.63 16.64 -12.09
CA ALA A 864 7.30 16.03 -12.11
C ALA A 864 6.26 16.87 -12.89
N SER A 865 6.57 18.13 -13.21
CA SER A 865 5.74 18.98 -14.07
C SER A 865 5.55 18.35 -15.46
N SER A 866 4.35 18.45 -16.01
CA SER A 866 3.99 17.76 -17.26
C SER A 866 2.91 18.50 -18.05
N ASP A 867 3.07 18.57 -19.36
CA ASP A 867 2.02 19.00 -20.28
C ASP A 867 0.98 17.88 -20.52
N PRO A 868 -0.34 18.13 -20.39
CA PRO A 868 -1.38 17.12 -20.61
C PRO A 868 -1.46 16.56 -22.03
N ASP A 869 -1.09 17.36 -23.03
CA ASP A 869 -1.06 17.00 -24.46
C ASP A 869 0.30 16.43 -24.91
N GLY A 870 1.30 16.46 -24.01
CA GLY A 870 2.66 15.96 -24.20
C GLY A 870 3.60 16.93 -24.91
N ASP A 871 3.25 18.22 -25.01
CA ASP A 871 4.10 19.21 -25.66
C ASP A 871 5.31 19.64 -24.79
N PRO A 872 6.41 20.14 -25.40
CA PRO A 872 7.64 20.41 -24.66
C PRO A 872 7.51 21.66 -23.77
N ILE A 873 7.51 21.45 -22.46
CA ILE A 873 7.47 22.51 -21.45
C ILE A 873 8.81 23.23 -21.26
N THR A 874 8.71 24.50 -20.88
CA THR A 874 9.80 25.35 -20.40
C THR A 874 9.55 25.73 -18.94
N PHE A 875 10.62 26.03 -18.22
CA PHE A 875 10.58 26.35 -16.78
C PHE A 875 11.06 27.79 -16.55
N ALA A 876 10.49 28.48 -15.57
CA ALA A 876 11.00 29.74 -15.04
C ALA A 876 10.81 29.80 -13.53
N TRP A 877 11.90 29.76 -12.77
CA TRP A 877 11.89 29.81 -11.31
C TRP A 877 12.14 31.22 -10.77
N THR A 878 11.38 31.61 -9.76
CA THR A 878 11.57 32.88 -9.02
C THR A 878 11.47 32.64 -7.52
N GLN A 879 12.19 33.44 -6.72
CA GLN A 879 11.94 33.53 -5.28
C GLN A 879 10.85 34.57 -5.05
N ILE A 880 9.72 34.15 -4.50
CA ILE A 880 8.54 35.02 -4.29
C ILE A 880 8.43 35.54 -2.85
N SER A 881 9.09 34.90 -1.88
CA SER A 881 9.17 35.40 -0.49
C SER A 881 10.37 34.84 0.28
N GLY A 882 10.57 35.32 1.51
CA GLY A 882 11.75 35.08 2.33
C GLY A 882 12.85 36.12 2.07
N SER A 883 13.78 36.24 3.02
CA SER A 883 14.91 37.18 2.96
C SER A 883 16.12 36.55 3.66
N PRO A 884 17.35 36.66 3.12
CA PRO A 884 17.72 37.40 1.91
C PRO A 884 17.26 36.72 0.61
N ALA A 885 17.44 37.42 -0.51
CA ALA A 885 17.21 36.87 -1.84
C ALA A 885 18.42 36.05 -2.32
N VAL A 886 18.18 34.88 -2.91
CA VAL A 886 19.23 34.00 -3.46
C VAL A 886 19.31 34.08 -4.98
N ALA A 887 20.51 33.88 -5.53
CA ALA A 887 20.71 33.75 -6.96
C ALA A 887 20.53 32.28 -7.40
N LEU A 888 19.52 32.02 -8.24
CA LEU A 888 19.27 30.70 -8.83
C LEU A 888 20.15 30.46 -10.06
N SER A 889 21.01 29.45 -10.00
CA SER A 889 21.73 28.90 -11.15
C SER A 889 20.86 27.89 -11.90
N GLY A 890 20.71 28.07 -13.22
CA GLY A 890 19.83 27.23 -14.04
C GLY A 890 18.33 27.48 -13.80
N ALA A 891 17.94 28.70 -13.42
CA ALA A 891 16.55 29.09 -13.11
C ALA A 891 15.52 28.80 -14.21
N ASN A 892 15.96 28.54 -15.44
CA ASN A 892 15.13 28.16 -16.59
C ASN A 892 15.09 26.65 -16.87
N THR A 893 15.38 25.82 -15.85
CA THR A 893 15.42 24.35 -15.95
C THR A 893 14.54 23.69 -14.89
N ALA A 894 14.27 22.40 -15.03
CA ALA A 894 13.52 21.63 -14.03
C ALA A 894 14.21 21.57 -12.65
N THR A 895 15.55 21.69 -12.59
CA THR A 895 16.34 21.40 -11.39
C THR A 895 17.38 22.48 -11.04
N PRO A 896 16.94 23.75 -10.83
CA PRO A 896 17.85 24.86 -10.53
C PRO A 896 18.53 24.67 -9.17
N THR A 897 19.67 25.34 -9.00
CA THR A 897 20.50 25.23 -7.79
C THR A 897 20.81 26.61 -7.21
N PHE A 898 21.00 26.68 -5.89
CA PHE A 898 21.44 27.89 -5.19
C PHE A 898 22.29 27.52 -3.98
N THR A 899 23.04 28.49 -3.45
CA THR A 899 23.68 28.35 -2.14
C THR A 899 22.74 28.94 -1.09
N ALA A 900 22.41 28.17 -0.06
CA ALA A 900 21.66 28.64 1.10
C ALA A 900 22.35 29.89 1.70
N PRO A 901 21.63 30.98 1.94
CA PRO A 901 22.24 32.19 2.49
C PRO A 901 22.60 31.99 3.97
N SER A 902 23.52 32.81 4.47
CA SER A 902 23.72 32.96 5.92
C SER A 902 22.49 33.63 6.55
N VAL A 903 22.07 33.18 7.73
CA VAL A 903 20.86 33.66 8.42
C VAL A 903 21.17 34.04 9.89
N SER A 904 20.15 34.41 10.67
CA SER A 904 20.27 34.66 12.11
C SER A 904 19.19 33.96 12.96
N ALA A 905 18.33 33.17 12.30
CA ALA A 905 17.35 32.23 12.83
C ALA A 905 16.84 31.37 11.65
N ASP A 906 16.22 30.23 11.93
CA ASP A 906 15.62 29.38 10.90
C ASP A 906 14.63 30.18 10.03
N THR A 907 14.89 30.21 8.73
CA THR A 907 14.25 31.15 7.79
C THR A 907 13.67 30.43 6.59
N VAL A 908 12.38 30.63 6.32
CA VAL A 908 11.71 30.04 5.15
C VAL A 908 11.85 30.96 3.93
N LEU A 909 12.38 30.41 2.84
CA LEU A 909 12.31 30.99 1.50
C LEU A 909 11.21 30.29 0.71
N THR A 910 10.41 31.02 -0.06
CA THR A 910 9.41 30.43 -0.97
C THR A 910 9.78 30.70 -2.41
N PHE A 911 9.83 29.64 -3.20
CA PHE A 911 10.09 29.69 -4.64
C PHE A 911 8.82 29.32 -5.40
N GLN A 912 8.60 29.96 -6.54
CA GLN A 912 7.57 29.61 -7.52
C GLN A 912 8.26 29.10 -8.78
N VAL A 913 7.76 27.99 -9.33
CA VAL A 913 8.03 27.60 -10.71
C VAL A 913 6.85 28.06 -11.56
N THR A 914 7.14 28.72 -12.68
CA THR A 914 6.20 28.83 -13.80
C THR A 914 6.59 27.79 -14.83
N VAL A 915 5.61 27.01 -15.29
CA VAL A 915 5.77 26.05 -16.37
C VAL A 915 4.98 26.58 -17.56
N THR A 916 5.61 26.70 -18.73
CA THR A 916 4.98 27.26 -19.94
C THR A 916 5.23 26.33 -21.12
N ASP A 917 4.16 26.01 -21.83
CA ASP A 917 4.19 25.10 -22.99
C ASP A 917 4.71 25.78 -24.28
N ARG A 918 4.47 25.15 -25.43
CA ARG A 918 4.87 25.65 -26.75
C ARG A 918 3.89 26.66 -27.36
N SER A 919 2.62 26.62 -26.97
CA SER A 919 1.55 27.53 -27.40
C SER A 919 1.62 28.88 -26.66
N GLY A 920 2.14 28.86 -25.43
CA GLY A 920 2.31 30.02 -24.55
C GLY A 920 1.39 30.02 -23.32
N ASP A 921 0.60 28.96 -23.11
CA ASP A 921 -0.21 28.81 -21.90
C ASP A 921 0.68 28.27 -20.75
N PHE A 922 0.26 28.51 -19.51
CA PHE A 922 1.13 28.32 -18.34
C PHE A 922 0.40 28.03 -17.03
N ASP A 923 1.09 27.36 -16.12
CA ASP A 923 0.69 27.11 -14.73
C ASP A 923 1.84 27.41 -13.76
N THR A 924 1.55 27.50 -12.47
CA THR A 924 2.55 27.77 -11.43
C THR A 924 2.30 27.00 -10.14
N ASP A 925 3.36 26.43 -9.58
CA ASP A 925 3.36 25.84 -8.23
C ASP A 925 4.49 26.43 -7.36
N THR A 926 4.39 26.25 -6.03
CA THR A 926 5.29 26.87 -5.05
C THR A 926 5.84 25.89 -4.03
N VAL A 927 7.16 25.93 -3.82
CA VAL A 927 7.88 25.13 -2.83
C VAL A 927 8.51 26.02 -1.74
N GLN A 928 8.45 25.56 -0.49
CA GLN A 928 9.09 26.20 0.66
C GLN A 928 10.39 25.48 1.02
N VAL A 929 11.47 26.23 1.19
CA VAL A 929 12.76 25.73 1.67
C VAL A 929 13.11 26.43 2.98
N THR A 930 13.34 25.64 4.03
CA THR A 930 13.76 26.17 5.34
C THR A 930 15.28 26.19 5.42
N ILE A 931 15.86 27.38 5.52
CA ILE A 931 17.28 27.58 5.78
C ILE A 931 17.50 27.46 7.29
N LEU A 932 18.29 26.48 7.71
CA LEU A 932 18.59 26.22 9.12
C LEU A 932 19.83 27.02 9.55
N ASN A 933 19.71 27.68 10.70
CA ASN A 933 20.76 28.49 11.32
C ASN A 933 21.71 27.61 12.16
N ASN A 934 22.98 28.00 12.27
CA ASN A 934 23.94 27.35 13.17
C ASN A 934 23.66 27.63 14.65
N ALA A 935 23.58 26.63 15.52
CA ALA A 935 23.50 26.83 16.97
C ALA A 935 24.87 26.71 17.65
N ALA A 936 25.28 27.77 18.37
CA ALA A 936 26.52 27.79 19.13
C ALA A 936 26.59 26.63 20.16
N PRO A 937 27.78 26.05 20.41
CA PRO A 937 27.95 24.97 21.37
C PRO A 937 27.69 25.44 22.81
N THR A 938 27.37 24.50 23.69
CA THR A 938 27.28 24.69 25.15
C THR A 938 28.52 24.08 25.81
N ALA A 939 29.40 24.94 26.33
CA ALA A 939 30.49 24.55 27.20
C ALA A 939 29.98 24.04 28.56
N ALA A 940 30.70 23.09 29.15
CA ALA A 940 30.52 22.65 30.53
C ALA A 940 31.90 22.29 31.10
N ALA A 941 32.36 22.95 32.15
CA ALA A 941 33.72 22.81 32.72
C ALA A 941 33.82 21.75 33.84
N GLY A 942 32.69 21.17 34.25
CA GLY A 942 32.59 20.27 35.40
C GLY A 942 32.02 20.98 36.63
N SER A 943 32.22 20.39 37.80
CA SER A 943 31.79 20.96 39.09
C SER A 943 32.99 21.20 39.98
N ASP A 944 32.99 22.32 40.72
CA ASP A 944 34.05 22.69 41.67
C ASP A 944 34.42 21.55 42.63
N PHE A 945 35.71 21.41 42.92
CA PHE A 945 36.24 20.34 43.78
C PHE A 945 37.49 20.75 44.56
N ALA A 946 37.92 19.88 45.49
CA ALA A 946 39.13 20.08 46.28
C ALA A 946 40.12 18.91 46.11
N VAL A 947 41.40 19.21 46.25
CA VAL A 947 42.53 18.29 46.07
C VAL A 947 43.67 18.68 47.03
N ARG A 948 44.51 17.75 47.48
CA ARG A 948 45.75 18.12 48.21
C ARG A 948 46.85 18.56 47.24
N GLU A 949 47.74 19.40 47.71
CA GLU A 949 48.97 19.76 46.99
C GLU A 949 49.78 18.53 46.53
N GLY A 950 50.55 18.69 45.45
CA GLY A 950 51.37 17.62 44.86
C GLY A 950 50.60 16.53 44.10
N LEU A 951 49.28 16.43 44.22
CA LEU A 951 48.47 15.44 43.52
C LEU A 951 48.13 15.86 42.07
N PRO A 952 47.93 14.90 41.14
CA PRO A 952 47.47 15.19 39.80
C PRO A 952 45.99 15.62 39.80
N VAL A 953 45.69 16.65 39.00
CA VAL A 953 44.37 17.23 38.79
C VAL A 953 43.95 17.03 37.34
N VAL A 954 42.68 16.67 37.12
CA VAL A 954 42.06 16.60 35.79
C VAL A 954 40.85 17.52 35.77
N LEU A 955 40.78 18.36 34.74
CA LEU A 955 39.63 19.19 34.38
C LEU A 955 38.91 18.48 33.22
N ASP A 956 37.59 18.30 33.31
CA ASP A 956 36.81 17.48 32.37
C ASP A 956 35.65 18.27 31.76
N ALA A 957 35.83 18.67 30.50
CA ALA A 957 34.82 19.33 29.69
C ALA A 957 34.00 18.36 28.80
N GLY A 958 34.09 17.05 29.01
CA GLY A 958 33.42 16.01 28.22
C GLY A 958 31.89 16.01 28.30
N ALA A 959 31.30 16.83 29.16
CA ALA A 959 29.86 17.11 29.19
C ALA A 959 29.42 18.24 28.22
N SER A 960 30.37 18.93 27.57
CA SER A 960 30.09 19.97 26.57
C SER A 960 29.41 19.36 25.34
N SER A 961 28.48 20.11 24.74
CA SER A 961 27.63 19.59 23.64
C SER A 961 27.18 20.68 22.68
N ASN A 962 26.83 20.30 21.45
CA ASN A 962 26.18 21.15 20.45
C ASN A 962 24.86 20.46 20.00
N ALA A 963 23.86 21.23 19.59
CA ALA A 963 22.52 20.72 19.29
C ALA A 963 22.46 19.87 18.02
N GLU A 964 23.27 20.23 17.02
CA GLU A 964 23.46 19.55 15.74
C GLU A 964 24.35 18.29 15.84
N SER A 965 25.03 18.11 16.97
CA SER A 965 26.13 17.13 17.17
C SER A 965 27.37 17.38 16.30
N ASP A 966 27.61 18.64 15.92
CA ASP A 966 28.78 19.05 15.14
C ASP A 966 30.09 18.95 15.97
N PRO A 967 31.27 18.74 15.36
CA PRO A 967 32.53 18.47 16.08
C PRO A 967 33.00 19.64 16.96
N LEU A 968 33.37 19.33 18.21
CA LEU A 968 33.81 20.33 19.20
C LEU A 968 35.33 20.37 19.37
N THR A 969 35.87 21.58 19.44
CA THR A 969 37.25 21.91 19.81
C THR A 969 37.27 22.65 21.16
N TYR A 970 38.35 22.47 21.92
CA TYR A 970 38.46 22.89 23.31
C TYR A 970 39.69 23.77 23.52
N GLN A 971 39.59 24.77 24.39
CA GLN A 971 40.72 25.57 24.83
C GLN A 971 40.55 25.95 26.31
N TRP A 972 41.33 25.31 27.17
CA TRP A 972 41.42 25.62 28.60
C TRP A 972 42.40 26.76 28.87
N THR A 973 42.03 27.67 29.77
CA THR A 973 42.86 28.75 30.30
C THR A 973 42.74 28.78 31.83
N GLN A 974 43.79 29.20 32.53
CA GLN A 974 43.70 29.56 33.95
C GLN A 974 43.29 31.03 34.06
N VAL A 975 42.29 31.30 34.89
CA VAL A 975 41.70 32.63 35.12
C VAL A 975 42.34 33.30 36.35
N SER A 976 42.55 32.53 37.43
CA SER A 976 43.10 33.04 38.70
C SER A 976 43.71 31.93 39.58
N GLY A 977 44.30 32.35 40.71
CA GLY A 977 45.08 31.53 41.63
C GLY A 977 46.55 31.39 41.22
N LEU A 978 47.34 30.67 42.02
CA LEU A 978 48.73 30.32 41.69
C LEU A 978 48.85 29.64 40.31
N SER A 979 49.74 30.15 39.47
CA SER A 979 49.83 29.74 38.06
C SER A 979 50.38 28.32 37.87
N VAL A 980 49.61 27.46 37.18
CA VAL A 980 49.98 26.07 36.87
C VAL A 980 50.20 25.85 35.38
N SER A 981 50.99 24.83 35.03
CA SER A 981 51.18 24.42 33.62
C SER A 981 50.15 23.37 33.23
N LEU A 982 49.18 23.74 32.39
CA LEU A 982 48.16 22.83 31.87
C LEU A 982 48.72 21.93 30.74
N SER A 983 48.72 20.62 30.97
CA SER A 983 48.77 19.61 29.92
C SER A 983 47.37 19.38 29.34
N GLY A 984 47.25 19.00 28.06
CA GLY A 984 45.94 18.76 27.42
C GLY A 984 45.07 20.02 27.26
N ALA A 985 45.63 21.22 27.32
CA ALA A 985 44.84 22.47 27.28
C ALA A 985 44.00 22.66 25.98
N ALA A 986 44.28 21.91 24.91
CA ALA A 986 43.51 21.92 23.66
C ALA A 986 42.51 20.75 23.51
N THR A 987 42.26 19.99 24.58
CA THR A 987 41.37 18.82 24.60
C THR A 987 40.31 18.90 25.70
N ALA A 988 39.23 18.12 25.58
CA ALA A 988 38.15 18.08 26.57
C ALA A 988 38.66 17.78 27.98
N LEU A 989 39.63 16.87 28.09
CA LEU A 989 40.42 16.66 29.30
C LEU A 989 41.68 17.53 29.26
N ALA A 990 41.90 18.32 30.32
CA ALA A 990 43.17 18.98 30.62
C ALA A 990 43.62 18.58 32.03
N GLY A 991 44.90 18.76 32.36
CA GLY A 991 45.40 18.38 33.68
C GLY A 991 46.73 18.99 34.06
N PHE A 992 46.95 19.11 35.36
CA PHE A 992 48.14 19.70 35.99
C PHE A 992 48.46 18.95 37.30
N THR A 993 49.58 19.28 37.94
CA THR A 993 49.85 18.84 39.31
C THR A 993 49.55 20.00 40.25
N ALA A 994 48.76 19.76 41.31
CA ALA A 994 48.43 20.78 42.30
C ALA A 994 49.72 21.39 42.88
N PRO A 995 49.89 22.73 42.86
CA PRO A 995 51.08 23.38 43.38
C PRO A 995 51.19 23.19 44.89
N ALA A 996 52.39 23.42 45.46
CA ALA A 996 52.55 23.53 46.90
C ALA A 996 51.98 24.88 47.39
N VAL A 997 51.23 24.88 48.49
CA VAL A 997 50.45 26.04 48.94
C VAL A 997 50.56 26.23 50.46
N ALA A 998 50.96 27.42 50.94
CA ALA A 998 51.20 27.65 52.36
C ALA A 998 49.92 27.75 53.23
N LEU A 999 48.76 27.82 52.59
CA LEU A 999 47.39 27.78 53.09
C LEU A 999 46.50 27.32 51.93
N ASP A 1000 45.28 26.86 52.22
CA ASP A 1000 44.33 26.44 51.18
C ASP A 1000 44.07 27.55 50.14
N GLU A 1001 44.29 27.25 48.86
CA GLU A 1001 44.30 28.21 47.74
C GLU A 1001 43.29 27.79 46.66
N ILE A 1002 42.62 28.73 46.00
CA ILE A 1002 41.62 28.44 44.95
C ILE A 1002 42.17 28.81 43.58
N LEU A 1003 42.29 27.81 42.70
CA LEU A 1003 42.62 27.98 41.30
C LEU A 1003 41.33 27.98 40.47
N VAL A 1004 41.17 28.91 39.54
CA VAL A 1004 39.99 28.97 38.65
C VAL A 1004 40.42 28.78 37.20
N PHE A 1005 39.70 27.92 36.49
CA PHE A 1005 39.95 27.60 35.08
C PHE A 1005 38.70 27.85 34.24
N GLU A 1006 38.89 28.29 33.01
CA GLU A 1006 37.84 28.46 32.00
C GLU A 1006 38.10 27.50 30.83
N VAL A 1007 37.05 26.85 30.34
CA VAL A 1007 37.09 26.15 29.05
C VAL A 1007 36.31 26.97 28.02
N LYS A 1008 36.95 27.30 26.91
CA LYS A 1008 36.28 27.73 25.68
C LYS A 1008 36.00 26.50 24.82
N VAL A 1009 34.76 26.34 24.39
CA VAL A 1009 34.33 25.27 23.47
C VAL A 1009 33.86 25.91 22.18
N THR A 1010 34.43 25.50 21.04
CA THR A 1010 34.16 26.06 19.70
C THR A 1010 33.76 24.93 18.75
N ASP A 1011 32.74 25.15 17.91
CA ASP A 1011 32.27 24.17 16.90
C ASP A 1011 33.16 24.13 15.63
N ASP A 1012 32.70 23.44 14.59
CA ASP A 1012 33.42 23.31 13.31
C ASP A 1012 33.33 24.55 12.38
N ARG A 1013 32.59 25.59 12.78
CA ARG A 1013 32.36 26.84 12.02
C ARG A 1013 32.95 28.08 12.68
N GLY A 1014 33.17 28.04 13.99
CA GLY A 1014 33.80 29.10 14.78
C GLY A 1014 32.92 29.71 15.88
N ASP A 1015 31.68 29.25 16.05
CA ASP A 1015 30.81 29.68 17.15
C ASP A 1015 31.26 29.03 18.45
N TYR A 1016 31.19 29.77 19.57
CA TYR A 1016 31.75 29.32 20.85
C TYR A 1016 30.99 29.82 22.08
N THR A 1017 31.15 29.09 23.17
CA THR A 1017 30.82 29.53 24.54
C THR A 1017 31.96 29.20 25.51
N THR A 1018 31.86 29.70 26.73
CA THR A 1018 32.79 29.42 27.83
C THR A 1018 32.07 28.96 29.09
N ASP A 1019 32.74 28.18 29.93
CA ASP A 1019 32.30 27.81 31.28
C ASP A 1019 33.51 27.69 32.23
N GLN A 1020 33.31 27.77 33.54
CA GLN A 1020 34.39 27.84 34.55
C GLN A 1020 34.25 26.80 35.67
N VAL A 1021 35.40 26.38 36.22
CA VAL A 1021 35.51 25.44 37.35
C VAL A 1021 36.58 25.87 38.34
N GLN A 1022 36.32 25.69 39.63
CA GLN A 1022 37.23 26.00 40.74
C GLN A 1022 37.85 24.73 41.34
N VAL A 1023 39.16 24.79 41.60
CA VAL A 1023 39.93 23.74 42.26
C VAL A 1023 40.57 24.31 43.52
N THR A 1024 40.10 23.87 44.69
CA THR A 1024 40.72 24.21 45.98
C THR A 1024 41.88 23.26 46.26
N VAL A 1025 43.08 23.80 46.41
CA VAL A 1025 44.29 23.06 46.76
C VAL A 1025 44.51 23.16 48.27
N LEU A 1026 44.68 22.01 48.94
CA LEU A 1026 44.81 21.90 50.40
C LEU A 1026 46.28 21.67 50.82
N ASN A 1027 46.69 22.34 51.90
CA ASN A 1027 48.04 22.32 52.49
C ASN A 1027 48.29 21.10 53.44
N ASN A 1028 49.56 20.76 53.68
CA ASN A 1028 50.00 19.75 54.67
C ASN A 1028 49.90 20.23 56.14
N ALA A 1029 50.04 19.30 57.10
CA ALA A 1029 50.14 19.62 58.53
C ALA A 1029 51.33 18.88 59.17
N ALA A 1030 51.97 19.52 60.15
CA ALA A 1030 53.16 18.97 60.81
C ALA A 1030 52.83 17.98 61.94
N PRO A 1031 53.64 16.93 62.14
CA PRO A 1031 53.43 15.91 63.17
C PRO A 1031 53.70 16.44 64.59
N LEU A 1032 53.21 15.73 65.60
CA LEU A 1032 53.40 16.03 67.02
C LEU A 1032 54.42 15.08 67.68
N ALA A 1033 55.56 15.62 68.11
CA ALA A 1033 56.57 14.93 68.90
C ALA A 1033 56.17 14.70 70.37
N ASN A 1034 56.73 13.65 70.98
CA ASN A 1034 56.65 13.33 72.41
C ASN A 1034 57.93 12.59 72.83
N ALA A 1035 58.62 13.00 73.89
CA ALA A 1035 59.90 12.42 74.33
C ALA A 1035 59.79 11.38 75.47
N GLY A 1036 58.60 11.23 76.07
CA GLY A 1036 58.40 10.40 77.27
C GLY A 1036 58.82 11.09 78.58
N PRO A 1037 58.61 10.42 79.73
CA PRO A 1037 58.81 11.01 81.06
C PRO A 1037 60.27 11.00 81.53
N ASP A 1038 60.60 11.97 82.39
CA ASP A 1038 61.90 12.10 83.05
C ASP A 1038 62.29 10.87 83.90
N GLN A 1039 63.60 10.62 84.03
CA GLN A 1039 64.14 9.43 84.72
C GLN A 1039 65.29 9.81 85.69
N ALA A 1040 65.58 8.94 86.65
CA ALA A 1040 66.73 9.05 87.55
C ALA A 1040 67.38 7.66 87.76
N LEU A 1041 68.70 7.54 87.55
CA LEU A 1041 69.46 6.29 87.62
C LEU A 1041 70.89 6.55 88.15
N LEU A 1042 71.53 5.54 88.74
CA LEU A 1042 72.95 5.61 89.14
C LEU A 1042 73.88 5.70 87.91
N GLU A 1043 75.06 6.30 88.10
CA GLU A 1043 76.15 6.27 87.12
C GLU A 1043 76.46 4.85 86.59
N GLY A 1044 76.90 4.74 85.34
CA GLY A 1044 77.12 3.44 84.67
C GLY A 1044 75.84 2.72 84.18
N SER A 1045 74.64 3.14 84.60
CA SER A 1045 73.37 2.53 84.16
C SER A 1045 73.11 2.69 82.66
N VAL A 1046 72.49 1.71 82.01
CA VAL A 1046 71.97 1.87 80.63
C VAL A 1046 70.60 2.53 80.67
N VAL A 1047 70.48 3.69 80.02
CA VAL A 1047 69.27 4.51 79.94
C VAL A 1047 68.62 4.30 78.57
N GLN A 1048 67.29 4.20 78.52
CA GLN A 1048 66.52 4.20 77.28
C GLN A 1048 65.52 5.36 77.27
N LEU A 1049 65.47 6.10 76.16
CA LEU A 1049 64.46 7.13 75.91
C LEU A 1049 63.32 6.53 75.06
N ASN A 1050 62.13 7.14 75.02
CA ASN A 1050 61.01 6.57 74.28
C ASN A 1050 60.03 7.62 73.75
N ALA A 1051 60.08 7.86 72.43
CA ALA A 1051 59.22 8.77 71.68
C ALA A 1051 58.05 8.08 70.96
N GLY A 1052 57.77 6.81 71.26
CA GLY A 1052 56.73 5.99 70.61
C GLY A 1052 55.28 6.45 70.81
N ALA A 1053 55.06 7.58 71.49
CA ALA A 1053 53.76 8.25 71.65
C ALA A 1053 53.57 9.46 70.71
N SER A 1054 54.53 9.73 69.81
CA SER A 1054 54.44 10.77 68.78
C SER A 1054 53.42 10.40 67.69
N SER A 1055 52.74 11.39 67.10
CA SER A 1055 51.62 11.15 66.18
C SER A 1055 51.46 12.25 65.13
N ASP A 1056 51.05 11.87 63.91
CA ASP A 1056 50.63 12.79 62.86
C ASP A 1056 49.09 12.91 62.74
N ALA A 1057 48.60 14.02 62.20
CA ALA A 1057 47.17 14.31 62.01
C ALA A 1057 46.58 13.65 60.75
N GLU A 1058 47.37 13.54 59.68
CA GLU A 1058 47.08 12.86 58.43
C GLU A 1058 47.29 11.33 58.56
N SER A 1059 48.06 10.91 59.56
CA SER A 1059 48.63 9.57 59.77
C SER A 1059 49.76 9.20 58.81
N ASP A 1060 50.51 10.21 58.32
CA ASP A 1060 51.67 10.01 57.46
C ASP A 1060 52.88 9.43 58.24
N PRO A 1061 53.81 8.72 57.57
CA PRO A 1061 54.83 7.89 58.24
C PRO A 1061 55.90 8.70 58.99
N LEU A 1062 56.00 8.47 60.30
CA LEU A 1062 56.93 9.20 61.17
C LEU A 1062 58.38 8.67 61.14
N THR A 1063 59.31 9.62 61.14
CA THR A 1063 60.76 9.46 61.30
C THR A 1063 61.24 10.20 62.54
N PHE A 1064 62.31 9.71 63.18
CA PHE A 1064 62.76 10.17 64.50
C PHE A 1064 64.26 10.54 64.47
N SER A 1065 64.66 11.59 65.17
CA SER A 1065 66.05 11.99 65.35
C SER A 1065 66.27 12.61 66.73
N TRP A 1066 67.06 11.94 67.57
CA TRP A 1066 67.37 12.40 68.93
C TRP A 1066 68.72 13.14 69.02
N ALA A 1067 68.71 14.26 69.73
CA ALA A 1067 69.89 15.03 70.09
C ALA A 1067 69.97 15.22 71.61
N GLN A 1068 71.17 15.26 72.19
CA GLN A 1068 71.33 15.75 73.56
C GLN A 1068 71.46 17.28 73.52
N VAL A 1069 70.64 17.96 74.31
CA VAL A 1069 70.55 19.44 74.36
C VAL A 1069 70.99 20.03 75.70
N GLY A 1070 71.18 19.21 76.74
CA GLY A 1070 71.66 19.65 78.06
C GLY A 1070 72.43 18.58 78.84
N GLY A 1071 73.19 19.05 79.84
CA GLY A 1071 74.08 18.23 80.67
C GLY A 1071 75.39 17.81 79.97
N LEU A 1072 76.15 16.95 80.63
CA LEU A 1072 77.40 16.38 80.09
C LEU A 1072 77.14 15.41 78.92
N ALA A 1073 77.90 15.55 77.83
CA ALA A 1073 77.62 14.85 76.58
C ALA A 1073 77.86 13.32 76.63
N VAL A 1074 76.85 12.55 76.21
CA VAL A 1074 76.86 11.08 76.07
C VAL A 1074 76.58 10.65 74.62
N ALA A 1075 76.99 9.43 74.26
CA ALA A 1075 76.76 8.88 72.92
C ALA A 1075 75.46 8.05 72.87
N LEU A 1076 74.44 8.55 72.16
CA LEU A 1076 73.21 7.81 71.88
C LEU A 1076 73.44 6.74 70.80
N THR A 1077 73.11 5.50 71.14
CA THR A 1077 72.92 4.41 70.16
C THR A 1077 71.46 4.36 69.73
N GLY A 1078 71.21 4.14 68.42
CA GLY A 1078 69.85 4.16 67.88
C GLY A 1078 69.19 5.54 67.83
N ALA A 1079 69.97 6.63 67.82
CA ALA A 1079 69.48 8.02 67.87
C ALA A 1079 68.43 8.37 66.79
N SER A 1080 68.44 7.71 65.63
CA SER A 1080 67.45 7.89 64.56
C SER A 1080 66.24 6.94 64.67
N THR A 1081 65.80 6.63 65.89
CA THR A 1081 64.68 5.71 66.17
C THR A 1081 63.82 6.23 67.32
N ALA A 1082 62.61 5.68 67.48
CA ALA A 1082 61.74 6.05 68.58
C ALA A 1082 62.31 5.72 69.99
N THR A 1083 63.26 4.77 70.10
CA THR A 1083 63.78 4.30 71.40
C THR A 1083 65.32 4.18 71.41
N PRO A 1084 66.06 5.30 71.48
CA PRO A 1084 67.52 5.28 71.59
C PRO A 1084 67.97 4.92 73.00
N ALA A 1085 69.25 4.53 73.14
CA ALA A 1085 69.85 4.18 74.42
C ALA A 1085 71.27 4.70 74.56
N PHE A 1086 71.68 5.03 75.79
CA PHE A 1086 73.06 5.36 76.15
C PHE A 1086 73.44 4.72 77.49
N THR A 1087 74.72 4.78 77.85
CA THR A 1087 75.20 4.39 79.19
C THR A 1087 75.58 5.66 79.96
N ALA A 1088 75.00 5.83 81.14
CA ALA A 1088 75.25 6.96 82.01
C ALA A 1088 76.74 7.03 82.38
N MET A 1089 77.33 8.21 82.25
CA MET A 1089 78.73 8.45 82.57
C MET A 1089 78.97 8.53 84.08
N SER A 1090 80.23 8.36 84.50
CA SER A 1090 80.60 8.59 85.90
C SER A 1090 80.61 10.06 86.28
N VAL A 1091 80.06 10.37 87.44
CA VAL A 1091 79.81 11.74 87.92
C VAL A 1091 80.13 11.84 89.42
N THR A 1092 80.80 12.92 89.85
CA THR A 1092 81.25 13.09 91.25
C THR A 1092 80.22 13.78 92.16
N GLN A 1093 79.02 13.99 91.63
CA GLN A 1093 77.79 14.48 92.26
C GLN A 1093 76.64 14.23 91.25
N ASN A 1094 75.39 14.27 91.67
CA ASN A 1094 74.27 14.02 90.73
C ASN A 1094 74.24 15.10 89.62
N GLU A 1095 74.07 14.67 88.38
CA GLU A 1095 74.11 15.48 87.15
C GLU A 1095 72.82 15.29 86.35
N ILE A 1096 72.34 16.31 85.62
CA ILE A 1096 71.10 16.22 84.82
C ILE A 1096 71.43 16.37 83.33
N LEU A 1097 71.12 15.33 82.57
CA LEU A 1097 71.19 15.29 81.12
C LEU A 1097 69.82 15.62 80.52
N VAL A 1098 69.77 16.30 79.38
CA VAL A 1098 68.51 16.65 78.69
C VAL A 1098 68.60 16.27 77.23
N PHE A 1099 67.60 15.56 76.72
CA PHE A 1099 67.53 15.07 75.36
C PHE A 1099 66.29 15.60 74.67
N GLU A 1100 66.43 15.98 73.41
CA GLU A 1100 65.36 16.40 72.52
C GLU A 1100 65.16 15.34 71.44
N VAL A 1101 63.90 15.00 71.15
CA VAL A 1101 63.52 14.24 69.95
C VAL A 1101 62.97 15.21 68.91
N THR A 1102 63.47 15.15 67.69
CA THR A 1102 62.80 15.67 66.49
C THR A 1102 62.00 14.55 65.85
N VAL A 1103 60.77 14.84 65.47
CA VAL A 1103 59.88 13.91 64.77
C VAL A 1103 59.38 14.56 63.49
N SER A 1104 59.59 13.89 62.36
CA SER A 1104 59.28 14.38 61.01
C SER A 1104 58.38 13.41 60.24
N ASP A 1105 57.48 13.93 59.41
CA ASP A 1105 56.66 13.13 58.47
C ASP A 1105 57.49 12.67 57.24
N ASP A 1106 56.84 12.10 56.21
CA ASP A 1106 57.50 11.68 54.97
C ASP A 1106 57.61 12.79 53.91
N ARG A 1107 57.18 14.01 54.23
CA ARG A 1107 57.19 15.21 53.37
C ARG A 1107 58.29 16.21 53.79
N GLY A 1108 58.66 16.21 55.08
CA GLY A 1108 59.71 17.01 55.68
C GLY A 1108 59.26 17.97 56.78
N ASP A 1109 57.97 17.99 57.14
CA ASP A 1109 57.47 18.80 58.26
C ASP A 1109 57.77 18.12 59.60
N PHE A 1110 58.08 18.91 60.64
CA PHE A 1110 58.58 18.37 61.91
C PHE A 1110 58.25 19.20 63.15
N THR A 1111 58.27 18.55 64.32
CA THR A 1111 58.27 19.20 65.65
C THR A 1111 59.27 18.53 66.60
N THR A 1112 59.46 19.11 67.80
CA THR A 1112 60.37 18.59 68.83
C THR A 1112 59.73 18.52 70.22
N ASP A 1113 60.26 17.63 71.08
CA ASP A 1113 59.93 17.53 72.51
C ASP A 1113 61.14 17.06 73.34
N THR A 1114 61.17 17.28 74.66
CA THR A 1114 62.35 17.07 75.53
C THR A 1114 62.11 16.24 76.78
N VAL A 1115 63.10 15.44 77.19
CA VAL A 1115 63.11 14.62 78.42
C VAL A 1115 64.41 14.79 79.21
N MET A 1116 64.33 14.77 80.54
CA MET A 1116 65.47 14.90 81.47
C MET A 1116 65.84 13.57 82.12
N ILE A 1117 67.13 13.29 82.24
CA ILE A 1117 67.69 12.10 82.90
C ILE A 1117 68.67 12.55 83.97
N THR A 1118 68.36 12.27 85.23
CA THR A 1118 69.28 12.48 86.36
C THR A 1118 70.21 11.27 86.51
N VAL A 1119 71.52 11.51 86.51
CA VAL A 1119 72.56 10.51 86.78
C VAL A 1119 73.08 10.73 88.20
N GLU A 1120 73.03 9.71 89.05
CA GLU A 1120 73.41 9.81 90.46
C GLU A 1120 74.82 9.28 90.76
N ASN A 1121 75.55 9.97 91.64
CA ASN A 1121 76.91 9.61 92.08
C ASN A 1121 76.88 8.47 93.10
N ASN A 1122 77.76 7.48 92.94
CA ASN A 1122 77.93 6.37 93.88
C ASN A 1122 78.90 6.66 95.06
N LEU A 1123 78.71 5.98 96.19
CA LEU A 1123 79.49 6.13 97.42
C LEU A 1123 79.87 4.75 97.99
N PRO A 1124 81.06 4.59 98.60
CA PRO A 1124 81.54 3.26 98.98
C PRO A 1124 80.81 2.63 100.18
N PRO A 1125 80.67 1.30 100.20
CA PRO A 1125 80.06 0.55 101.30
C PRO A 1125 80.94 0.48 102.54
N THR A 1126 80.34 0.07 103.67
CA THR A 1126 81.04 -0.21 104.93
C THR A 1126 81.05 -1.71 105.22
N ALA A 1127 82.25 -2.31 105.24
CA ALA A 1127 82.47 -3.74 105.51
C ALA A 1127 82.66 -4.03 107.01
N GLN A 1128 82.22 -5.22 107.45
CA GLN A 1128 82.45 -5.74 108.80
C GLN A 1128 82.76 -7.24 108.75
N ALA A 1129 83.98 -7.64 109.14
CA ALA A 1129 84.40 -9.02 109.37
C ALA A 1129 84.24 -9.41 110.85
N GLY A 1130 84.50 -8.44 111.75
CA GLY A 1130 84.10 -8.39 113.16
C GLY A 1130 85.25 -8.47 114.20
N PRO A 1131 85.78 -9.67 114.56
CA PRO A 1131 86.32 -9.92 115.91
C PRO A 1131 87.55 -10.86 115.97
N ASP A 1132 87.80 -11.49 117.14
CA ASP A 1132 88.82 -12.52 117.39
C ASP A 1132 88.27 -13.61 118.41
N ALA A 1133 88.27 -14.94 118.09
CA ALA A 1133 87.81 -16.13 118.89
C ALA A 1133 88.67 -17.43 118.73
N ALA A 1134 88.18 -18.71 118.72
CA ALA A 1134 89.02 -19.95 118.54
C ALA A 1134 88.32 -21.31 118.18
N ALA A 1135 88.95 -22.17 117.37
CA ALA A 1135 88.40 -23.44 116.86
C ALA A 1135 89.32 -24.69 116.97
N ALA A 1136 88.71 -25.88 117.15
CA ALA A 1136 89.41 -27.16 117.37
C ALA A 1136 89.82 -27.91 116.09
N ARG A 1137 90.93 -28.65 116.19
CA ARG A 1137 91.51 -29.43 115.09
C ARG A 1137 90.50 -30.38 114.42
N GLY A 1138 90.25 -30.16 113.13
CA GLY A 1138 89.43 -31.04 112.27
C GLY A 1138 87.98 -30.60 112.06
N LEU A 1139 87.54 -29.44 112.59
CA LEU A 1139 86.14 -29.01 112.56
C LEU A 1139 85.88 -27.84 111.59
N PRO A 1140 84.73 -27.79 110.87
CA PRO A 1140 84.34 -26.62 110.09
C PRO A 1140 84.16 -25.36 110.96
N VAL A 1141 84.70 -24.25 110.45
CA VAL A 1141 84.63 -22.89 110.98
C VAL A 1141 83.92 -22.02 109.96
N VAL A 1142 83.20 -20.99 110.41
CA VAL A 1142 82.42 -20.08 109.57
C VAL A 1142 82.81 -18.63 109.89
N LEU A 1143 82.92 -17.82 108.83
CA LEU A 1143 83.15 -16.38 108.84
C LEU A 1143 81.84 -15.71 108.44
N ASP A 1144 81.43 -14.64 109.14
CA ASP A 1144 80.19 -13.91 108.85
C ASP A 1144 80.47 -12.41 108.76
N GLY A 1145 80.02 -11.80 107.67
CA GLY A 1145 80.18 -10.39 107.37
C GLY A 1145 78.91 -9.68 106.95
N SER A 1146 77.75 -10.32 107.15
CA SER A 1146 76.47 -9.84 106.62
C SER A 1146 75.92 -8.53 107.23
N ALA A 1147 76.65 -7.91 108.17
CA ALA A 1147 76.33 -6.61 108.79
C ALA A 1147 76.69 -5.39 107.92
N SER A 1148 77.23 -5.63 106.72
CA SER A 1148 77.80 -4.62 105.83
C SER A 1148 76.71 -3.90 105.02
N GLN A 1149 76.83 -2.58 104.81
CA GLN A 1149 75.77 -1.72 104.24
C GLN A 1149 76.33 -0.60 103.36
N ASP A 1150 75.45 -0.04 102.52
CA ASP A 1150 75.76 0.99 101.52
C ASP A 1150 74.99 2.32 101.75
N PRO A 1151 75.56 3.50 101.42
CA PRO A 1151 74.84 4.78 101.48
C PRO A 1151 73.85 5.02 100.33
N ASN A 1152 74.07 4.44 99.15
CA ASN A 1152 73.25 4.69 97.96
C ASN A 1152 71.98 3.83 97.99
N THR A 1153 70.82 4.47 97.82
CA THR A 1153 69.52 3.85 98.15
C THR A 1153 69.08 2.84 97.09
N GLY A 1154 69.49 1.59 97.26
CA GLY A 1154 69.12 0.46 96.40
C GLY A 1154 70.30 -0.30 95.80
N ASP A 1155 71.55 0.09 96.07
CA ASP A 1155 72.72 -0.66 95.61
C ASP A 1155 72.84 -2.03 96.31
N SER A 1156 73.56 -2.98 95.70
CA SER A 1156 73.62 -4.39 96.08
C SER A 1156 75.05 -4.84 96.32
N LEU A 1157 75.31 -5.36 97.53
CA LEU A 1157 76.66 -5.68 97.98
C LEU A 1157 77.13 -7.09 97.62
N ALA A 1158 78.28 -7.16 96.95
CA ALA A 1158 79.10 -8.36 96.79
C ALA A 1158 80.10 -8.49 97.94
N TYR A 1159 80.35 -9.72 98.38
CA TYR A 1159 81.24 -10.04 99.49
C TYR A 1159 82.43 -10.83 98.97
N GLN A 1160 83.61 -10.72 99.59
CA GLN A 1160 84.77 -11.52 99.23
C GLN A 1160 85.71 -11.74 100.44
N TRP A 1161 85.75 -12.97 100.94
CA TRP A 1161 86.67 -13.43 101.96
C TRP A 1161 87.99 -13.93 101.36
N VAL A 1162 89.12 -13.52 101.94
CA VAL A 1162 90.48 -13.91 101.52
C VAL A 1162 91.32 -14.21 102.75
N GLN A 1163 92.08 -15.32 102.75
CA GLN A 1163 93.04 -15.61 103.83
C GLN A 1163 94.31 -14.74 103.69
N VAL A 1164 94.58 -13.92 104.69
CA VAL A 1164 95.72 -12.99 104.83
C VAL A 1164 96.95 -13.66 105.44
N SER A 1165 96.80 -14.52 106.46
CA SER A 1165 97.95 -15.18 107.11
C SER A 1165 97.64 -16.57 107.67
N GLY A 1166 98.69 -17.35 107.97
CA GLY A 1166 98.60 -18.73 108.46
C GLY A 1166 98.84 -19.82 107.42
N PRO A 1167 98.73 -21.11 107.79
CA PRO A 1167 98.66 -22.23 106.84
C PRO A 1167 97.45 -22.09 105.91
N PRO A 1168 97.52 -22.50 104.64
CA PRO A 1168 96.38 -22.40 103.73
C PRO A 1168 95.24 -23.34 104.17
N VAL A 1169 94.04 -22.79 104.31
CA VAL A 1169 92.77 -23.54 104.41
C VAL A 1169 91.83 -23.12 103.28
N THR A 1170 91.08 -24.06 102.72
CA THR A 1170 90.20 -23.77 101.58
C THR A 1170 88.87 -23.19 102.06
N LEU A 1171 88.55 -21.98 101.61
CA LEU A 1171 87.26 -21.34 101.86
C LEU A 1171 86.16 -21.89 100.92
N SER A 1172 85.07 -22.38 101.51
CA SER A 1172 83.77 -22.53 100.85
C SER A 1172 83.02 -21.20 100.88
N THR A 1173 82.26 -20.92 99.80
CA THR A 1173 81.49 -19.68 99.60
C THR A 1173 82.24 -18.38 99.99
N PRO A 1174 83.51 -18.19 99.58
CA PRO A 1174 84.26 -16.98 99.95
C PRO A 1174 83.60 -15.71 99.41
N SER A 1175 82.89 -15.78 98.29
CA SER A 1175 82.21 -14.63 97.66
C SER A 1175 80.80 -14.36 98.20
N ALA A 1176 80.48 -14.86 99.40
CA ALA A 1176 79.22 -14.65 100.08
C ALA A 1176 79.44 -14.05 101.47
N SER A 1177 78.40 -13.44 102.04
CA SER A 1177 78.46 -12.85 103.37
C SER A 1177 78.74 -13.89 104.48
N LEU A 1178 78.44 -15.17 104.22
CA LEU A 1178 78.91 -16.32 105.00
C LEU A 1178 79.91 -17.16 104.19
N ALA A 1179 81.14 -17.28 104.70
CA ALA A 1179 82.17 -18.19 104.18
C ALA A 1179 82.60 -19.19 105.25
N GLY A 1180 83.35 -20.24 104.90
CA GLY A 1180 83.84 -21.20 105.91
C GLY A 1180 84.94 -22.11 105.43
N PHE A 1181 85.61 -22.81 106.34
CA PHE A 1181 86.71 -23.74 106.04
C PHE A 1181 86.81 -24.80 107.14
N VAL A 1182 87.42 -25.96 106.86
CA VAL A 1182 87.67 -26.97 107.92
C VAL A 1182 89.00 -26.67 108.62
N ALA A 1183 88.94 -26.45 109.93
CA ALA A 1183 90.10 -26.30 110.80
C ALA A 1183 91.05 -27.51 110.67
N PRO A 1184 92.36 -27.32 110.51
CA PRO A 1184 93.30 -28.39 110.20
C PRO A 1184 93.55 -29.32 111.40
N ALA A 1185 94.08 -30.53 111.13
CA ALA A 1185 94.51 -31.48 112.17
C ALA A 1185 95.82 -31.07 112.91
N PHE A 1186 96.23 -29.80 112.85
CA PHE A 1186 97.43 -29.25 113.51
C PHE A 1186 97.25 -27.78 113.94
N ASP A 1187 98.18 -27.25 114.74
CA ASP A 1187 98.03 -25.94 115.41
C ASP A 1187 98.50 -24.76 114.56
N ALA A 1188 97.73 -23.68 114.58
CA ALA A 1188 97.84 -22.59 113.61
C ALA A 1188 97.31 -21.26 114.16
N THR A 1189 97.90 -20.18 113.67
CA THR A 1189 97.15 -18.96 113.36
C THR A 1189 96.60 -19.17 111.96
N LEU A 1190 95.37 -18.73 111.71
CA LEU A 1190 94.95 -18.27 110.39
C LEU A 1190 94.52 -16.80 110.50
N GLU A 1191 94.24 -16.13 109.40
CA GLU A 1191 93.75 -14.74 109.37
C GLU A 1191 93.16 -14.44 108.02
N PHE A 1192 92.07 -13.69 108.00
CA PHE A 1192 91.24 -13.42 106.84
C PHE A 1192 90.85 -11.95 106.80
N GLU A 1193 90.54 -11.49 105.61
CA GLU A 1193 89.94 -10.21 105.30
C GLU A 1193 88.62 -10.47 104.60
N LEU A 1194 87.57 -9.77 105.01
CA LEU A 1194 86.38 -9.56 104.20
C LEU A 1194 86.58 -8.26 103.46
N THR A 1195 86.49 -8.29 102.15
CA THR A 1195 86.15 -7.12 101.33
C THR A 1195 84.65 -7.15 101.03
N VAL A 1196 83.97 -6.01 101.09
CA VAL A 1196 82.60 -5.83 100.59
C VAL A 1196 82.60 -4.72 99.56
N THR A 1197 81.93 -4.96 98.44
CA THR A 1197 81.97 -4.14 97.23
C THR A 1197 80.53 -3.85 96.77
N ASP A 1198 80.26 -2.63 96.32
CA ASP A 1198 78.99 -2.25 95.70
C ASP A 1198 78.87 -2.74 94.24
N SER A 1199 77.76 -2.42 93.58
CA SER A 1199 77.47 -2.83 92.20
C SER A 1199 78.37 -2.17 91.14
N LEU A 1200 79.02 -1.06 91.48
CA LEU A 1200 79.86 -0.24 90.61
C LEU A 1200 81.37 -0.40 90.88
N GLY A 1201 81.74 -1.11 91.94
CA GLY A 1201 83.10 -1.56 92.24
C GLY A 1201 83.83 -0.84 93.37
N LEU A 1202 83.20 0.10 94.10
CA LEU A 1202 83.84 0.68 95.30
C LEU A 1202 83.71 -0.30 96.46
N SER A 1203 84.69 -0.30 97.36
CA SER A 1203 84.77 -1.33 98.41
C SER A 1203 85.44 -0.87 99.70
N ALA A 1204 85.11 -1.58 100.78
CA ALA A 1204 85.79 -1.51 102.07
C ALA A 1204 86.23 -2.90 102.52
N SER A 1205 87.22 -2.97 103.42
CA SER A 1205 87.72 -4.22 104.01
C SER A 1205 87.77 -4.17 105.54
N ASP A 1206 87.55 -5.32 106.18
CA ASP A 1206 87.79 -5.56 107.60
C ASP A 1206 88.40 -6.96 107.83
N ARG A 1207 89.02 -7.21 109.00
CA ARG A 1207 89.83 -8.41 109.26
C ARG A 1207 89.46 -9.17 110.52
N VAL A 1208 89.73 -10.48 110.45
CA VAL A 1208 89.44 -11.48 111.46
C VAL A 1208 90.56 -12.52 111.48
N ARG A 1209 91.00 -13.01 112.65
CA ARG A 1209 92.04 -14.06 112.72
C ARG A 1209 91.42 -15.48 112.86
N ILE A 1210 92.17 -16.58 113.05
CA ILE A 1210 91.62 -17.91 113.50
C ILE A 1210 92.59 -18.69 114.43
N TYR A 1211 92.15 -19.04 115.65
CA TYR A 1211 92.96 -19.72 116.68
C TYR A 1211 92.80 -21.23 116.55
N ILE A 1212 93.87 -21.94 116.24
CA ILE A 1212 93.90 -23.40 116.36
C ILE A 1212 94.91 -23.83 117.42
N THR A 1213 94.40 -24.55 118.42
CA THR A 1213 95.17 -25.59 119.11
C THR A 1213 94.48 -26.94 118.97
N LYS A 1214 95.17 -28.01 119.39
CA LYS A 1214 94.64 -29.36 119.57
C LYS A 1214 93.32 -29.39 120.32
N ASP A 1215 93.15 -28.45 121.23
CA ASP A 1215 92.06 -28.35 122.17
C ASP A 1215 90.95 -27.39 121.70
N GLY A 1216 91.18 -26.68 120.58
CA GLY A 1216 90.36 -25.54 120.15
C GLY A 1216 90.53 -24.27 120.98
N ASN A 1217 91.51 -24.25 121.88
CA ASN A 1217 91.78 -23.10 122.72
C ASN A 1217 92.62 -22.04 122.01
N PHE A 1218 92.41 -20.79 122.43
CA PHE A 1218 93.46 -19.77 122.56
C PHE A 1218 94.72 -20.42 123.18
N PRO A 1219 95.89 -20.02 122.72
CA PRO A 1219 96.89 -20.98 122.36
C PRO A 1219 97.68 -21.50 123.55
N ARG A 1220 98.60 -22.42 123.25
CA ARG A 1220 99.99 -22.17 123.64
C ARG A 1220 100.77 -21.92 122.32
N LYS A 1221 101.32 -20.69 122.23
CA LYS A 1221 101.06 -19.57 121.24
C LYS A 1221 100.72 -19.95 119.73
N LYS A 1222 99.61 -19.55 118.97
CA LYS A 1222 98.87 -18.29 118.44
C LYS A 1222 97.62 -18.68 117.44
N LYS A 1223 96.53 -18.02 116.85
CA LYS A 1223 95.65 -16.72 116.92
C LYS A 1223 94.28 -16.56 116.02
N ASP A 1224 92.96 -16.50 116.50
CA ASP A 1224 91.68 -15.64 116.13
C ASP A 1224 90.09 -16.13 115.79
N GLU A 1225 88.94 -15.37 115.34
CA GLU A 1225 87.48 -15.63 114.61
C GLU A 1225 86.24 -14.50 114.50
N GLY A 1226 85.00 -14.60 113.75
CA GLY A 1226 83.95 -13.63 112.98
C GLY A 1226 82.38 -13.11 113.33
N GLY A 1227 81.44 -12.46 112.45
CA GLY A 1227 80.07 -11.68 112.79
C GLY A 1227 78.68 -11.16 111.91
N CYS A 1228 77.50 -10.37 111.57
CA CYS A 1228 76.13 -10.56 110.77
C CYS A 1228 74.90 -9.43 110.42
N SER A 1229 73.97 -9.52 109.35
CA SER A 1229 72.50 -8.97 108.93
C SER A 1229 71.97 -7.52 108.30
N ALA A 1230 70.80 -7.04 107.60
CA ALA A 1230 69.43 -7.30 106.80
C ALA A 1230 68.60 -5.93 106.23
N SER A 1231 67.41 -5.57 105.51
CA SER A 1231 66.10 -5.88 104.61
C SER A 1231 65.22 -4.56 104.06
N ALA A 1232 64.04 -4.24 103.30
CA ALA A 1232 62.75 -4.66 102.46
C ALA A 1232 61.81 -3.53 101.62
N SER A 1233 60.59 -3.72 100.88
CA SER A 1233 59.77 -2.72 99.91
C SER A 1233 58.13 -2.75 99.51
N SER A 1234 57.47 -2.05 98.44
CA SER A 1234 55.92 -1.73 98.13
C SER A 1234 55.21 -1.48 96.62
N ASP A 1235 53.89 -0.96 96.36
CA ASP A 1235 52.93 -1.01 95.07
C ASP A 1235 51.67 0.05 94.70
N ALA A 1236 50.97 0.18 93.46
CA ALA A 1236 49.60 0.92 93.02
C ALA A 1236 49.02 1.09 91.44
N LEU A 1237 47.68 1.43 91.05
CA LEU A 1237 47.01 2.26 89.83
C LEU A 1237 45.43 2.18 89.25
N ALA A 1238 44.99 2.54 87.94
CA ALA A 1238 43.61 2.96 87.28
C ALA A 1238 43.00 2.36 85.88
N ALA A 1239 43.01 3.04 84.66
CA ALA A 1239 42.67 2.60 83.21
C ALA A 1239 41.16 2.44 82.63
N THR A 1240 40.65 2.24 81.34
CA THR A 1240 40.86 2.40 79.80
C THR A 1240 39.61 1.83 78.95
N LEU A 1241 39.27 1.78 77.60
CA LEU A 1241 39.55 2.35 76.19
C LEU A 1241 38.56 1.85 75.00
N VAL A 1242 38.60 2.41 73.73
CA VAL A 1242 38.28 1.86 72.30
C VAL A 1242 36.80 1.64 71.71
N ALA A 1243 36.41 1.47 70.37
CA ALA A 1243 36.61 2.13 69.00
C ALA A 1243 35.72 1.57 67.75
N PHE A 1244 35.71 2.25 66.53
CA PHE A 1244 35.29 1.97 65.07
C PHE A 1244 33.81 1.72 64.49
N ALA A 1245 33.36 2.56 63.50
CA ALA A 1245 32.32 2.42 62.37
C ALA A 1245 30.75 2.67 62.51
N VAL A 1246 29.86 2.68 61.45
CA VAL A 1246 29.61 3.69 60.32
C VAL A 1246 28.23 3.59 59.48
N ALA A 1247 27.68 4.73 58.95
CA ALA A 1247 26.87 5.09 57.70
C ALA A 1247 25.36 4.76 57.27
N VAL A 1248 24.74 5.75 56.52
CA VAL A 1248 23.62 5.77 55.46
C VAL A 1248 22.17 6.35 55.77
N LEU A 1249 21.41 6.85 54.73
CA LEU A 1249 20.31 7.90 54.77
C LEU A 1249 19.17 7.79 53.64
N ALA A 1250 18.04 8.56 53.69
CA ALA A 1250 16.83 8.48 52.78
C ALA A 1250 16.06 9.81 52.39
N LEU A 1251 14.92 9.75 51.62
CA LEU A 1251 14.12 10.87 50.97
C LEU A 1251 12.54 10.65 51.04
N ARG A 1252 11.53 11.28 50.35
CA ARG A 1252 11.31 12.19 49.15
C ARG A 1252 9.82 12.71 49.01
N LEU A 1253 9.47 13.89 48.43
CA LEU A 1253 8.09 14.52 48.22
C LEU A 1253 8.10 15.68 47.12
N ARG A 1254 7.09 16.49 46.65
CA ARG A 1254 5.61 16.59 46.26
C ARG A 1254 5.36 17.99 45.52
N ARG A 1255 4.23 18.56 44.97
CA ARG A 1255 2.76 18.32 44.64
C ARG A 1255 2.10 19.51 43.81
N ARG A 1256 1.39 19.24 42.68
CA ARG A 1256 0.42 20.07 41.83
C ARG A 1256 0.90 21.37 41.07
N THR A 1257 0.20 21.71 39.98
CA THR A 1257 0.48 22.65 38.83
C THR A 1257 -0.83 23.39 38.38
N PRO A 1258 -1.06 24.14 37.24
CA PRO A 1258 -0.35 24.32 35.93
C PRO A 1258 -0.44 25.73 35.20
N SER A 1259 -0.36 25.76 33.84
CA SER A 1259 -0.70 26.80 32.81
C SER A 1259 0.45 27.59 32.09
N TRP A 1260 0.13 28.10 30.88
CA TRP A 1260 0.95 28.70 29.78
C TRP A 1260 1.50 30.13 30.03
N PRO A 1261 2.32 30.74 29.13
CA PRO A 1261 3.22 30.17 28.10
C PRO A 1261 4.63 30.82 28.02
N SER A 1262 5.63 30.05 27.54
CA SER A 1262 6.72 30.47 26.63
C SER A 1262 7.58 29.25 26.31
#